data_AF-A0A7C2PRI3-F1
#
_entry.id   AF-A0A7C2PRI3-F1
#
_cell.length_a   1.000
_cell.length_b   1.000
_cell.length_c   1.000
_cell.angle_alpha   90.00
_cell.angle_beta   90.00
_cell.angle_gamma   90.00
#
_symmetry.space_group_name_H-M   'P 1'
#
loop_
_entity.id
_entity.type
_entity.pdbx_description
1 polymer ?
#
loop_
_entity_poly.entity_id
_entity_poly.type
_entity_poly.pdbx_seq_one_letter_code
_entity_poly.pdbx_strand_id
1 'polypeptide(L)'
;MRVELGQLVRDRYRLEAEIGRGGMAVVYRARDELLDRPVAVKLVTAERLGAPDREHLLREARLAARLNHPNIVAVYDAGEVDGAPFIVMELVEGASAFRQRPTALGDVLAVARQLCLALAHAHEHGVVHRDLKPENILRAGTDTVKLTDFGLALAPASRVTSDGVIVGSVFYLAPEQVHGGAVDGRADLYALGVLLYEWTTGELPFVAEEALAVITQHLYAPVIPPRAKVPSLPPALDRLIVRLLSKSREDRPASALEVLESMETPEAWSSGETQADIPTLERIGRGPIAGRGSELRQARGLWARAAAGKTQTLLVSGEPGIGKTRLVQELVALAEVSGGRVLQGWCYARTAEPFGPFKQILRTVVADLAPVVAAAPEFVAAGVLTLVPEYQPRFPDIHLPLSVDTAGDQQRQFEAVAILLSSLSQQTPVLLVVEDAHWADSGTLDLFRYLVQQTRERRVLFVLTHREVEPQDARRLHEVLHDFRRGNLAVPLPLRRLDRRQTEAMLASLLGEAAAPGVVDAVYGVTEGNPFFVEEVCRALAESGALVHADGRWQLPDSRKLRVPVNVRVAIADRLQALPSETRRALEVAALCGQQFEVDVVRRAVPLDEASASESFEPALRAKVIEEVPGDPAAYRFTHMLIPATIAEDLPAPQRRQLHARQAPALEALVPEAYESLAHHYRSAGEGSKPADYYVRAGERAYSLYALPEAIDHYTAGLEIQRALNQHEQAAQTAMHLGLAYSADFQFEKAQQAYEQAFDLWEHRPPPSLDPAAHGVTLRYAVDEPFTLDPGMVVDDLTAFIVGQLFEGLVEVDEAGGIVPAVARRWDVSDDGRHYFFHLRDGLRWSDDAPLTAADVEYAWKRNLSLGKDSIARLVLSGIAGASRHLDGLAPVSDVGVRALDDRTLEVRLEEPQGFFPLLLSMFVTYPLPRTVVDGPRQPWTEIESLVGNGPFRLAEWRRGEKMTFEPNPFYRGLRRGNVARIDAPVIGDYETVLVQFDEGKLDGISLLKMDPSTFQQRLHPAYRRELSMTPALSTLYLAFRSDRPPFDRALVRRAFAESIDREAFVQHTGVAYLRPARGGFLPPGMAGHSATAGPPFDPEEARRMLAEAGYPGGAGFPTAELAFGGDASSKANESNYLTATFLAQAWESTLGVRVRLTRLDWAELLRRGREDPPDLTIGGWSADYPDADSMLRVMVQGHSPLRWRNAEFDALVEEAARISDRKQRIELYQEADRILVAREAAVLPLAYAQGRRLVKPYVRLPRLPSSLMRLKDAFVDRP
;
A
#
# COMPACT_ATOMS: atom_id res chain seq x y z
N MET A 1 -50.97 5.50 -17.42
CA MET A 1 -52.16 6.27 -16.95
C MET A 1 -52.75 7.08 -18.12
N ARG A 2 -54.05 6.98 -18.43
CA ARG A 2 -54.73 7.81 -19.44
C ARG A 2 -55.53 8.90 -18.72
N VAL A 3 -55.11 10.15 -18.86
CA VAL A 3 -55.77 11.33 -18.30
C VAL A 3 -56.70 11.91 -19.38
N GLU A 4 -57.98 12.14 -19.07
CA GLU A 4 -58.97 12.64 -20.05
C GLU A 4 -59.08 14.17 -20.00
N LEU A 5 -59.27 14.81 -21.16
CA LEU A 5 -59.52 16.25 -21.23
C LEU A 5 -60.85 16.58 -20.53
N GLY A 6 -60.86 17.62 -19.70
CA GLY A 6 -61.95 17.98 -18.80
C GLY A 6 -61.81 17.46 -17.37
N GLN A 7 -60.84 16.57 -17.09
CA GLN A 7 -60.54 16.07 -15.75
C GLN A 7 -59.90 17.17 -14.87
N LEU A 8 -60.23 17.16 -13.56
CA LEU A 8 -59.59 18.00 -12.56
C LEU A 8 -58.36 17.29 -11.95
N VAL A 9 -57.21 17.97 -11.95
CA VAL A 9 -56.03 17.56 -11.18
C VAL A 9 -56.11 18.22 -9.80
N ARG A 10 -56.05 17.40 -8.73
CA ARG A 10 -56.17 17.82 -7.32
C ARG A 10 -57.44 18.66 -7.05
N ASP A 11 -58.55 18.30 -7.67
CA ASP A 11 -59.84 18.99 -7.56
C ASP A 11 -59.79 20.51 -7.86
N ARG A 12 -58.76 20.98 -8.59
CA ARG A 12 -58.52 22.42 -8.80
C ARG A 12 -58.15 22.80 -10.23
N TYR A 13 -57.33 22.00 -10.91
CA TYR A 13 -56.80 22.36 -12.22
C TYR A 13 -57.52 21.56 -13.32
N ARG A 14 -58.42 22.21 -14.05
CA ARG A 14 -59.18 21.57 -15.12
C ARG A 14 -58.35 21.51 -16.39
N LEU A 15 -58.02 20.31 -16.85
CA LEU A 15 -57.22 20.10 -18.06
C LEU A 15 -58.06 20.41 -19.31
N GLU A 16 -57.62 21.37 -20.14
CA GLU A 16 -58.37 21.84 -21.32
C GLU A 16 -57.82 21.23 -22.62
N ALA A 17 -56.49 21.20 -22.77
CA ALA A 17 -55.84 20.70 -23.98
C ALA A 17 -54.42 20.19 -23.68
N GLU A 18 -53.96 19.17 -24.39
CA GLU A 18 -52.54 18.79 -24.39
C GLU A 18 -51.74 19.76 -25.25
N ILE A 19 -50.70 20.38 -24.68
CA ILE A 19 -49.86 21.39 -25.35
C ILE A 19 -48.43 20.92 -25.59
N GLY A 20 -48.01 19.81 -24.98
CA GLY A 20 -46.72 19.19 -25.25
C GLY A 20 -46.61 17.81 -24.63
N ARG A 21 -45.92 16.90 -25.31
CA ARG A 21 -45.65 15.54 -24.83
C ARG A 21 -44.19 15.21 -25.01
N GLY A 22 -43.49 14.94 -23.91
CA GLY A 22 -42.12 14.48 -23.89
C GLY A 22 -42.02 12.99 -23.52
N GLY A 23 -40.80 12.45 -23.54
CA GLY A 23 -40.54 11.04 -23.19
C GLY A 23 -40.76 10.67 -21.72
N MET A 24 -40.92 11.66 -20.82
CA MET A 24 -41.05 11.45 -19.37
C MET A 24 -42.24 12.18 -18.73
N ALA A 25 -42.89 13.11 -19.46
CA ALA A 25 -44.01 13.90 -18.93
C ALA A 25 -44.91 14.43 -20.07
N VAL A 26 -46.17 14.71 -19.74
CA VAL A 26 -47.14 15.37 -20.62
C VAL A 26 -47.52 16.72 -20.01
N VAL A 27 -47.53 17.76 -20.84
CA VAL A 27 -47.87 19.13 -20.45
C VAL A 27 -49.24 19.48 -21.04
N TYR A 28 -50.15 19.88 -20.16
CA TYR A 28 -51.51 20.28 -20.50
C TYR A 28 -51.70 21.79 -20.24
N ARG A 29 -52.43 22.46 -21.12
CA ARG A 29 -53.10 23.71 -20.79
C ARG A 29 -54.26 23.37 -19.85
N ALA A 30 -54.37 24.10 -18.76
CA ALA A 30 -55.41 23.92 -17.78
C ALA A 30 -55.92 25.28 -17.28
N ARG A 31 -57.09 25.29 -16.64
CA ARG A 31 -57.61 26.45 -15.91
C ARG A 31 -57.57 26.16 -14.41
N ASP A 32 -56.93 27.05 -13.66
CA ASP A 32 -57.00 27.05 -12.19
C ASP A 32 -58.39 27.55 -11.77
N GLU A 33 -59.27 26.65 -11.34
CA GLU A 33 -60.66 27.02 -10.99
C GLU A 33 -60.76 27.90 -9.75
N LEU A 34 -59.74 27.87 -8.89
CA LEU A 34 -59.73 28.68 -7.67
C LEU A 34 -59.33 30.13 -7.95
N LEU A 35 -58.34 30.34 -8.83
CA LEU A 35 -57.80 31.67 -9.16
C LEU A 35 -58.28 32.21 -10.51
N ASP A 36 -59.13 31.46 -11.21
CA ASP A 36 -59.68 31.74 -12.53
C ASP A 36 -58.67 32.22 -13.57
N ARG A 37 -57.56 31.49 -13.70
CA ARG A 37 -56.47 31.83 -14.64
C ARG A 37 -55.99 30.63 -15.45
N PRO A 38 -55.50 30.83 -16.68
CA PRO A 38 -54.85 29.77 -17.44
C PRO A 38 -53.49 29.41 -16.82
N VAL A 39 -53.19 28.12 -16.78
CA VAL A 39 -51.92 27.57 -16.28
C VAL A 39 -51.48 26.40 -17.15
N ALA A 40 -50.19 26.07 -17.10
CA ALA A 40 -49.66 24.83 -17.66
C ALA A 40 -49.49 23.79 -16.54
N VAL A 41 -49.97 22.57 -16.75
CA VAL A 41 -49.86 21.45 -15.81
C VAL A 41 -49.01 20.37 -16.44
N LYS A 42 -47.82 20.13 -15.90
CA LYS A 42 -46.90 19.06 -16.31
C LYS A 42 -47.13 17.84 -15.42
N LEU A 43 -47.56 16.74 -16.01
CA LEU A 43 -47.79 15.44 -15.37
C LEU A 43 -46.66 14.47 -15.74
N VAL A 44 -45.93 13.96 -14.75
CA VAL A 44 -44.83 13.01 -14.95
C VAL A 44 -45.36 11.57 -14.97
N THR A 45 -45.01 10.79 -15.97
CA THR A 45 -45.53 9.42 -16.13
C THR A 45 -44.94 8.44 -15.10
N ALA A 46 -45.80 7.84 -14.26
CA ALA A 46 -45.43 7.13 -13.04
C ALA A 46 -44.73 5.76 -13.21
N GLU A 47 -44.73 5.16 -14.41
CA GLU A 47 -44.27 3.77 -14.64
C GLU A 47 -42.74 3.56 -14.52
N ARG A 48 -41.93 4.61 -14.25
CA ARG A 48 -40.45 4.56 -14.31
C ARG A 48 -39.69 5.25 -13.16
N LEU A 49 -40.36 5.75 -12.13
CA LEU A 49 -39.71 6.52 -11.04
C LEU A 49 -39.69 5.75 -9.72
N GLY A 50 -38.51 5.66 -9.08
CA GLY A 50 -38.39 5.17 -7.71
C GLY A 50 -38.93 6.17 -6.68
N ALA A 51 -39.18 5.73 -5.44
CA ALA A 51 -39.58 6.63 -4.35
C ALA A 51 -38.60 7.79 -4.09
N PRO A 52 -37.27 7.60 -4.14
CA PRO A 52 -36.30 8.69 -3.95
C PRO A 52 -36.35 9.74 -5.08
N ASP A 53 -36.52 9.30 -6.33
CA ASP A 53 -36.58 10.19 -7.49
C ASP A 53 -37.82 11.10 -7.46
N ARG A 54 -38.96 10.56 -6.97
CA ARG A 54 -40.19 11.34 -6.78
C ARG A 54 -40.02 12.44 -5.73
N GLU A 55 -39.42 12.10 -4.59
CA GLU A 55 -39.19 13.05 -3.51
C GLU A 55 -38.20 14.14 -3.91
N HIS A 56 -37.14 13.77 -4.66
CA HIS A 56 -36.19 14.71 -5.23
C HIS A 56 -36.85 15.68 -6.21
N LEU A 57 -37.65 15.18 -7.16
CA LEU A 57 -38.35 16.00 -8.16
C LEU A 57 -39.33 16.99 -7.50
N LEU A 58 -40.09 16.56 -6.49
CA LEU A 58 -40.98 17.46 -5.75
C LEU A 58 -40.22 18.50 -4.91
N ARG A 59 -39.04 18.13 -4.38
CA ARG A 59 -38.16 19.06 -3.66
C ARG A 59 -37.58 20.12 -4.60
N GLU A 60 -37.11 19.75 -5.78
CA GLU A 60 -36.58 20.70 -6.77
C GLU A 60 -37.69 21.61 -7.31
N ALA A 61 -38.89 21.10 -7.57
CA ALA A 61 -40.04 21.92 -7.97
C ALA A 61 -40.42 22.98 -6.90
N ARG A 62 -40.33 22.64 -5.61
CA ARG A 62 -40.57 23.60 -4.50
C ARG A 62 -39.47 24.65 -4.38
N LEU A 63 -38.23 24.31 -4.71
CA LEU A 63 -37.13 25.28 -4.77
C LEU A 63 -37.31 26.22 -5.97
N ALA A 64 -37.67 25.69 -7.14
CA ALA A 64 -37.96 26.46 -8.33
C ALA A 64 -39.15 27.43 -8.15
N ALA A 65 -40.15 27.07 -7.34
CA ALA A 65 -41.27 27.97 -6.99
C ALA A 65 -40.87 29.24 -6.22
N ARG A 66 -39.63 29.31 -5.70
CA ARG A 66 -39.09 30.52 -5.05
C ARG A 66 -38.46 31.49 -6.04
N LEU A 67 -38.24 31.06 -7.29
CA LEU A 67 -37.64 31.89 -8.33
C LEU A 67 -38.71 32.80 -8.92
N ASN A 68 -38.52 34.10 -8.81
CA ASN A 68 -39.38 35.10 -9.43
C ASN A 68 -38.54 36.04 -10.29
N HIS A 69 -38.46 35.74 -11.58
CA HIS A 69 -37.62 36.46 -12.52
C HIS A 69 -38.30 36.55 -13.89
N PRO A 70 -38.22 37.69 -14.62
CA PRO A 70 -38.86 37.86 -15.93
C PRO A 70 -38.44 36.81 -16.96
N ASN A 71 -37.23 36.25 -16.84
CA ASN A 71 -36.68 35.22 -17.73
C ASN A 71 -36.81 33.78 -17.21
N ILE A 72 -37.62 33.53 -16.18
CA ILE A 72 -37.90 32.18 -15.64
C ILE A 72 -39.42 31.96 -15.66
N VAL A 73 -39.85 30.77 -16.07
CA VAL A 73 -41.27 30.37 -15.97
C VAL A 73 -41.66 30.18 -14.51
N ALA A 74 -42.65 30.92 -14.03
CA ALA A 74 -43.06 30.86 -12.63
C ALA A 74 -43.75 29.52 -12.31
N VAL A 75 -43.34 28.84 -11.24
CA VAL A 75 -44.01 27.64 -10.72
C VAL A 75 -45.04 28.06 -9.65
N TYR A 76 -46.29 27.65 -9.82
CA TYR A 76 -47.40 28.06 -8.96
C TYR A 76 -47.82 27.01 -7.93
N ASP A 77 -47.74 25.72 -8.27
CA ASP A 77 -48.07 24.61 -7.37
C ASP A 77 -47.28 23.36 -7.80
N ALA A 78 -47.03 22.44 -6.87
CA ALA A 78 -46.43 21.15 -7.16
C ALA A 78 -46.94 20.11 -6.15
N GLY A 79 -47.28 18.92 -6.63
CA GLY A 79 -47.87 17.89 -5.79
C GLY A 79 -47.91 16.54 -6.49
N GLU A 80 -48.74 15.66 -5.95
CA GLU A 80 -48.93 14.31 -6.45
C GLU A 80 -50.43 14.03 -6.64
N VAL A 81 -50.76 13.34 -7.73
CA VAL A 81 -52.11 12.84 -8.01
C VAL A 81 -51.98 11.39 -8.48
N ASP A 82 -52.69 10.46 -7.84
CA ASP A 82 -52.69 9.03 -8.19
C ASP A 82 -51.30 8.38 -8.35
N GLY A 83 -50.32 8.76 -7.51
CA GLY A 83 -48.96 8.23 -7.60
C GLY A 83 -48.03 8.95 -8.58
N ALA A 84 -48.54 9.95 -9.32
CA ALA A 84 -47.83 10.69 -10.35
C ALA A 84 -47.53 12.13 -9.90
N PRO A 85 -46.25 12.58 -9.92
CA PRO A 85 -45.92 13.98 -9.66
C PRO A 85 -46.51 14.91 -10.72
N PHE A 86 -47.05 16.05 -10.29
CA PHE A 86 -47.48 17.14 -11.15
C PHE A 86 -46.87 18.48 -10.73
N ILE A 87 -46.63 19.34 -11.71
CA ILE A 87 -46.14 20.72 -11.51
C ILE A 87 -47.03 21.66 -12.30
N VAL A 88 -47.56 22.68 -11.62
CA VAL A 88 -48.36 23.75 -12.19
C VAL A 88 -47.49 24.99 -12.35
N MET A 89 -47.45 25.53 -13.55
CA MET A 89 -46.57 26.64 -13.93
C MET A 89 -47.29 27.65 -14.81
N GLU A 90 -46.66 28.81 -15.00
CA GLU A 90 -47.07 29.84 -15.94
C GLU A 90 -47.27 29.25 -17.34
N LEU A 91 -48.44 29.52 -17.95
CA LEU A 91 -48.68 29.19 -19.35
C LEU A 91 -48.03 30.25 -20.24
N VAL A 92 -46.92 29.90 -20.90
CA VAL A 92 -46.22 30.79 -21.84
C VAL A 92 -46.73 30.55 -23.25
N GLU A 93 -47.33 31.57 -23.87
CA GLU A 93 -47.74 31.54 -25.27
C GLU A 93 -46.54 31.87 -26.17
N GLY A 94 -45.81 30.85 -26.63
CA GLY A 94 -44.56 30.99 -27.35
C GLY A 94 -43.99 29.69 -27.92
N ALA A 95 -43.05 29.78 -28.87
CA ALA A 95 -42.33 28.63 -29.41
C ALA A 95 -40.99 28.44 -28.69
N SER A 96 -40.53 27.20 -28.57
CA SER A 96 -39.19 26.93 -28.01
C SER A 96 -38.07 27.27 -29.00
N ALA A 97 -36.88 27.56 -28.49
CA ALA A 97 -35.69 27.83 -29.29
C ALA A 97 -35.29 26.63 -30.16
N PHE A 98 -35.79 25.43 -29.87
CA PHE A 98 -35.71 24.28 -30.76
C PHE A 98 -36.46 24.49 -32.09
N ARG A 99 -37.67 25.07 -32.04
CA ARG A 99 -38.51 25.35 -33.23
C ARG A 99 -38.16 26.68 -33.90
N GLN A 100 -37.73 27.67 -33.12
CA GLN A 100 -37.34 29.00 -33.57
C GLN A 100 -35.96 29.34 -33.02
N ARG A 101 -34.92 28.81 -33.67
CA ARG A 101 -33.52 29.04 -33.31
C ARG A 101 -33.12 30.49 -33.61
N PRO A 102 -32.35 31.17 -32.74
CA PRO A 102 -31.74 32.44 -33.09
C PRO A 102 -30.68 32.19 -34.18
N THR A 103 -30.76 32.92 -35.29
CA THR A 103 -29.88 32.73 -36.47
C THR A 103 -28.94 33.90 -36.73
N ALA A 104 -29.32 35.11 -36.32
CA ALA A 104 -28.46 36.29 -36.43
C ALA A 104 -27.64 36.45 -35.14
N LEU A 105 -26.36 36.80 -35.27
CA LEU A 105 -25.47 36.95 -34.10
C LEU A 105 -26.02 37.91 -33.03
N GLY A 106 -26.65 39.02 -33.45
CA GLY A 106 -27.29 39.95 -32.51
C GLY A 106 -28.45 39.33 -31.73
N ASP A 107 -29.22 38.45 -32.37
CA ASP A 107 -30.32 37.71 -31.74
C ASP A 107 -29.79 36.60 -30.81
N VAL A 108 -28.73 35.88 -31.23
CA VAL A 108 -28.03 34.90 -30.38
C VAL A 108 -27.53 35.54 -29.09
N LEU A 109 -26.86 36.70 -29.19
CA LEU A 109 -26.36 37.43 -28.03
C LEU A 109 -27.50 37.98 -27.16
N ALA A 110 -28.60 38.46 -27.74
CA ALA A 110 -29.76 38.94 -26.99
C ALA A 110 -30.43 37.82 -26.19
N VAL A 111 -30.59 36.64 -26.78
CA VAL A 111 -31.10 35.44 -26.09
C VAL A 111 -30.13 34.99 -25.00
N ALA A 112 -28.83 34.91 -25.30
CA ALA A 112 -27.82 34.46 -24.35
C ALA A 112 -27.74 35.35 -23.10
N ARG A 113 -27.84 36.67 -23.26
CA ARG A 113 -27.90 37.61 -22.11
C ARG A 113 -29.09 37.33 -21.19
N GLN A 114 -30.27 37.10 -21.76
CA GLN A 114 -31.47 36.76 -20.97
C GLN A 114 -31.34 35.41 -20.26
N LEU A 115 -30.67 34.44 -20.88
CA LEU A 115 -30.34 33.16 -20.23
C LEU A 115 -29.34 33.35 -19.08
N CYS A 116 -28.29 34.15 -19.26
CA CYS A 116 -27.35 34.46 -18.20
C CYS A 116 -28.04 35.13 -17.00
N LEU A 117 -28.97 36.06 -17.23
CA LEU A 117 -29.77 36.68 -16.17
C LEU A 117 -30.64 35.65 -15.41
N ALA A 118 -31.30 34.75 -16.14
CA ALA A 118 -32.07 33.67 -15.54
C ALA A 118 -31.20 32.71 -14.71
N LEU A 119 -30.06 32.28 -15.26
CA LEU A 119 -29.14 31.37 -14.58
C LEU A 119 -28.51 32.00 -13.36
N ALA A 120 -28.07 33.27 -13.44
CA ALA A 120 -27.53 34.01 -12.29
C ALA A 120 -28.53 34.05 -11.13
N HIS A 121 -29.78 34.42 -11.41
CA HIS A 121 -30.83 34.48 -10.39
C HIS A 121 -31.11 33.10 -9.78
N ALA A 122 -31.14 32.04 -10.59
CA ALA A 122 -31.36 30.68 -10.10
C ALA A 122 -30.19 30.20 -9.21
N HIS A 123 -28.95 30.41 -9.66
CA HIS A 123 -27.74 30.00 -8.94
C HIS A 123 -27.58 30.72 -7.60
N GLU A 124 -27.91 32.01 -7.52
CA GLU A 124 -27.94 32.79 -6.26
C GLU A 124 -28.92 32.21 -5.22
N HIS A 125 -30.00 31.59 -5.68
CA HIS A 125 -31.01 30.94 -4.82
C HIS A 125 -30.73 29.45 -4.60
N GLY A 126 -29.54 28.97 -5.01
CA GLY A 126 -29.10 27.58 -4.83
C GLY A 126 -29.78 26.58 -5.77
N VAL A 127 -30.36 27.05 -6.88
CA VAL A 127 -31.03 26.21 -7.89
C VAL A 127 -30.17 26.11 -9.15
N VAL A 128 -29.77 24.89 -9.52
CA VAL A 128 -29.04 24.61 -10.78
C VAL A 128 -30.01 23.98 -11.78
N HIS A 129 -29.99 24.40 -13.04
CA HIS A 129 -30.96 23.99 -14.05
C HIS A 129 -30.78 22.53 -14.50
N ARG A 130 -29.54 22.09 -14.77
CA ARG A 130 -29.10 20.72 -15.10
C ARG A 130 -29.60 20.10 -16.42
N ASP A 131 -30.56 20.71 -17.10
CA ASP A 131 -31.08 20.27 -18.40
C ASP A 131 -31.22 21.43 -19.41
N LEU A 132 -30.24 22.34 -19.46
CA LEU A 132 -30.31 23.50 -20.35
C LEU A 132 -30.11 23.05 -21.81
N LYS A 133 -31.14 23.25 -22.65
CA LYS A 133 -31.18 22.84 -24.07
C LYS A 133 -32.23 23.65 -24.84
N PRO A 134 -32.24 23.65 -26.20
CA PRO A 134 -33.14 24.51 -26.98
C PRO A 134 -34.63 24.28 -26.71
N GLU A 135 -35.04 23.08 -26.31
CA GLU A 135 -36.43 22.73 -26.00
C GLU A 135 -36.94 23.42 -24.73
N ASN A 136 -36.06 23.71 -23.78
CA ASN A 136 -36.39 24.29 -22.47
C ASN A 136 -36.31 25.82 -22.45
N ILE A 137 -36.06 26.43 -23.62
CA ILE A 137 -35.94 27.89 -23.78
C ILE A 137 -37.13 28.37 -24.59
N LEU A 138 -38.06 29.08 -23.96
CA LEU A 138 -39.32 29.55 -24.57
C LEU A 138 -39.22 31.02 -24.99
N ARG A 139 -39.61 31.33 -26.23
CA ARG A 139 -39.73 32.72 -26.71
C ARG A 139 -41.14 33.24 -26.47
N ALA A 140 -41.31 34.03 -25.43
CA ALA A 140 -42.57 34.65 -25.02
C ALA A 140 -42.73 36.02 -25.73
N GLY A 141 -43.15 36.01 -27.00
CA GLY A 141 -43.20 37.22 -27.84
C GLY A 141 -41.89 37.49 -28.60
N THR A 142 -41.69 38.73 -29.08
CA THR A 142 -40.54 39.09 -29.92
C THR A 142 -39.23 39.29 -29.16
N ASP A 143 -39.29 39.80 -27.91
CA ASP A 143 -38.09 40.26 -27.19
C ASP A 143 -37.85 39.57 -25.85
N THR A 144 -38.71 38.63 -25.42
CA THR A 144 -38.58 37.99 -24.11
C THR A 144 -38.38 36.48 -24.22
N VAL A 145 -37.36 35.98 -23.53
CA VAL A 145 -37.04 34.56 -23.39
C VAL A 145 -37.28 34.12 -21.96
N LYS A 146 -37.94 32.98 -21.79
CA LYS A 146 -38.17 32.34 -20.48
C LYS A 146 -37.58 30.94 -20.45
N LEU A 147 -36.80 30.66 -19.41
CA LEU A 147 -36.25 29.34 -19.12
C LEU A 147 -37.27 28.52 -18.31
N THR A 148 -37.52 27.29 -18.74
CA THR A 148 -38.45 26.36 -18.09
C THR A 148 -37.75 25.05 -17.75
N ASP A 149 -38.42 24.16 -16.99
CA ASP A 149 -37.94 22.80 -16.67
C ASP A 149 -36.68 22.72 -15.78
N PHE A 150 -36.51 23.66 -14.85
CA PHE A 150 -35.47 23.61 -13.81
C PHE A 150 -35.54 22.31 -12.99
N GLY A 151 -34.42 21.57 -12.93
CA GLY A 151 -34.28 20.49 -11.96
C GLY A 151 -35.20 19.28 -12.15
N LEU A 152 -35.73 19.09 -13.37
CA LEU A 152 -36.60 17.93 -13.67
C LEU A 152 -35.83 16.75 -14.29
N ALA A 153 -34.50 16.85 -14.34
CA ALA A 153 -33.61 15.85 -14.90
C ALA A 153 -33.29 14.76 -13.88
N LEU A 154 -33.67 13.52 -14.20
CA LEU A 154 -33.20 12.33 -13.47
C LEU A 154 -31.68 12.18 -13.60
N ALA A 155 -31.08 11.50 -12.60
CA ALA A 155 -29.68 11.12 -12.59
C ALA A 155 -29.29 10.39 -13.91
N PRO A 156 -28.06 10.56 -14.41
CA PRO A 156 -27.60 9.91 -15.64
C PRO A 156 -27.83 8.39 -15.66
N ALA A 157 -27.68 7.73 -14.50
CA ALA A 157 -27.94 6.31 -14.31
C ALA A 157 -29.38 5.89 -14.69
N SER A 158 -30.37 6.76 -14.42
CA SER A 158 -31.78 6.51 -14.76
C SER A 158 -32.09 6.70 -16.25
N ARG A 159 -31.11 7.18 -17.03
CA ARG A 159 -31.22 7.35 -18.48
C ARG A 159 -30.74 6.13 -19.26
N VAL A 160 -30.11 5.14 -18.62
CA VAL A 160 -29.57 3.94 -19.29
C VAL A 160 -30.64 2.84 -19.31
N THR A 161 -31.02 2.33 -20.50
CA THR A 161 -31.89 1.16 -20.61
C THR A 161 -31.15 -0.15 -20.31
N SER A 162 -31.88 -1.24 -20.11
CA SER A 162 -31.33 -2.60 -19.95
C SER A 162 -30.43 -3.06 -21.10
N ASP A 163 -30.52 -2.41 -22.27
CA ASP A 163 -29.70 -2.67 -23.46
C ASP A 163 -28.52 -1.68 -23.59
N GLY A 164 -28.27 -0.83 -22.59
CA GLY A 164 -27.19 0.15 -22.59
C GLY A 164 -27.44 1.40 -23.45
N VAL A 165 -28.68 1.61 -23.90
CA VAL A 165 -29.07 2.77 -24.71
C VAL A 165 -29.50 3.91 -23.79
N ILE A 166 -28.92 5.09 -23.97
CA ILE A 166 -29.22 6.26 -23.14
C ILE A 166 -30.43 7.01 -23.71
N VAL A 167 -31.45 7.27 -22.88
CA VAL A 167 -32.69 7.97 -23.21
C VAL A 167 -32.57 9.45 -22.77
N GLY A 168 -32.36 10.36 -23.73
CA GLY A 168 -32.27 11.81 -23.53
C GLY A 168 -31.23 12.48 -24.45
N SER A 169 -31.28 13.81 -24.60
CA SER A 169 -30.28 14.57 -25.38
C SER A 169 -28.95 14.68 -24.63
N VAL A 170 -28.04 13.73 -24.85
CA VAL A 170 -26.68 13.68 -24.29
C VAL A 170 -25.77 14.83 -24.75
N PHE A 171 -26.17 15.56 -25.79
CA PHE A 171 -25.38 16.59 -26.47
C PHE A 171 -25.09 17.86 -25.66
N TYR A 172 -25.83 18.12 -24.57
CA TYR A 172 -25.65 19.32 -23.72
C TYR A 172 -25.10 18.98 -22.33
N LEU A 173 -24.70 17.72 -22.11
CA LEU A 173 -24.30 17.22 -20.79
C LEU A 173 -22.91 17.75 -20.40
N ALA A 174 -22.79 18.31 -19.19
CA ALA A 174 -21.51 18.74 -18.65
C ALA A 174 -20.68 17.54 -18.14
N PRO A 175 -19.34 17.55 -18.26
CA PRO A 175 -18.46 16.45 -17.82
C PRO A 175 -18.69 16.00 -16.37
N GLU A 176 -18.83 16.94 -15.44
CA GLU A 176 -19.05 16.66 -14.02
C GLU A 176 -20.41 16.03 -13.73
N GLN A 177 -21.41 16.23 -14.60
CA GLN A 177 -22.71 15.54 -14.48
C GLN A 177 -22.59 14.05 -14.81
N VAL A 178 -21.54 13.63 -15.51
CA VAL A 178 -21.27 12.21 -15.82
C VAL A 178 -20.51 11.54 -14.68
N HIS A 179 -19.49 12.19 -14.12
CA HIS A 179 -18.64 11.63 -13.06
C HIS A 179 -19.34 11.49 -11.69
N GLY A 180 -20.56 12.01 -11.53
CA GLY A 180 -21.34 11.89 -10.28
C GLY A 180 -20.83 12.76 -9.12
N GLY A 181 -19.98 13.76 -9.39
CA GLY A 181 -19.49 14.71 -8.40
C GLY A 181 -20.50 15.80 -8.02
N ALA A 182 -20.10 16.74 -7.16
CA ALA A 182 -20.92 17.90 -6.81
C ALA A 182 -21.12 18.81 -8.04
N VAL A 183 -22.38 18.95 -8.47
CA VAL A 183 -22.79 19.78 -9.61
C VAL A 183 -23.25 21.15 -9.11
N ASP A 184 -22.56 22.22 -9.54
CA ASP A 184 -22.91 23.61 -9.27
C ASP A 184 -23.37 24.34 -10.56
N GLY A 185 -23.56 25.66 -10.48
CA GLY A 185 -24.03 26.47 -11.61
C GLY A 185 -23.17 26.41 -12.87
N ARG A 186 -21.90 25.99 -12.77
CA ARG A 186 -20.99 25.90 -13.92
C ARG A 186 -21.33 24.77 -14.89
N ALA A 187 -22.16 23.81 -14.47
CA ALA A 187 -22.74 22.82 -15.38
C ALA A 187 -23.70 23.45 -16.38
N ASP A 188 -24.53 24.41 -15.93
CA ASP A 188 -25.42 25.15 -16.82
C ASP A 188 -24.64 26.06 -17.77
N LEU A 189 -23.50 26.60 -17.32
CA LEU A 189 -22.59 27.37 -18.16
C LEU A 189 -21.97 26.53 -19.29
N TYR A 190 -21.63 25.27 -19.01
CA TYR A 190 -21.17 24.35 -20.05
C TYR A 190 -22.25 24.11 -21.11
N ALA A 191 -23.49 23.85 -20.67
CA ALA A 191 -24.63 23.67 -21.57
C ALA A 191 -24.93 24.96 -22.38
N LEU A 192 -24.77 26.13 -21.78
CA LEU A 192 -24.83 27.42 -22.47
C LEU A 192 -23.72 27.54 -23.53
N GLY A 193 -22.51 27.05 -23.24
CA GLY A 193 -21.43 26.94 -24.21
C GLY A 193 -21.80 26.08 -25.41
N VAL A 194 -22.46 24.93 -25.19
CA VAL A 194 -22.96 24.06 -26.26
C VAL A 194 -24.02 24.78 -27.11
N LEU A 195 -24.97 25.47 -26.47
CA LEU A 195 -26.01 26.25 -27.16
C LEU A 195 -25.40 27.36 -28.04
N LEU A 196 -24.48 28.13 -27.49
CA LEU A 196 -23.79 29.20 -28.23
C LEU A 196 -23.00 28.63 -29.40
N TYR A 197 -22.33 27.49 -29.20
CA TYR A 197 -21.63 26.78 -30.27
C TYR A 197 -22.59 26.38 -31.39
N GLU A 198 -23.70 25.75 -31.04
CA GLU A 198 -24.71 25.28 -32.01
C GLU A 198 -25.34 26.44 -32.78
N TRP A 199 -25.75 27.51 -32.10
CA TRP A 199 -26.41 28.64 -32.73
C TRP A 199 -25.46 29.48 -33.59
N THR A 200 -24.17 29.52 -33.26
CA THR A 200 -23.20 30.29 -34.03
C THR A 200 -22.59 29.53 -35.20
N THR A 201 -22.45 28.20 -35.08
CA THR A 201 -21.84 27.36 -36.14
C THR A 201 -22.87 26.60 -36.98
N GLY A 202 -24.10 26.46 -36.50
CA GLY A 202 -25.13 25.60 -37.08
C GLY A 202 -24.99 24.11 -36.73
N GLU A 203 -23.93 23.72 -36.02
CA GLU A 203 -23.61 22.34 -35.69
C GLU A 203 -23.31 22.16 -34.20
N LEU A 204 -23.58 20.98 -33.63
CA LEU A 204 -23.17 20.67 -32.26
C LEU A 204 -21.64 20.52 -32.15
N PRO A 205 -21.04 20.83 -30.99
CA PRO A 205 -19.59 20.69 -30.78
C PRO A 205 -19.12 19.22 -30.79
N PHE A 206 -19.99 18.30 -30.39
CA PHE A 206 -19.71 16.87 -30.30
C PHE A 206 -20.88 16.07 -30.88
N VAL A 207 -20.60 15.17 -31.82
CA VAL A 207 -21.59 14.35 -32.54
C VAL A 207 -21.01 12.96 -32.77
N ALA A 208 -21.83 11.93 -32.58
CA ALA A 208 -21.51 10.54 -32.91
C ALA A 208 -22.81 9.74 -33.12
N GLU A 209 -22.72 8.59 -33.80
CA GLU A 209 -23.85 7.68 -34.02
C GLU A 209 -24.35 7.03 -32.72
N GLU A 210 -23.45 6.78 -31.76
CA GLU A 210 -23.77 6.19 -30.46
C GLU A 210 -23.69 7.24 -29.33
N ALA A 211 -24.68 7.25 -28.44
CA ALA A 211 -24.76 8.21 -27.33
C ALA A 211 -23.54 8.16 -26.39
N LEU A 212 -22.97 6.97 -26.15
CA LEU A 212 -21.76 6.81 -25.32
C LEU A 212 -20.52 7.45 -25.98
N ALA A 213 -20.43 7.41 -27.30
CA ALA A 213 -19.35 8.07 -28.02
C ALA A 213 -19.47 9.60 -27.90
N VAL A 214 -20.69 10.14 -27.93
CA VAL A 214 -20.92 11.57 -27.64
C VAL A 214 -20.49 11.89 -26.20
N ILE A 215 -20.87 11.09 -25.20
CA ILE A 215 -20.46 11.34 -23.80
C ILE A 215 -18.93 11.28 -23.65
N THR A 216 -18.27 10.30 -24.26
CA THR A 216 -16.81 10.18 -24.25
C THR A 216 -16.15 11.42 -24.87
N GLN A 217 -16.75 11.99 -25.92
CA GLN A 217 -16.30 13.26 -26.49
C GLN A 217 -16.51 14.43 -25.52
N HIS A 218 -17.64 14.49 -24.82
CA HIS A 218 -17.86 15.49 -23.77
C HIS A 218 -16.83 15.39 -22.64
N LEU A 219 -16.40 14.18 -22.26
CA LEU A 219 -15.41 13.96 -21.20
C LEU A 219 -13.97 14.30 -21.64
N TYR A 220 -13.56 13.86 -22.82
CA TYR A 220 -12.14 13.84 -23.18
C TYR A 220 -11.80 14.56 -24.49
N ALA A 221 -12.75 14.68 -25.43
CA ALA A 221 -12.48 15.31 -26.71
C ALA A 221 -12.39 16.84 -26.57
N PRO A 222 -11.40 17.48 -27.22
CA PRO A 222 -11.29 18.92 -27.23
C PRO A 222 -12.39 19.50 -28.11
N VAL A 223 -12.88 20.68 -27.75
CA VAL A 223 -13.85 21.40 -28.60
C VAL A 223 -13.10 22.00 -29.80
N ILE A 224 -13.62 21.78 -31.01
CA ILE A 224 -13.14 22.50 -32.20
C ILE A 224 -13.58 23.96 -32.08
N PRO A 225 -12.72 24.98 -32.02
CA PRO A 225 -13.18 26.36 -31.82
C PRO A 225 -14.18 26.82 -32.91
N PRO A 226 -15.26 27.55 -32.56
CA PRO A 226 -16.27 28.02 -33.53
C PRO A 226 -15.70 28.75 -34.75
N ARG A 227 -14.63 29.54 -34.59
CA ARG A 227 -13.97 30.26 -35.69
C ARG A 227 -13.32 29.35 -36.73
N ALA A 228 -13.04 28.08 -36.41
CA ALA A 228 -12.61 27.09 -37.41
C ALA A 228 -13.71 26.81 -38.43
N LYS A 229 -14.98 26.93 -38.02
CA LYS A 229 -16.16 26.66 -38.87
C LYS A 229 -16.73 27.95 -39.45
N VAL A 230 -16.75 29.03 -38.66
CA VAL A 230 -17.29 30.34 -39.05
C VAL A 230 -16.22 31.41 -38.82
N PRO A 231 -15.30 31.63 -39.78
CA PRO A 231 -14.17 32.56 -39.61
C PRO A 231 -14.57 34.02 -39.29
N SER A 232 -15.79 34.42 -39.71
CA SER A 232 -16.36 35.75 -39.46
C SER A 232 -16.83 35.97 -38.02
N LEU A 233 -16.78 34.96 -37.16
CA LEU A 233 -17.20 35.04 -35.77
C LEU A 233 -16.20 35.88 -34.94
N PRO A 234 -16.65 36.81 -34.07
CA PRO A 234 -15.75 37.64 -33.28
C PRO A 234 -14.80 36.82 -32.38
N PRO A 235 -13.49 37.15 -32.31
CA PRO A 235 -12.52 36.43 -31.50
C PRO A 235 -12.89 36.35 -30.00
N ALA A 236 -13.55 37.39 -29.47
CA ALA A 236 -14.02 37.39 -28.09
C ALA A 236 -15.11 36.34 -27.84
N LEU A 237 -16.03 36.15 -28.80
CA LEU A 237 -17.07 35.13 -28.72
C LEU A 237 -16.50 33.72 -28.76
N ASP A 238 -15.54 33.50 -29.67
CA ASP A 238 -14.86 32.22 -29.84
C ASP A 238 -14.19 31.77 -28.53
N ARG A 239 -13.41 32.67 -27.92
CA ARG A 239 -12.78 32.42 -26.61
C ARG A 239 -13.80 32.15 -25.51
N LEU A 240 -14.89 32.89 -25.48
CA LEU A 240 -15.94 32.69 -24.47
C LEU A 240 -16.62 31.32 -24.64
N ILE A 241 -16.97 30.92 -25.86
CA ILE A 241 -17.58 29.62 -26.14
C ILE A 241 -16.62 28.48 -25.79
N VAL A 242 -15.34 28.58 -26.15
CA VAL A 242 -14.32 27.57 -25.81
C VAL A 242 -14.14 27.48 -24.29
N ARG A 243 -14.07 28.62 -23.59
CA ARG A 243 -13.92 28.66 -22.12
C ARG A 243 -15.15 28.10 -21.39
N LEU A 244 -16.36 28.31 -21.91
CA LEU A 244 -17.57 27.67 -21.38
C LEU A 244 -17.54 26.14 -21.57
N LEU A 245 -16.93 25.67 -22.65
CA LEU A 245 -16.79 24.24 -22.99
C LEU A 245 -15.54 23.56 -22.41
N SER A 246 -14.84 24.22 -21.48
CA SER A 246 -13.73 23.64 -20.73
C SER A 246 -14.16 22.40 -19.95
N LYS A 247 -13.31 21.36 -19.97
CA LYS A 247 -13.65 20.07 -19.34
C LYS A 247 -13.57 20.15 -17.82
N SER A 248 -12.54 20.80 -17.30
CA SER A 248 -12.47 21.22 -15.91
C SER A 248 -13.49 22.33 -15.66
N ARG A 249 -14.25 22.21 -14.56
CA ARG A 249 -15.18 23.24 -14.11
C ARG A 249 -14.47 24.50 -13.61
N GLU A 250 -13.22 24.39 -13.15
CA GLU A 250 -12.46 25.52 -12.60
C GLU A 250 -11.95 26.47 -13.68
N ASP A 251 -11.83 25.98 -14.92
CA ASP A 251 -11.41 26.79 -16.06
C ASP A 251 -12.55 27.59 -16.69
N ARG A 252 -13.81 27.28 -16.30
CA ARG A 252 -15.00 27.97 -16.78
C ARG A 252 -15.20 29.30 -16.04
N PRO A 253 -15.98 30.25 -16.59
CA PRO A 253 -16.41 31.42 -15.83
C PRO A 253 -17.05 31.01 -14.51
N ALA A 254 -16.76 31.74 -13.44
CA ALA A 254 -17.17 31.41 -12.08
C ALA A 254 -18.68 31.54 -11.88
N SER A 255 -19.36 32.39 -12.67
CA SER A 255 -20.79 32.63 -12.59
C SER A 255 -21.39 33.06 -13.94
N ALA A 256 -22.72 32.98 -14.06
CA ALA A 256 -23.44 33.52 -15.22
C ALA A 256 -23.32 35.05 -15.36
N LEU A 257 -23.05 35.77 -14.25
CA LEU A 257 -22.76 37.21 -14.28
C LEU A 257 -21.42 37.52 -14.96
N GLU A 258 -20.37 36.73 -14.72
CA GLU A 258 -19.07 36.89 -15.41
C GLU A 258 -19.23 36.68 -16.93
N VAL A 259 -20.09 35.74 -17.34
CA VAL A 259 -20.44 35.53 -18.75
C VAL A 259 -21.18 36.74 -19.32
N LEU A 260 -22.11 37.33 -18.56
CA LEU A 260 -22.85 38.52 -18.95
C LEU A 260 -21.92 39.73 -19.13
N GLU A 261 -21.03 39.99 -18.17
CA GLU A 261 -20.02 41.05 -18.23
C GLU A 261 -19.10 40.90 -19.45
N SER A 262 -18.69 39.65 -19.73
CA SER A 262 -17.90 39.33 -20.92
C SER A 262 -18.64 39.67 -22.22
N MET A 263 -19.98 39.63 -22.24
CA MET A 263 -20.84 39.98 -23.38
C MET A 263 -21.19 41.48 -23.47
N GLU A 264 -20.91 42.30 -22.45
CA GLU A 264 -21.35 43.70 -22.37
C GLU A 264 -20.28 44.73 -22.79
N THR A 265 -19.03 44.32 -22.99
CA THR A 265 -17.94 45.20 -23.44
C THR A 265 -17.99 45.44 -24.97
N PRO A 266 -18.50 46.59 -25.47
CA PRO A 266 -18.88 46.76 -26.88
C PRO A 266 -17.69 46.83 -27.84
N GLU A 267 -16.50 47.26 -27.37
CA GLU A 267 -15.30 47.34 -28.21
C GLU A 267 -14.74 45.96 -28.63
N ALA A 268 -15.05 44.89 -27.88
CA ALA A 268 -14.50 43.55 -28.06
C ALA A 268 -15.12 42.72 -29.20
N TRP A 269 -16.26 43.17 -29.75
CA TRP A 269 -17.05 42.43 -30.75
C TRP A 269 -16.86 42.94 -32.18
N SER A 270 -15.95 43.91 -32.39
CA SER A 270 -15.57 44.38 -33.72
C SER A 270 -14.73 43.33 -34.44
N SER A 271 -15.03 43.10 -35.72
CA SER A 271 -14.32 42.18 -36.60
C SER A 271 -12.96 42.78 -37.00
N GLY A 272 -11.98 42.69 -36.09
CA GLY A 272 -10.58 42.97 -36.40
C GLY A 272 -9.91 41.73 -37.01
N GLU A 273 -9.36 41.88 -38.22
CA GLU A 273 -8.54 40.87 -38.87
C GLU A 273 -7.29 40.58 -38.01
N THR A 274 -7.20 39.37 -37.49
CA THR A 274 -5.90 38.76 -37.15
C THR A 274 -6.00 37.27 -37.42
N GLN A 275 -5.22 36.87 -38.42
CA GLN A 275 -5.03 35.52 -38.92
C GLN A 275 -4.21 34.75 -37.87
N ALA A 276 -4.82 33.76 -37.22
CA ALA A 276 -4.12 32.75 -36.45
C ALA A 276 -4.83 31.43 -36.73
N ASP A 277 -4.16 30.60 -37.54
CA ASP A 277 -4.57 29.25 -37.88
C ASP A 277 -4.79 28.44 -36.59
N ILE A 278 -5.98 27.86 -36.45
CA ILE A 278 -6.22 26.81 -35.47
C ILE A 278 -5.44 25.59 -35.97
N PRO A 279 -4.41 25.12 -35.27
CA PRO A 279 -3.60 24.02 -35.76
C PRO A 279 -4.47 22.77 -35.96
N THR A 280 -4.43 22.18 -37.14
CA THR A 280 -5.04 20.87 -37.48
C THR A 280 -4.70 19.79 -36.43
N LEU A 281 -3.56 19.96 -35.76
CA LEU A 281 -3.07 19.23 -34.59
C LEU A 281 -4.06 19.07 -33.42
N GLU A 282 -4.91 20.06 -33.10
CA GLU A 282 -5.89 19.94 -32.00
C GLU A 282 -7.05 18.99 -32.36
N ARG A 283 -7.31 18.76 -33.65
CA ARG A 283 -8.36 17.83 -34.15
C ARG A 283 -7.92 16.36 -34.15
N ILE A 284 -6.61 16.11 -34.26
CA ILE A 284 -6.06 14.79 -34.63
C ILE A 284 -5.80 13.86 -33.43
N GLY A 285 -5.71 14.36 -32.19
CA GLY A 285 -5.29 13.50 -31.05
C GLY A 285 -6.39 12.76 -30.27
N ARG A 286 -7.69 13.01 -30.53
CA ARG A 286 -8.76 12.67 -29.55
C ARG A 286 -10.11 12.25 -30.16
N GLY A 287 -10.14 11.91 -31.45
CA GLY A 287 -11.36 11.48 -32.18
C GLY A 287 -11.93 10.11 -31.74
N PRO A 288 -13.16 9.77 -32.17
CA PRO A 288 -13.81 8.49 -31.83
C PRO A 288 -12.95 7.27 -32.17
N ILE A 289 -13.08 6.18 -31.39
CA ILE A 289 -12.37 4.93 -31.63
C ILE A 289 -12.81 4.28 -32.95
N ALA A 290 -12.04 4.50 -34.01
CA ALA A 290 -12.35 3.98 -35.34
C ALA A 290 -11.93 2.52 -35.50
N GLY A 291 -12.76 1.71 -36.15
CA GLY A 291 -12.42 0.35 -36.58
C GLY A 291 -12.46 -0.75 -35.51
N ARG A 292 -12.80 -0.46 -34.24
CA ARG A 292 -12.77 -1.44 -33.11
C ARG A 292 -14.14 -1.93 -32.63
N GLY A 293 -15.16 -1.88 -33.49
CA GLY A 293 -16.55 -2.17 -33.10
C GLY A 293 -16.78 -3.58 -32.54
N SER A 294 -16.06 -4.60 -33.02
CA SER A 294 -16.15 -5.98 -32.48
C SER A 294 -15.59 -6.09 -31.06
N GLU A 295 -14.41 -5.55 -30.85
CA GLU A 295 -13.68 -5.59 -29.59
C GLU A 295 -14.44 -4.81 -28.50
N LEU A 296 -15.00 -3.65 -28.85
CA LEU A 296 -15.86 -2.86 -27.96
C LEU A 296 -17.13 -3.60 -27.57
N ARG A 297 -17.80 -4.28 -28.52
CA ARG A 297 -18.99 -5.09 -28.20
C ARG A 297 -18.66 -6.21 -27.20
N GLN A 298 -17.50 -6.85 -27.34
CA GLN A 298 -17.06 -7.88 -26.41
C GLN A 298 -16.74 -7.33 -25.02
N ALA A 299 -16.02 -6.21 -24.94
CA ALA A 299 -15.72 -5.53 -23.67
C ALA A 299 -16.99 -5.04 -22.96
N ARG A 300 -17.94 -4.43 -23.70
CA ARG A 300 -19.27 -4.04 -23.20
C ARG A 300 -20.06 -5.22 -22.65
N GLY A 301 -20.04 -6.35 -23.35
CA GLY A 301 -20.71 -7.57 -22.89
C GLY A 301 -20.11 -8.16 -21.60
N LEU A 302 -18.80 -8.02 -21.40
CA LEU A 302 -18.12 -8.39 -20.15
C LEU A 302 -18.50 -7.44 -19.01
N TRP A 303 -18.51 -6.14 -19.26
CA TRP A 303 -18.95 -5.15 -18.28
C TRP A 303 -20.38 -5.38 -17.81
N ALA A 304 -21.31 -5.64 -18.74
CA ALA A 304 -22.71 -5.93 -18.39
C ALA A 304 -22.84 -7.16 -17.46
N ARG A 305 -22.05 -8.22 -17.70
CA ARG A 305 -22.02 -9.41 -16.82
C ARG A 305 -21.42 -9.11 -15.44
N ALA A 306 -20.36 -8.31 -15.39
CA ALA A 306 -19.76 -7.85 -14.14
C ALA A 306 -20.74 -7.01 -13.32
N ALA A 307 -21.40 -6.04 -13.95
CA ALA A 307 -22.40 -5.20 -13.30
C ALA A 307 -23.59 -6.03 -12.74
N ALA A 308 -23.91 -7.16 -13.37
CA ALA A 308 -24.96 -8.10 -12.97
C ALA A 308 -24.55 -9.06 -11.82
N GLY A 309 -23.34 -8.97 -11.26
CA GLY A 309 -22.94 -9.72 -10.07
C GLY A 309 -21.94 -10.86 -10.29
N LYS A 310 -21.40 -11.03 -11.50
CA LYS A 310 -20.40 -12.07 -11.78
C LYS A 310 -19.08 -11.46 -12.20
N THR A 311 -18.03 -11.70 -11.43
CA THR A 311 -16.71 -11.18 -11.77
C THR A 311 -16.27 -11.65 -13.15
N GLN A 312 -15.69 -10.74 -13.93
CA GLN A 312 -15.15 -11.02 -15.26
C GLN A 312 -13.69 -10.56 -15.30
N THR A 313 -12.88 -11.21 -16.12
CA THR A 313 -11.49 -10.79 -16.37
C THR A 313 -11.25 -10.72 -17.87
N LEU A 314 -10.72 -9.60 -18.34
CA LEU A 314 -10.39 -9.31 -19.74
C LEU A 314 -8.89 -9.14 -19.90
N LEU A 315 -8.26 -9.93 -20.79
CA LEU A 315 -6.83 -9.85 -21.07
C LEU A 315 -6.63 -9.18 -22.44
N VAL A 316 -6.19 -7.92 -22.46
CA VAL A 316 -5.99 -7.16 -23.69
C VAL A 316 -4.52 -7.25 -24.12
N SER A 317 -4.27 -7.84 -25.29
CA SER A 317 -2.91 -8.03 -25.81
C SER A 317 -2.71 -7.37 -27.17
N GLY A 318 -1.46 -7.02 -27.49
CA GLY A 318 -1.09 -6.57 -28.84
C GLY A 318 0.19 -5.73 -28.87
N GLU A 319 0.65 -5.40 -30.06
CA GLU A 319 1.88 -4.63 -30.31
C GLU A 319 1.82 -3.20 -29.69
N PRO A 320 2.97 -2.53 -29.46
CA PRO A 320 2.99 -1.11 -29.07
C PRO A 320 2.23 -0.23 -30.07
N GLY A 321 1.50 0.77 -29.57
CA GLY A 321 0.72 1.71 -30.42
C GLY A 321 -0.58 1.15 -31.01
N ILE A 322 -0.94 -0.12 -30.74
CA ILE A 322 -2.09 -0.79 -31.37
C ILE A 322 -3.48 -0.30 -30.90
N GLY A 323 -3.53 0.56 -29.87
CA GLY A 323 -4.76 1.12 -29.30
C GLY A 323 -5.28 0.44 -28.02
N LYS A 324 -4.45 -0.28 -27.27
CA LYS A 324 -4.83 -0.92 -25.98
C LYS A 324 -5.42 0.08 -24.98
N THR A 325 -4.66 1.13 -24.67
CA THR A 325 -5.07 2.18 -23.72
C THR A 325 -6.32 2.93 -24.21
N ARG A 326 -6.48 3.14 -25.52
CA ARG A 326 -7.69 3.76 -26.08
C ARG A 326 -8.93 2.88 -25.89
N LEU A 327 -8.81 1.56 -26.09
CA LEU A 327 -9.90 0.63 -25.80
C LEU A 327 -10.27 0.64 -24.30
N VAL A 328 -9.27 0.68 -23.42
CA VAL A 328 -9.47 0.80 -21.97
C VAL A 328 -10.23 2.09 -21.63
N GLN A 329 -9.86 3.23 -22.21
CA GLN A 329 -10.55 4.51 -21.99
C GLN A 329 -12.04 4.47 -22.36
N GLU A 330 -12.41 3.80 -23.46
CA GLU A 330 -13.81 3.62 -23.85
C GLU A 330 -14.59 2.74 -22.85
N LEU A 331 -13.91 1.74 -22.27
CA LEU A 331 -14.48 0.88 -21.23
C LEU A 331 -14.60 1.61 -19.89
N VAL A 332 -13.64 2.46 -19.54
CA VAL A 332 -13.68 3.38 -18.39
C VAL A 332 -14.88 4.31 -18.50
N ALA A 333 -15.03 5.00 -19.65
CA ALA A 333 -16.16 5.88 -19.90
C ALA A 333 -17.51 5.15 -19.80
N LEU A 334 -17.61 3.93 -20.35
CA LEU A 334 -18.79 3.08 -20.19
C LEU A 334 -19.10 2.79 -18.72
N ALA A 335 -18.08 2.38 -17.96
CA ALA A 335 -18.23 2.01 -16.56
C ALA A 335 -18.77 3.20 -15.75
N GLU A 336 -18.16 4.38 -15.88
CA GLU A 336 -18.58 5.61 -15.19
C GLU A 336 -20.01 6.01 -15.54
N VAL A 337 -20.36 6.04 -16.83
CA VAL A 337 -21.72 6.39 -17.30
C VAL A 337 -22.77 5.43 -16.78
N SER A 338 -22.42 4.15 -16.61
CA SER A 338 -23.31 3.13 -16.06
C SER A 338 -23.35 3.09 -14.52
N GLY A 339 -22.71 4.05 -13.84
CA GLY A 339 -22.68 4.15 -12.38
C GLY A 339 -21.67 3.21 -11.71
N GLY A 340 -20.67 2.73 -12.44
CA GLY A 340 -19.55 1.93 -11.93
C GLY A 340 -18.38 2.80 -11.45
N ARG A 341 -17.58 2.24 -10.53
CA ARG A 341 -16.35 2.83 -10.01
C ARG A 341 -15.16 2.31 -10.82
N VAL A 342 -14.23 3.19 -11.19
CA VAL A 342 -13.02 2.83 -11.92
C VAL A 342 -11.80 2.92 -10.99
N LEU A 343 -10.98 1.87 -10.99
CA LEU A 343 -9.71 1.76 -10.27
C LEU A 343 -8.62 1.39 -11.28
N GLN A 344 -7.61 2.24 -11.47
CA GLN A 344 -6.60 2.02 -12.51
C GLN A 344 -5.18 2.19 -11.96
N GLY A 345 -4.29 1.29 -12.35
CA GLY A 345 -2.86 1.32 -12.01
C GLY A 345 -2.00 0.88 -13.20
N TRP A 346 -0.76 1.33 -13.21
CA TRP A 346 0.20 1.11 -14.31
C TRP A 346 1.46 0.39 -13.81
N CYS A 347 1.94 -0.56 -14.60
CA CYS A 347 3.24 -1.19 -14.38
C CYS A 347 4.32 -0.43 -15.15
N TYR A 348 5.49 -0.23 -14.54
CA TYR A 348 6.58 0.51 -15.15
C TYR A 348 7.84 -0.34 -15.30
N ALA A 349 8.56 -0.11 -16.39
CA ALA A 349 9.70 -0.92 -16.80
C ALA A 349 10.96 -0.82 -15.93
N ARG A 350 11.06 0.19 -15.06
CA ARG A 350 12.30 0.47 -14.30
C ARG A 350 11.99 0.50 -12.82
N THR A 351 12.73 -0.34 -12.08
CA THR A 351 12.61 -0.62 -10.65
C THR A 351 11.18 -0.99 -10.26
N ALA A 352 10.81 -2.26 -10.52
CA ALA A 352 9.50 -2.79 -10.15
C ALA A 352 9.37 -2.77 -8.62
N GLU A 353 8.77 -1.70 -8.12
CA GLU A 353 8.36 -1.60 -6.73
C GLU A 353 7.35 -2.72 -6.46
N PRO A 354 7.56 -3.54 -5.42
CA PRO A 354 6.61 -4.59 -5.06
C PRO A 354 5.19 -4.03 -4.93
N PHE A 355 4.23 -4.63 -5.63
CA PHE A 355 2.82 -4.21 -5.66
C PHE A 355 2.54 -2.84 -6.31
N GLY A 356 3.48 -2.28 -7.09
CA GLY A 356 3.42 -0.92 -7.66
C GLY A 356 2.05 -0.44 -8.19
N PRO A 357 1.41 -1.11 -9.16
CA PRO A 357 0.11 -0.67 -9.68
C PRO A 357 -1.00 -0.71 -8.63
N PHE A 358 -0.93 -1.63 -7.67
CA PHE A 358 -1.91 -1.69 -6.58
C PHE A 358 -1.69 -0.58 -5.56
N LYS A 359 -0.45 -0.19 -5.28
CA LYS A 359 -0.17 1.00 -4.47
C LYS A 359 -0.82 2.24 -5.10
N GLN A 360 -0.65 2.44 -6.41
CA GLN A 360 -1.30 3.56 -7.13
C GLN A 360 -2.83 3.54 -6.95
N ILE A 361 -3.46 2.39 -7.19
CA ILE A 361 -4.91 2.22 -6.98
C ILE A 361 -5.31 2.55 -5.54
N LEU A 362 -4.57 2.03 -4.55
CA LEU A 362 -4.88 2.21 -3.15
C LEU A 362 -4.68 3.65 -2.69
N ARG A 363 -3.70 4.40 -3.22
CA ARG A 363 -3.54 5.84 -2.95
C ARG A 363 -4.80 6.61 -3.34
N THR A 364 -5.34 6.34 -4.54
CA THR A 364 -6.60 6.96 -5.00
C THR A 364 -7.78 6.56 -4.11
N VAL A 365 -7.91 5.27 -3.77
CA VAL A 365 -8.99 4.79 -2.90
C VAL A 365 -8.93 5.43 -1.53
N VAL A 366 -7.74 5.51 -0.91
CA VAL A 366 -7.56 6.09 0.41
C VAL A 366 -7.80 7.60 0.40
N ALA A 367 -7.43 8.29 -0.69
CA ALA A 367 -7.68 9.72 -0.84
C ALA A 367 -9.17 10.05 -1.00
N ASP A 368 -9.89 9.33 -1.87
CA ASP A 368 -11.27 9.64 -2.25
C ASP A 368 -12.31 9.00 -1.31
N LEU A 369 -11.96 7.89 -0.67
CA LEU A 369 -12.86 7.06 0.13
C LEU A 369 -12.29 6.83 1.54
N ALA A 370 -11.61 7.83 2.11
CA ALA A 370 -11.10 7.80 3.48
C ALA A 370 -12.16 7.30 4.51
N PRO A 371 -13.46 7.68 4.42
CA PRO A 371 -14.48 7.12 5.32
C PRO A 371 -14.71 5.62 5.16
N VAL A 372 -14.56 5.07 3.95
CA VAL A 372 -14.70 3.62 3.69
C VAL A 372 -13.52 2.86 4.28
N VAL A 373 -12.31 3.40 4.16
CA VAL A 373 -11.10 2.82 4.76
C VAL A 373 -11.15 2.93 6.29
N ALA A 374 -11.60 4.06 6.83
CA ALA A 374 -11.77 4.26 8.27
C ALA A 374 -12.87 3.37 8.88
N ALA A 375 -13.92 3.07 8.12
CA ALA A 375 -15.00 2.17 8.54
C ALA A 375 -14.67 0.68 8.33
N ALA A 376 -13.59 0.36 7.62
CA ALA A 376 -13.17 -1.02 7.42
C ALA A 376 -12.62 -1.60 8.74
N PRO A 377 -12.69 -2.94 8.94
CA PRO A 377 -12.00 -3.57 10.06
C PRO A 377 -10.52 -3.16 10.08
N GLU A 378 -9.96 -2.94 11.27
CA GLU A 378 -8.59 -2.40 11.38
C GLU A 378 -7.57 -3.22 10.59
N PHE A 379 -7.68 -4.56 10.55
CA PHE A 379 -6.78 -5.39 9.76
C PHE A 379 -6.86 -5.13 8.25
N VAL A 380 -8.03 -4.74 7.73
CA VAL A 380 -8.21 -4.36 6.32
C VAL A 380 -7.57 -3.01 6.07
N ALA A 381 -7.83 -2.04 6.95
CA ALA A 381 -7.25 -0.71 6.83
C ALA A 381 -5.72 -0.74 7.01
N ALA A 382 -5.20 -1.49 7.99
CA ALA A 382 -3.78 -1.70 8.22
C ALA A 382 -3.13 -2.45 7.04
N GLY A 383 -3.78 -3.48 6.49
CA GLY A 383 -3.28 -4.19 5.30
C GLY A 383 -3.18 -3.28 4.06
N VAL A 384 -4.16 -2.39 3.88
CA VAL A 384 -4.14 -1.37 2.82
C VAL A 384 -3.04 -0.34 3.08
N LEU A 385 -2.98 0.21 4.29
CA LEU A 385 -1.98 1.20 4.69
C LEU A 385 -0.55 0.61 4.72
N THR A 386 -0.38 -0.71 4.84
CA THR A 386 0.94 -1.35 4.72
C THR A 386 1.50 -1.22 3.29
N LEU A 387 0.60 -1.23 2.29
CA LEU A 387 0.97 -1.00 0.90
C LEU A 387 1.16 0.50 0.59
N VAL A 388 0.47 1.39 1.32
CA VAL A 388 0.56 2.86 1.18
C VAL A 388 0.82 3.57 2.52
N PRO A 389 1.98 3.32 3.16
CA PRO A 389 2.27 3.77 4.53
C PRO A 389 2.31 5.30 4.69
N GLU A 390 2.52 6.04 3.61
CA GLU A 390 2.48 7.50 3.58
C GLU A 390 1.11 8.09 3.98
N TYR A 391 0.02 7.31 3.87
CA TYR A 391 -1.32 7.73 4.31
C TYR A 391 -1.59 7.43 5.79
N GLN A 392 -0.70 6.71 6.47
CA GLN A 392 -0.82 6.36 7.88
C GLN A 392 -1.14 7.55 8.81
N PRO A 393 -0.56 8.75 8.65
CA PRO A 393 -0.86 9.90 9.51
C PRO A 393 -2.33 10.37 9.44
N ARG A 394 -3.07 10.04 8.37
CA ARG A 394 -4.51 10.34 8.25
C ARG A 394 -5.39 9.37 9.05
N PHE A 395 -4.84 8.25 9.47
CA PHE A 395 -5.52 7.21 10.24
C PHE A 395 -4.71 6.92 11.52
N PRO A 396 -4.57 7.91 12.43
CA PRO A 396 -3.72 7.77 13.61
C PRO A 396 -4.15 6.63 14.54
N ASP A 397 -5.41 6.20 14.46
CA ASP A 397 -5.99 5.12 15.26
C ASP A 397 -5.77 3.73 14.65
N ILE A 398 -5.27 3.63 13.41
CA ILE A 398 -5.04 2.37 12.70
C ILE A 398 -3.55 2.07 12.77
N HIS A 399 -3.14 0.90 13.26
CA HIS A 399 -1.72 0.59 13.45
C HIS A 399 -1.17 -0.30 12.33
N LEU A 400 -0.07 0.12 11.69
CA LEU A 400 0.64 -0.74 10.74
C LEU A 400 1.36 -1.87 11.49
N PRO A 401 1.30 -3.12 10.98
CA PRO A 401 2.14 -4.19 11.48
C PRO A 401 3.61 -3.83 11.27
N LEU A 402 4.45 -4.04 12.30
CA LEU A 402 5.88 -4.18 12.10
C LEU A 402 6.08 -5.41 11.21
N SER A 403 7.05 -5.45 10.28
CA SER A 403 7.14 -6.51 9.26
C SER A 403 8.35 -7.41 9.50
N VAL A 404 8.10 -8.67 9.85
CA VAL A 404 9.02 -9.84 9.80
C VAL A 404 8.20 -11.15 9.58
N ASP A 405 6.89 -11.04 9.28
CA ASP A 405 6.04 -12.06 8.62
C ASP A 405 5.85 -11.63 7.18
N THR A 406 5.65 -12.57 6.30
CA THR A 406 6.09 -12.34 4.95
C THR A 406 5.29 -13.13 3.93
N ALA A 407 4.96 -14.40 4.18
CA ALA A 407 3.87 -15.06 3.43
C ALA A 407 2.50 -14.83 4.07
N GLY A 408 2.41 -14.77 5.41
CA GLY A 408 1.16 -14.51 6.11
C GLY A 408 0.74 -13.06 5.95
N ASP A 409 1.68 -12.11 6.11
CA ASP A 409 1.43 -10.69 5.88
C ASP A 409 1.06 -10.41 4.43
N GLN A 410 1.71 -11.05 3.46
CA GLN A 410 1.31 -10.94 2.06
C GLN A 410 -0.10 -11.47 1.84
N GLN A 411 -0.46 -12.63 2.40
CA GLN A 411 -1.80 -13.19 2.29
C GLN A 411 -2.85 -12.30 2.98
N ARG A 412 -2.54 -11.70 4.13
CA ARG A 412 -3.42 -10.73 4.81
C ARG A 412 -3.54 -9.42 4.06
N GLN A 413 -2.47 -8.92 3.47
CA GLN A 413 -2.50 -7.75 2.59
C GLN A 413 -3.38 -8.06 1.37
N PHE A 414 -3.25 -9.25 0.80
CA PHE A 414 -4.08 -9.70 -0.32
C PHE A 414 -5.54 -9.81 0.09
N GLU A 415 -5.81 -10.39 1.24
CA GLU A 415 -7.15 -10.49 1.82
C GLU A 415 -7.73 -9.12 2.17
N ALA A 416 -6.95 -8.19 2.73
CA ALA A 416 -7.35 -6.82 3.00
C ALA A 416 -7.75 -6.10 1.71
N VAL A 417 -6.91 -6.17 0.67
CA VAL A 417 -7.23 -5.59 -0.64
C VAL A 417 -8.46 -6.28 -1.26
N ALA A 418 -8.61 -7.60 -1.10
CA ALA A 418 -9.78 -8.34 -1.59
C ALA A 418 -11.07 -7.97 -0.85
N ILE A 419 -11.02 -7.77 0.47
CA ILE A 419 -12.15 -7.35 1.30
C ILE A 419 -12.53 -5.92 0.96
N LEU A 420 -11.54 -5.01 0.85
CA LEU A 420 -11.79 -3.64 0.42
C LEU A 420 -12.47 -3.61 -0.95
N LEU A 421 -11.92 -4.33 -1.93
CA LEU A 421 -12.49 -4.42 -3.27
C LEU A 421 -13.90 -5.04 -3.26
N SER A 422 -14.12 -6.05 -2.42
CA SER A 422 -15.44 -6.68 -2.22
C SER A 422 -16.45 -5.69 -1.65
N SER A 423 -16.07 -4.93 -0.63
CA SER A 423 -16.91 -3.90 0.00
C SER A 423 -17.26 -2.78 -0.98
N LEU A 424 -16.29 -2.33 -1.79
CA LEU A 424 -16.53 -1.35 -2.87
C LEU A 424 -17.52 -1.91 -3.91
N SER A 425 -17.35 -3.17 -4.31
CA SER A 425 -18.20 -3.82 -5.32
C SER A 425 -19.65 -4.03 -4.87
N GLN A 426 -19.91 -4.05 -3.56
CA GLN A 426 -21.28 -4.14 -3.03
C GLN A 426 -22.06 -2.84 -3.25
N GLN A 427 -21.39 -1.70 -3.18
CA GLN A 427 -22.03 -0.39 -3.37
C GLN A 427 -22.23 -0.08 -4.87
N THR A 428 -21.18 -0.30 -5.67
CA THR A 428 -21.17 0.01 -7.11
C THR A 428 -20.35 -1.04 -7.86
N PRO A 429 -20.69 -1.42 -9.11
CA PRO A 429 -19.79 -2.23 -9.94
C PRO A 429 -18.40 -1.62 -10.02
N VAL A 430 -17.34 -2.43 -9.98
CA VAL A 430 -15.96 -1.94 -10.03
C VAL A 430 -15.29 -2.40 -11.33
N LEU A 431 -14.66 -1.48 -12.05
CA LEU A 431 -13.71 -1.75 -13.13
C LEU A 431 -12.30 -1.58 -12.57
N LEU A 432 -11.53 -2.67 -12.44
CA LEU A 432 -10.14 -2.63 -11.99
C LEU A 432 -9.21 -2.89 -13.18
N VAL A 433 -8.36 -1.92 -13.51
CA VAL A 433 -7.46 -1.98 -14.66
C VAL A 433 -6.00 -1.96 -14.20
N VAL A 434 -5.23 -2.95 -14.65
CA VAL A 434 -3.76 -2.96 -14.52
C VAL A 434 -3.16 -2.92 -15.92
N GLU A 435 -2.51 -1.82 -16.26
CA GLU A 435 -1.88 -1.63 -17.56
C GLU A 435 -0.41 -2.09 -17.58
N ASP A 436 0.01 -2.59 -18.74
CA ASP A 436 1.39 -2.98 -19.06
C ASP A 436 2.00 -4.06 -18.15
N ALA A 437 1.21 -5.08 -17.81
CA ALA A 437 1.54 -6.17 -16.89
C ALA A 437 2.80 -7.00 -17.23
N HIS A 438 3.39 -6.78 -18.40
CA HIS A 438 4.70 -7.34 -18.75
C HIS A 438 5.86 -6.73 -17.97
N TRP A 439 5.62 -5.65 -17.24
CA TRP A 439 6.56 -5.04 -16.30
C TRP A 439 6.18 -5.25 -14.82
N ALA A 440 5.15 -6.06 -14.53
CA ALA A 440 4.72 -6.33 -13.16
C ALA A 440 5.70 -7.27 -12.43
N ASP A 441 5.96 -6.99 -11.15
CA ASP A 441 6.67 -7.92 -10.26
C ASP A 441 5.83 -9.16 -9.92
N SER A 442 6.49 -10.18 -9.37
CA SER A 442 5.86 -11.45 -8.96
C SER A 442 4.69 -11.22 -8.02
N GLY A 443 4.90 -10.37 -7.01
CA GLY A 443 3.93 -10.03 -5.98
C GLY A 443 2.68 -9.37 -6.56
N THR A 444 2.84 -8.41 -7.46
CA THR A 444 1.73 -7.77 -8.20
C THR A 444 0.89 -8.79 -8.95
N LEU A 445 1.54 -9.69 -9.70
CA LEU A 445 0.84 -10.71 -10.48
C LEU A 445 0.12 -11.72 -9.58
N ASP A 446 0.72 -12.06 -8.43
CA ASP A 446 0.11 -12.91 -7.43
C ASP A 446 -1.08 -12.27 -6.73
N LEU A 447 -1.00 -10.99 -6.38
CA LEU A 447 -2.12 -10.21 -5.85
C LEU A 447 -3.26 -10.15 -6.87
N PHE A 448 -2.96 -9.81 -8.13
CA PHE A 448 -3.96 -9.77 -9.19
C PHE A 448 -4.66 -11.13 -9.37
N ARG A 449 -3.89 -12.22 -9.41
CA ARG A 449 -4.43 -13.58 -9.46
C ARG A 449 -5.30 -13.90 -8.25
N TYR A 450 -4.86 -13.54 -7.05
CA TYR A 450 -5.61 -13.72 -5.81
C TYR A 450 -6.94 -12.97 -5.84
N LEU A 451 -6.96 -11.70 -6.23
CA LEU A 451 -8.17 -10.88 -6.30
C LEU A 451 -9.20 -11.48 -7.26
N VAL A 452 -8.78 -11.91 -8.45
CA VAL A 452 -9.65 -12.60 -9.42
C VAL A 452 -10.26 -13.87 -8.82
N GLN A 453 -9.49 -14.61 -8.02
CA GLN A 453 -9.95 -15.85 -7.40
C GLN A 453 -10.90 -15.61 -6.21
N GLN A 454 -10.65 -14.61 -5.37
CA GLN A 454 -11.45 -14.35 -4.17
C GLN A 454 -12.74 -13.57 -4.44
N THR A 455 -12.84 -12.88 -5.57
CA THR A 455 -13.99 -12.01 -5.89
C THR A 455 -14.97 -12.63 -6.89
N ARG A 456 -14.97 -13.95 -7.11
CA ARG A 456 -15.78 -14.61 -8.17
C ARG A 456 -17.26 -14.21 -8.24
N GLU A 457 -17.91 -14.08 -7.09
CA GLU A 457 -19.34 -13.72 -6.95
C GLU A 457 -19.54 -12.23 -6.60
N ARG A 458 -18.67 -11.36 -7.11
CA ARG A 458 -18.71 -9.91 -6.89
C ARG A 458 -18.96 -9.17 -8.21
N ARG A 459 -19.26 -7.86 -8.11
CA ARG A 459 -19.54 -6.99 -9.27
C ARG A 459 -18.27 -6.35 -9.81
N VAL A 460 -17.28 -7.16 -10.22
CA VAL A 460 -15.95 -6.65 -10.62
C VAL A 460 -15.58 -7.06 -12.06
N LEU A 461 -15.12 -6.11 -12.88
CA LEU A 461 -14.44 -6.39 -14.15
C LEU A 461 -12.95 -6.08 -13.99
N PHE A 462 -12.11 -7.11 -14.05
CA PHE A 462 -10.66 -6.97 -14.12
C PHE A 462 -10.21 -6.80 -15.57
N VAL A 463 -9.31 -5.86 -15.84
CA VAL A 463 -8.67 -5.68 -17.14
C VAL A 463 -7.17 -5.69 -16.96
N LEU A 464 -6.48 -6.59 -17.67
CA LEU A 464 -5.02 -6.67 -17.68
C LEU A 464 -4.52 -6.40 -19.09
N THR A 465 -3.72 -5.36 -19.30
CA THR A 465 -3.10 -5.09 -20.61
C THR A 465 -1.66 -5.61 -20.64
N HIS A 466 -1.26 -6.26 -21.74
CA HIS A 466 0.12 -6.73 -21.91
C HIS A 466 0.56 -6.73 -23.38
N ARG A 467 1.88 -6.85 -23.60
CA ARG A 467 2.46 -7.10 -24.92
C ARG A 467 2.75 -8.59 -25.09
N GLU A 468 2.91 -9.05 -26.32
CA GLU A 468 3.54 -10.35 -26.56
C GLU A 468 5.03 -10.21 -26.23
N VAL A 469 5.48 -10.95 -25.21
CA VAL A 469 6.87 -10.99 -24.74
C VAL A 469 7.34 -12.43 -24.82
N GLU A 470 8.63 -12.64 -25.06
CA GLU A 470 9.19 -13.99 -25.01
C GLU A 470 9.03 -14.56 -23.59
N PRO A 471 8.71 -15.86 -23.42
CA PRO A 471 8.47 -16.45 -22.10
C PRO A 471 9.63 -16.29 -21.11
N GLN A 472 10.85 -16.13 -21.61
CA GLN A 472 12.06 -15.89 -20.82
C GLN A 472 12.11 -14.49 -20.19
N ASP A 473 11.52 -13.49 -20.83
CA ASP A 473 11.57 -12.10 -20.36
C ASP A 473 10.47 -11.77 -19.34
N ALA A 474 9.42 -12.60 -19.26
CA ALA A 474 8.26 -12.38 -18.40
C ALA A 474 7.65 -13.71 -17.91
N ARG A 475 8.49 -14.59 -17.35
CA ARG A 475 8.08 -15.96 -16.94
C ARG A 475 6.86 -15.98 -16.03
N ARG A 476 6.83 -15.14 -14.98
CA ARG A 476 5.72 -15.12 -14.02
C ARG A 476 4.40 -14.68 -14.63
N LEU A 477 4.43 -13.67 -15.52
CA LEU A 477 3.26 -13.26 -16.27
C LEU A 477 2.73 -14.42 -17.13
N HIS A 478 3.62 -15.17 -17.79
CA HIS A 478 3.23 -16.31 -18.60
C HIS A 478 2.52 -17.39 -17.77
N GLU A 479 3.01 -17.69 -16.57
CA GLU A 479 2.40 -18.63 -15.63
C GLU A 479 0.98 -18.18 -15.23
N VAL A 480 0.80 -16.92 -14.82
CA VAL A 480 -0.53 -16.39 -14.44
C VAL A 480 -1.51 -16.40 -15.63
N LEU A 481 -1.06 -15.99 -16.83
CA LEU A 481 -1.88 -16.03 -18.04
C LEU A 481 -2.24 -17.46 -18.45
N HIS A 482 -1.37 -18.43 -18.18
CA HIS A 482 -1.63 -19.85 -18.41
C HIS A 482 -2.66 -20.39 -17.40
N ASP A 483 -2.53 -20.06 -16.12
CA ASP A 483 -3.48 -20.43 -15.06
C ASP A 483 -4.89 -19.91 -15.37
N PHE A 484 -5.02 -18.65 -15.78
CA PHE A 484 -6.31 -18.07 -16.15
C PHE A 484 -6.96 -18.79 -17.34
N ARG A 485 -6.16 -19.21 -18.33
CA ARG A 485 -6.65 -20.00 -19.47
C ARG A 485 -7.12 -21.38 -19.05
N ARG A 486 -6.34 -22.09 -18.22
CA ARG A 486 -6.67 -23.43 -17.73
C ARG A 486 -7.92 -23.42 -16.84
N GLY A 487 -8.09 -22.39 -16.01
CA GLY A 487 -9.23 -22.23 -15.12
C GLY A 487 -10.48 -21.59 -15.75
N ASN A 488 -10.44 -21.20 -17.02
CA ASN A 488 -11.47 -20.39 -17.69
C ASN A 488 -11.84 -19.12 -16.89
N LEU A 489 -10.83 -18.50 -16.26
CA LEU A 489 -11.00 -17.34 -15.38
C LEU A 489 -10.89 -16.01 -16.12
N ALA A 490 -10.43 -15.99 -17.37
CA ALA A 490 -10.27 -14.77 -18.15
C ALA A 490 -10.56 -14.94 -19.64
N VAL A 491 -11.01 -13.87 -20.28
CA VAL A 491 -11.31 -13.80 -21.72
C VAL A 491 -10.17 -13.06 -22.44
N PRO A 492 -9.44 -13.71 -23.36
CA PRO A 492 -8.41 -13.04 -24.15
C PRO A 492 -9.03 -12.16 -25.25
N LEU A 493 -8.45 -10.98 -25.45
CA LEU A 493 -8.81 -10.01 -26.49
C LEU A 493 -7.54 -9.50 -27.19
N PRO A 494 -7.00 -10.26 -28.16
CA PRO A 494 -5.84 -9.82 -28.94
C PRO A 494 -6.24 -8.75 -29.95
N LEU A 495 -5.58 -7.59 -29.88
CA LEU A 495 -5.77 -6.48 -30.81
C LEU A 495 -4.85 -6.63 -32.02
N ARG A 496 -5.47 -6.65 -33.21
CA ARG A 496 -4.78 -6.72 -34.52
C ARG A 496 -4.60 -5.34 -35.13
N ARG A 497 -3.68 -5.19 -36.09
CA ARG A 497 -3.54 -3.97 -36.89
C ARG A 497 -4.84 -3.69 -37.67
N LEU A 498 -5.12 -2.41 -37.91
CA LEU A 498 -6.30 -2.01 -38.68
C LEU A 498 -6.14 -2.46 -40.13
N ASP A 499 -7.21 -2.97 -40.73
CA ASP A 499 -7.25 -3.17 -42.17
C ASP A 499 -7.40 -1.81 -42.89
N ARG A 500 -7.21 -1.82 -44.21
CA ARG A 500 -7.32 -0.62 -45.05
C ARG A 500 -8.62 0.16 -44.84
N ARG A 501 -9.76 -0.53 -44.66
CA ARG A 501 -11.08 0.10 -44.49
C ARG A 501 -11.20 0.73 -43.10
N GLN A 502 -10.64 0.09 -42.09
CA GLN A 502 -10.54 0.63 -40.74
C GLN A 502 -9.58 1.82 -40.67
N THR A 503 -8.47 1.80 -41.43
CA THR A 503 -7.57 2.95 -41.59
C THR A 503 -8.26 4.12 -42.28
N GLU A 504 -9.07 3.88 -43.32
CA GLU A 504 -9.88 4.91 -43.96
C GLU A 504 -10.87 5.55 -42.98
N ALA A 505 -11.57 4.74 -42.18
CA ALA A 505 -12.47 5.23 -41.14
C ALA A 505 -11.73 6.06 -40.06
N MET A 506 -10.52 5.64 -39.68
CA MET A 506 -9.67 6.39 -38.76
C MET A 506 -9.25 7.73 -39.37
N LEU A 507 -8.79 7.75 -40.62
CA LEU A 507 -8.43 8.99 -41.32
C LEU A 507 -9.61 9.94 -41.47
N ALA A 508 -10.79 9.42 -41.82
CA ALA A 508 -12.00 10.23 -41.90
C ALA A 508 -12.35 10.86 -40.54
N SER A 509 -12.17 10.09 -39.46
CA SER A 509 -12.35 10.62 -38.10
C SER A 509 -11.30 11.66 -37.72
N LEU A 510 -10.02 11.46 -38.08
CA LEU A 510 -8.93 12.38 -37.74
C LEU A 510 -9.03 13.70 -38.51
N LEU A 511 -9.47 13.64 -39.77
CA LEU A 511 -9.55 14.77 -40.68
C LEU A 511 -10.94 15.45 -40.64
N GLY A 512 -11.95 14.80 -40.07
CA GLY A 512 -13.34 15.27 -40.00
C GLY A 512 -14.13 15.13 -41.30
N GLU A 513 -13.48 14.70 -42.40
CA GLU A 513 -14.07 14.46 -43.72
C GLU A 513 -13.36 13.30 -44.42
N ALA A 514 -13.94 12.77 -45.49
CA ALA A 514 -13.38 11.63 -46.22
C ALA A 514 -12.02 11.96 -46.88
N ALA A 515 -11.03 11.09 -46.69
CA ALA A 515 -9.77 11.15 -47.43
C ALA A 515 -9.92 10.50 -48.80
N ALA A 516 -9.25 11.03 -49.83
CA ALA A 516 -9.22 10.40 -51.14
C ALA A 516 -8.49 9.03 -51.07
N PRO A 517 -8.86 8.04 -51.91
CA PRO A 517 -8.25 6.70 -51.88
C PRO A 517 -6.72 6.72 -51.94
N GLY A 518 -6.13 7.63 -52.73
CA GLY A 518 -4.67 7.77 -52.82
C GLY A 518 -3.99 8.23 -51.52
N VAL A 519 -4.68 9.00 -50.67
CA VAL A 519 -4.20 9.36 -49.32
C VAL A 519 -4.28 8.14 -48.40
N VAL A 520 -5.41 7.42 -48.43
CA VAL A 520 -5.63 6.21 -47.63
C VAL A 520 -4.59 5.14 -47.97
N ASP A 521 -4.31 4.91 -49.25
CA ASP A 521 -3.32 3.92 -49.72
C ASP A 521 -1.89 4.31 -49.33
N ALA A 522 -1.54 5.59 -49.43
CA ALA A 522 -0.22 6.08 -49.03
C ALA A 522 0.01 5.96 -47.51
N VAL A 523 -0.99 6.36 -46.70
CA VAL A 523 -0.90 6.24 -45.24
C VAL A 523 -0.91 4.77 -44.82
N TYR A 524 -1.81 3.95 -45.36
CA TYR A 524 -1.85 2.52 -45.05
C TYR A 524 -0.56 1.80 -45.47
N GLY A 525 0.00 2.13 -46.64
CA GLY A 525 1.23 1.51 -47.13
C GLY A 525 2.47 1.80 -46.28
N VAL A 526 2.52 2.96 -45.60
CA VAL A 526 3.64 3.32 -44.70
C VAL A 526 3.40 2.84 -43.27
N THR A 527 2.15 2.78 -42.83
CA THR A 527 1.79 2.51 -41.42
C THR A 527 1.38 1.07 -41.16
N GLU A 528 1.08 0.32 -42.22
CA GLU A 528 0.51 -1.03 -42.20
C GLU A 528 -0.70 -1.15 -41.26
N GLY A 529 -1.45 -0.06 -41.09
CA GLY A 529 -2.63 0.00 -40.24
C GLY A 529 -2.38 0.02 -38.74
N ASN A 530 -1.16 0.31 -38.26
CA ASN A 530 -0.94 0.61 -36.85
C ASN A 530 -1.56 1.98 -36.50
N PRO A 531 -2.55 2.07 -35.60
CA PRO A 531 -3.25 3.32 -35.30
C PRO A 531 -2.34 4.49 -34.90
N PHE A 532 -1.31 4.23 -34.09
CA PHE A 532 -0.36 5.26 -33.68
C PHE A 532 0.41 5.83 -34.88
N PHE A 533 0.87 4.97 -35.78
CA PHE A 533 1.57 5.43 -36.99
C PHE A 533 0.62 6.16 -37.95
N VAL A 534 -0.65 5.72 -38.07
CA VAL A 534 -1.67 6.43 -38.87
C VAL A 534 -1.87 7.86 -38.37
N GLU A 535 -1.95 8.05 -37.05
CA GLU A 535 -2.09 9.38 -36.44
C GLU A 535 -0.87 10.27 -36.71
N GLU A 536 0.35 9.77 -36.48
CA GLU A 536 1.58 10.55 -36.68
C GLU A 536 1.83 10.90 -38.15
N VAL A 537 1.59 9.97 -39.08
CA VAL A 537 1.73 10.24 -40.52
C VAL A 537 0.70 11.26 -40.97
N CYS A 538 -0.56 11.14 -40.51
CA CYS A 538 -1.61 12.11 -40.82
C CYS A 538 -1.27 13.52 -40.30
N ARG A 539 -0.73 13.60 -39.08
CA ARG A 539 -0.26 14.84 -38.47
C ARG A 539 0.87 15.49 -39.27
N ALA A 540 1.91 14.73 -39.60
CA ALA A 540 3.04 15.23 -40.39
C ALA A 540 2.62 15.72 -41.78
N LEU A 541 1.65 15.04 -42.41
CA LEU A 541 1.09 15.44 -43.69
C LEU A 541 0.27 16.74 -43.62
N ALA A 542 -0.43 16.97 -42.50
CA ALA A 542 -1.16 18.21 -42.26
C ALA A 542 -0.21 19.39 -41.97
N GLU A 543 0.80 19.19 -41.12
CA GLU A 543 1.79 20.21 -40.75
C GLU A 543 2.67 20.65 -41.93
N SER A 544 3.01 19.71 -42.82
CA SER A 544 3.82 20.01 -44.01
C SER A 544 3.05 20.71 -45.14
N GLY A 545 1.74 20.89 -45.00
CA GLY A 545 0.86 21.43 -46.06
C GLY A 545 0.73 20.50 -47.28
N ALA A 546 1.10 19.22 -47.13
CA ALA A 546 1.03 18.23 -48.21
C ALA A 546 -0.40 17.76 -48.50
N LEU A 547 -1.29 17.86 -47.50
CA LEU A 547 -2.72 17.62 -47.64
C LEU A 547 -3.41 18.87 -48.19
N VAL A 548 -4.05 18.73 -49.35
CA VAL A 548 -4.85 19.79 -49.97
C VAL A 548 -6.32 19.38 -49.96
N HIS A 549 -7.19 20.28 -49.51
CA HIS A 549 -8.62 20.07 -49.55
C HIS A 549 -9.17 20.48 -50.92
N ALA A 550 -9.78 19.53 -51.63
CA ALA A 550 -10.41 19.76 -52.92
C ALA A 550 -11.58 18.77 -53.11
N ASP A 551 -12.71 19.28 -53.62
CA ASP A 551 -13.93 18.51 -53.88
C ASP A 551 -14.52 17.79 -52.65
N GLY A 552 -14.44 18.42 -51.46
CA GLY A 552 -14.96 17.85 -50.21
C GLY A 552 -14.21 16.61 -49.74
N ARG A 553 -12.95 16.46 -50.18
CA ARG A 553 -12.04 15.39 -49.74
C ARG A 553 -10.63 15.91 -49.56
N TRP A 554 -9.89 15.25 -48.66
CA TRP A 554 -8.46 15.47 -48.52
C TRP A 554 -7.68 14.71 -49.57
N GLN A 555 -6.84 15.41 -50.33
CA GLN A 555 -6.05 14.86 -51.44
C GLN A 555 -4.55 15.06 -51.21
N LEU A 556 -3.73 14.19 -51.80
CA LEU A 556 -2.27 14.33 -51.90
C LEU A 556 -1.89 14.60 -53.36
N PRO A 557 -1.66 15.86 -53.76
CA PRO A 557 -1.40 16.21 -55.17
C PRO A 557 -0.07 15.65 -55.70
N ASP A 558 0.91 15.40 -54.82
CA ASP A 558 2.20 14.81 -55.17
C ASP A 558 2.60 13.75 -54.14
N SER A 559 2.39 12.47 -54.48
CA SER A 559 2.75 11.35 -53.60
C SER A 559 4.26 11.23 -53.35
N ARG A 560 5.11 11.92 -54.12
CA ARG A 560 6.57 11.95 -53.93
C ARG A 560 7.03 12.99 -52.90
N LYS A 561 6.13 13.89 -52.45
CA LYS A 561 6.39 14.86 -51.37
C LYS A 561 6.13 14.32 -49.97
N LEU A 562 5.84 13.03 -49.81
CA LEU A 562 5.97 12.33 -48.51
C LEU A 562 7.45 12.34 -48.07
N ARG A 563 7.94 13.49 -47.59
CA ARG A 563 9.06 13.53 -46.63
C ARG A 563 8.49 13.23 -45.26
N VAL A 564 7.84 12.09 -45.12
CA VAL A 564 7.42 11.59 -43.81
C VAL A 564 8.70 11.09 -43.15
N PRO A 565 9.02 11.55 -41.92
CA PRO A 565 10.12 10.98 -41.20
C PRO A 565 9.88 9.47 -41.10
N VAL A 566 10.80 8.69 -41.66
CA VAL A 566 10.71 7.22 -41.77
C VAL A 566 10.76 6.57 -40.37
N ASN A 567 10.85 7.37 -39.30
CA ASN A 567 11.03 6.91 -37.92
C ASN A 567 10.35 7.87 -36.92
N VAL A 568 9.52 7.30 -36.03
CA VAL A 568 8.84 7.97 -34.91
C VAL A 568 9.80 8.80 -34.04
N ARG A 569 11.05 8.35 -33.90
CA ARG A 569 12.07 9.10 -33.14
C ARG A 569 12.34 10.49 -33.71
N VAL A 570 12.31 10.65 -35.03
CA VAL A 570 12.57 11.94 -35.69
C VAL A 570 11.43 12.92 -35.41
N ALA A 571 10.18 12.47 -35.46
CA ALA A 571 9.02 13.31 -35.13
C ALA A 571 9.01 13.72 -33.64
N ILE A 572 9.38 12.80 -32.74
CA ILE A 572 9.54 13.11 -31.31
C ILE A 572 10.67 14.12 -31.11
N ALA A 573 11.82 13.93 -31.77
CA ALA A 573 12.97 14.83 -31.67
C ALA A 573 12.63 16.24 -32.16
N ASP A 574 11.94 16.39 -33.30
CA ASP A 574 11.53 17.69 -33.84
C ASP A 574 10.58 18.43 -32.87
N ARG A 575 9.64 17.70 -32.26
CA ARG A 575 8.73 18.25 -31.24
C ARG A 575 9.47 18.69 -29.99
N LEU A 576 10.45 17.92 -29.52
CA LEU A 576 11.30 18.29 -28.37
C LEU A 576 12.19 19.50 -28.68
N GLN A 577 12.68 19.62 -29.92
CA GLN A 577 13.49 20.76 -30.36
C GLN A 577 12.70 22.07 -30.43
N ALA A 578 11.38 22.00 -30.71
CA ALA A 578 10.50 23.17 -30.71
C ALA A 578 10.21 23.73 -29.29
N LEU A 579 10.51 22.97 -28.23
CA LEU A 579 10.28 23.41 -26.85
C LEU A 579 11.36 24.39 -26.35
N PRO A 580 11.01 25.32 -25.44
CA PRO A 580 11.98 26.16 -24.75
C PRO A 580 13.10 25.36 -24.10
N SER A 581 14.31 25.90 -24.10
CA SER A 581 15.50 25.18 -23.59
C SER A 581 15.39 24.77 -22.12
N GLU A 582 14.67 25.55 -21.31
CA GLU A 582 14.40 25.26 -19.91
C GLU A 582 13.44 24.08 -19.74
N THR A 583 12.30 24.09 -20.45
CA THR A 583 11.37 22.96 -20.54
C THR A 583 12.06 21.69 -21.01
N ARG A 584 12.93 21.78 -22.02
CA ARG A 584 13.65 20.63 -22.56
C ARG A 584 14.59 20.02 -21.52
N ARG A 585 15.34 20.84 -20.77
CA ARG A 585 16.20 20.38 -19.66
C ARG A 585 15.40 19.73 -18.53
N ALA A 586 14.24 20.26 -18.20
CA ALA A 586 13.35 19.64 -17.22
C ALA A 586 12.85 18.27 -17.70
N LEU A 587 12.47 18.15 -18.98
CA LEU A 587 12.05 16.89 -19.60
C LEU A 587 13.19 15.85 -19.71
N GLU A 588 14.44 16.29 -19.91
CA GLU A 588 15.62 15.41 -19.86
C GLU A 588 15.76 14.72 -18.50
N VAL A 589 15.54 15.45 -17.41
CA VAL A 589 15.55 14.90 -16.05
C VAL A 589 14.33 14.01 -15.83
N ALA A 590 13.14 14.50 -16.14
CA ALA A 590 11.91 13.74 -16.04
C ALA A 590 11.96 12.39 -16.76
N ALA A 591 12.56 12.35 -17.96
CA ALA A 591 12.69 11.13 -18.76
C ALA A 591 13.52 10.03 -18.08
N LEU A 592 14.43 10.40 -17.19
CA LEU A 592 15.24 9.45 -16.42
C LEU A 592 14.54 8.96 -15.16
N CYS A 593 13.54 9.68 -14.65
CA CYS A 593 12.66 9.22 -13.56
C CYS A 593 11.70 8.12 -14.02
N GLY A 594 11.37 8.07 -15.31
CA GLY A 594 10.50 7.06 -15.90
C GLY A 594 9.35 7.67 -16.70
N GLN A 595 8.24 6.94 -16.81
CA GLN A 595 7.06 7.44 -17.52
C GLN A 595 6.35 8.53 -16.72
N GLN A 596 6.35 8.41 -15.40
CA GLN A 596 5.78 9.38 -14.47
C GLN A 596 6.92 9.99 -13.64
N PHE A 597 6.77 11.26 -13.28
CA PHE A 597 7.75 11.98 -12.49
C PHE A 597 7.07 13.05 -11.63
N GLU A 598 7.59 13.24 -10.42
CA GLU A 598 7.18 14.32 -9.53
C GLU A 598 7.93 15.60 -9.89
N VAL A 599 7.21 16.72 -9.90
CA VAL A 599 7.75 18.05 -10.21
C VAL A 599 8.86 18.42 -9.24
N ASP A 600 8.69 18.11 -7.95
CA ASP A 600 9.67 18.43 -6.92
C ASP A 600 10.99 17.68 -7.07
N VAL A 601 10.96 16.43 -7.54
CA VAL A 601 12.18 15.67 -7.87
C VAL A 601 12.93 16.36 -9.02
N VAL A 602 12.22 16.75 -10.07
CA VAL A 602 12.81 17.43 -11.23
C VAL A 602 13.34 18.82 -10.87
N ARG A 603 12.58 19.59 -10.10
CA ARG A 603 12.93 20.93 -9.60
C ARG A 603 14.14 20.93 -8.67
N ARG A 604 14.35 19.87 -7.88
CA ARG A 604 15.56 19.75 -7.05
C ARG A 604 16.77 19.29 -7.86
N ALA A 605 16.56 18.54 -8.95
CA ALA A 605 17.62 18.07 -9.83
C ALA A 605 18.07 19.12 -10.89
N VAL A 606 17.22 20.08 -11.23
CA VAL A 606 17.50 21.20 -12.14
C VAL A 606 17.17 22.50 -11.42
N PRO A 607 18.05 23.51 -11.38
CA PRO A 607 17.79 24.77 -10.68
C PRO A 607 16.67 25.59 -11.36
N LEU A 608 15.42 25.21 -11.12
CA LEU A 608 14.21 25.93 -11.51
C LEU A 608 13.78 26.81 -10.32
N ASP A 609 13.33 28.04 -10.60
CA ASP A 609 12.79 28.95 -9.58
C ASP A 609 11.46 28.40 -9.02
N GLU A 610 11.21 28.61 -7.73
CA GLU A 610 10.05 28.05 -7.00
C GLU A 610 8.72 28.57 -7.55
N ALA A 611 8.71 29.81 -8.07
CA ALA A 611 7.55 30.39 -8.74
C ALA A 611 7.33 29.88 -10.17
N SER A 612 8.33 29.28 -10.82
CA SER A 612 8.34 28.99 -12.26
C SER A 612 8.40 27.49 -12.61
N ALA A 613 8.49 26.59 -11.62
CA ALA A 613 8.63 25.15 -11.89
C ALA A 613 7.43 24.56 -12.65
N SER A 614 6.20 24.94 -12.28
CA SER A 614 4.98 24.51 -13.00
C SER A 614 4.85 25.20 -14.36
N GLU A 615 5.18 26.50 -14.43
CA GLU A 615 5.20 27.27 -15.70
C GLU A 615 6.21 26.69 -16.71
N SER A 616 7.32 26.12 -16.23
CA SER A 616 8.37 25.51 -17.06
C SER A 616 7.89 24.28 -17.82
N PHE A 617 6.86 23.59 -17.32
CA PHE A 617 6.24 22.42 -17.97
C PHE A 617 5.07 22.79 -18.89
N GLU A 618 4.56 24.01 -18.81
CA GLU A 618 3.40 24.46 -19.59
C GLU A 618 3.62 24.36 -21.12
N PRO A 619 4.79 24.70 -21.68
CA PRO A 619 5.07 24.46 -23.09
C PRO A 619 5.01 22.98 -23.49
N ALA A 620 5.43 22.07 -22.60
CA ALA A 620 5.39 20.63 -22.86
C ALA A 620 3.96 20.05 -22.75
N LEU A 621 3.14 20.60 -21.86
CA LEU A 621 1.70 20.30 -21.75
C LEU A 621 0.93 20.76 -23.00
N ARG A 622 1.22 21.99 -23.48
CA ARG A 622 0.66 22.53 -24.73
C ARG A 622 1.07 21.69 -25.94
N ALA A 623 2.33 21.26 -25.99
CA ALA A 623 2.85 20.39 -27.05
C ALA A 623 2.47 18.91 -26.91
N LYS A 624 1.69 18.52 -25.89
CA LYS A 624 1.26 17.14 -25.61
C LYS A 624 2.42 16.14 -25.51
N VAL A 625 3.55 16.58 -24.99
CA VAL A 625 4.72 15.72 -24.68
C VAL A 625 4.52 15.05 -23.32
N ILE A 626 3.91 15.77 -22.39
CA ILE A 626 3.50 15.30 -21.07
C ILE A 626 2.04 15.67 -20.82
N GLU A 627 1.44 15.03 -19.83
CA GLU A 627 0.13 15.34 -19.29
C GLU A 627 0.13 15.20 -17.76
N GLU A 628 -0.80 15.88 -17.10
CA GLU A 628 -1.00 15.79 -15.66
C GLU A 628 -1.49 14.39 -15.27
N VAL A 629 -1.00 13.88 -14.14
CA VAL A 629 -1.50 12.63 -13.56
C VAL A 629 -2.84 12.92 -12.87
N PRO A 630 -3.93 12.26 -13.26
CA PRO A 630 -5.21 12.46 -12.60
C PRO A 630 -5.13 12.14 -11.10
N GLY A 631 -5.53 13.09 -10.24
CA GLY A 631 -5.51 12.92 -8.78
C GLY A 631 -4.20 13.27 -8.10
N ASP A 632 -3.14 13.61 -8.84
CA ASP A 632 -1.86 14.07 -8.29
C ASP A 632 -1.32 15.28 -9.06
N PRO A 633 -1.67 16.52 -8.65
CA PRO A 633 -1.25 17.73 -9.34
C PRO A 633 0.26 18.01 -9.21
N ALA A 634 0.98 17.26 -8.36
CA ALA A 634 2.43 17.35 -8.23
C ALA A 634 3.19 16.39 -9.15
N ALA A 635 2.48 15.55 -9.93
CA ALA A 635 3.06 14.57 -10.83
C ALA A 635 2.60 14.74 -12.28
N TYR A 636 3.55 14.57 -13.19
CA TYR A 636 3.29 14.52 -14.64
C TYR A 636 3.66 13.14 -15.18
N ARG A 637 3.05 12.77 -16.31
CA ARG A 637 3.46 11.61 -17.10
C ARG A 637 3.71 11.96 -18.54
N PHE A 638 4.65 11.26 -19.18
CA PHE A 638 4.81 11.31 -20.62
C PHE A 638 3.61 10.69 -21.30
N THR A 639 3.08 11.37 -22.32
CA THR A 639 1.92 10.91 -23.09
C THR A 639 2.19 9.59 -23.81
N HIS A 640 3.47 9.24 -24.05
CA HIS A 640 3.87 7.97 -24.63
C HIS A 640 5.24 7.51 -24.14
N MET A 641 5.41 6.19 -23.92
CA MET A 641 6.67 5.58 -23.44
C MET A 641 7.88 5.77 -24.38
N LEU A 642 7.64 5.98 -25.67
CA LEU A 642 8.72 6.26 -26.63
C LEU A 642 9.35 7.64 -26.42
N ILE A 643 8.64 8.61 -25.82
CA ILE A 643 9.17 9.95 -25.59
C ILE A 643 10.31 9.93 -24.57
N PRO A 644 10.13 9.46 -23.33
CA PRO A 644 11.23 9.40 -22.36
C PRO A 644 12.32 8.45 -22.82
N ALA A 645 12.00 7.36 -23.54
CA ALA A 645 13.00 6.50 -24.15
C ALA A 645 13.86 7.24 -25.19
N THR A 646 13.23 8.02 -26.08
CA THR A 646 13.95 8.82 -27.10
C THR A 646 14.84 9.88 -26.43
N ILE A 647 14.31 10.61 -25.44
CA ILE A 647 15.08 11.58 -24.65
C ILE A 647 16.28 10.90 -23.97
N ALA A 648 16.06 9.77 -23.29
CA ALA A 648 17.10 9.07 -22.53
C ALA A 648 18.18 8.42 -23.42
N GLU A 649 17.83 8.06 -24.66
CA GLU A 649 18.75 7.53 -25.67
C GLU A 649 19.54 8.64 -26.39
N ASP A 650 18.90 9.77 -26.67
CA ASP A 650 19.55 10.94 -27.31
C ASP A 650 20.49 11.67 -26.35
N LEU A 651 20.30 11.52 -25.04
CA LEU A 651 21.21 12.03 -24.02
C LEU A 651 22.59 11.35 -24.11
N PRO A 652 23.67 12.12 -24.33
CA PRO A 652 25.02 11.59 -24.26
C PRO A 652 25.27 10.94 -22.89
N ALA A 653 25.97 9.81 -22.88
CA ALA A 653 26.24 9.07 -21.64
C ALA A 653 26.82 9.92 -20.48
N PRO A 654 27.71 10.92 -20.70
CA PRO A 654 28.16 11.82 -19.64
C PRO A 654 27.06 12.70 -19.06
N GLN A 655 26.19 13.25 -19.92
CA GLN A 655 25.07 14.09 -19.50
C GLN A 655 24.03 13.26 -18.74
N ARG A 656 23.70 12.06 -19.23
CA ARG A 656 22.79 11.13 -18.54
C ARG A 656 23.28 10.78 -17.13
N ARG A 657 24.59 10.48 -16.97
CA ARG A 657 25.18 10.26 -15.63
C ARG A 657 25.06 11.49 -14.73
N GLN A 658 25.34 12.67 -15.26
CA GLN A 658 25.23 13.92 -14.49
C GLN A 658 23.79 14.18 -14.02
N LEU A 659 22.79 13.90 -14.84
CA LEU A 659 21.39 14.05 -14.46
C LEU A 659 20.98 13.05 -13.38
N HIS A 660 21.38 11.77 -13.49
CA HIS A 660 21.18 10.80 -12.41
C HIS A 660 21.87 11.24 -11.10
N ALA A 661 23.08 11.80 -11.17
CA ALA A 661 23.81 12.31 -10.01
C ALA A 661 23.11 13.48 -9.29
N ARG A 662 22.30 14.27 -10.02
CA ARG A 662 21.48 15.34 -9.44
C ARG A 662 20.12 14.85 -8.92
N GLN A 663 19.55 13.85 -9.58
CA GLN A 663 18.26 13.27 -9.18
C GLN A 663 18.35 12.43 -7.92
N ALA A 664 19.42 11.65 -7.75
CA ALA A 664 19.50 10.72 -6.63
C ALA A 664 19.43 11.41 -5.26
N PRO A 665 20.16 12.53 -4.99
CA PRO A 665 20.02 13.27 -3.73
C PRO A 665 18.66 13.97 -3.58
N ALA A 666 18.07 14.43 -4.70
CA ALA A 666 16.74 15.05 -4.71
C ALA A 666 15.67 14.05 -4.27
N LEU A 667 15.71 12.84 -4.84
CA LEU A 667 14.84 11.73 -4.49
C LEU A 667 15.10 11.27 -3.04
N GLU A 668 16.37 11.15 -2.62
CA GLU A 668 16.74 10.73 -1.26
C GLU A 668 16.17 11.67 -0.20
N ALA A 669 16.13 12.98 -0.49
CA ALA A 669 15.59 13.98 0.41
C ALA A 669 14.06 14.08 0.43
N LEU A 670 13.37 13.55 -0.59
CA LEU A 670 11.90 13.55 -0.68
C LEU A 670 11.31 12.24 -0.17
N VAL A 671 11.91 11.12 -0.59
CA VAL A 671 11.42 9.76 -0.35
C VAL A 671 12.62 8.86 0.01
N PRO A 672 13.17 8.98 1.24
CA PRO A 672 14.37 8.25 1.65
C PRO A 672 14.20 6.72 1.66
N GLU A 673 12.95 6.23 1.70
CA GLU A 673 12.60 4.81 1.67
C GLU A 673 12.43 4.23 0.25
N ALA A 674 12.61 5.02 -0.81
CA ALA A 674 12.55 4.57 -2.21
C ALA A 674 13.84 3.81 -2.62
N TYR A 675 14.22 2.79 -1.85
CA TYR A 675 15.52 2.12 -1.94
C TYR A 675 15.85 1.62 -3.35
N GLU A 676 14.89 1.00 -4.05
CA GLU A 676 15.09 0.47 -5.40
C GLU A 676 15.39 1.59 -6.40
N SER A 677 14.59 2.65 -6.39
CA SER A 677 14.78 3.83 -7.23
C SER A 677 16.09 4.55 -6.91
N LEU A 678 16.42 4.71 -5.63
CA LEU A 678 17.68 5.30 -5.17
C LEU A 678 18.88 4.47 -5.63
N ALA A 679 18.83 3.15 -5.49
CA ALA A 679 19.85 2.25 -6.00
C ALA A 679 20.05 2.44 -7.51
N HIS A 680 18.96 2.51 -8.29
CA HIS A 680 19.03 2.73 -9.73
C HIS A 680 19.64 4.08 -10.11
N HIS A 681 19.19 5.19 -9.52
CA HIS A 681 19.71 6.51 -9.85
C HIS A 681 21.16 6.67 -9.42
N TYR A 682 21.55 6.22 -8.23
CA TYR A 682 22.95 6.23 -7.82
C TYR A 682 23.82 5.34 -8.72
N ARG A 683 23.36 4.14 -9.11
CA ARG A 683 24.12 3.26 -10.02
C ARG A 683 24.31 3.91 -11.38
N SER A 684 23.24 4.50 -11.91
CA SER A 684 23.23 5.15 -13.23
C SER A 684 24.01 6.48 -13.25
N ALA A 685 24.20 7.12 -12.09
CA ALA A 685 25.09 8.26 -11.91
C ALA A 685 26.58 7.87 -12.00
N GLY A 686 26.91 6.58 -11.84
CA GLY A 686 28.28 6.13 -11.64
C GLY A 686 28.82 6.49 -10.24
N GLU A 687 27.92 6.68 -9.28
CA GLU A 687 28.29 6.84 -7.87
C GLU A 687 28.85 5.53 -7.32
N GLY A 688 29.78 5.66 -6.37
CA GLY A 688 30.56 4.54 -5.85
C GLY A 688 29.70 3.54 -5.06
N SER A 689 29.77 3.61 -3.73
CA SER A 689 29.18 2.59 -2.85
C SER A 689 27.68 2.76 -2.57
N LYS A 690 27.15 3.98 -2.67
CA LYS A 690 25.74 4.28 -2.37
C LYS A 690 24.72 3.34 -3.01
N PRO A 691 24.82 2.95 -4.30
CA PRO A 691 23.85 2.06 -4.90
C PRO A 691 23.77 0.70 -4.18
N ALA A 692 24.92 0.17 -3.76
CA ALA A 692 24.96 -1.11 -3.04
C ALA A 692 24.24 -1.02 -1.70
N ASP A 693 24.44 0.07 -0.95
CA ASP A 693 23.77 0.28 0.35
C ASP A 693 22.24 0.25 0.19
N TYR A 694 21.71 0.85 -0.88
CA TYR A 694 20.27 0.82 -1.17
C TYR A 694 19.79 -0.53 -1.68
N TYR A 695 20.56 -1.23 -2.51
CA TYR A 695 20.20 -2.60 -2.90
C TYR A 695 20.16 -3.54 -1.69
N VAL A 696 21.09 -3.43 -0.76
CA VAL A 696 21.08 -4.23 0.47
C VAL A 696 19.84 -3.92 1.31
N ARG A 697 19.48 -2.64 1.50
CA ARG A 697 18.24 -2.26 2.20
C ARG A 697 16.96 -2.68 1.49
N ALA A 698 16.94 -2.63 0.16
CA ALA A 698 15.84 -3.18 -0.63
C ALA A 698 15.75 -4.70 -0.45
N GLY A 699 16.89 -5.39 -0.41
CA GLY A 699 16.99 -6.82 -0.11
C GLY A 699 16.52 -7.17 1.29
N GLU A 700 16.91 -6.40 2.31
CA GLU A 700 16.44 -6.54 3.69
C GLU A 700 14.93 -6.33 3.80
N ARG A 701 14.40 -5.30 3.13
CA ARG A 701 12.95 -5.05 3.04
C ARG A 701 12.23 -6.18 2.32
N ALA A 702 12.79 -6.68 1.23
CA ALA A 702 12.24 -7.80 0.50
C ALA A 702 12.28 -9.08 1.34
N TYR A 703 13.38 -9.36 2.04
CA TYR A 703 13.53 -10.52 2.94
C TYR A 703 12.55 -10.44 4.12
N SER A 704 12.39 -9.25 4.71
CA SER A 704 11.42 -8.98 5.78
C SER A 704 9.97 -8.90 5.31
N LEU A 705 9.73 -8.98 3.99
CA LEU A 705 8.45 -9.22 3.32
C LEU A 705 8.37 -10.65 2.68
N TYR A 706 9.41 -11.50 2.80
CA TYR A 706 9.61 -12.78 2.06
C TYR A 706 9.27 -12.55 0.57
N ALA A 707 9.61 -11.42 0.01
CA ALA A 707 9.85 -11.38 -1.42
C ALA A 707 11.23 -12.03 -1.64
N LEU A 708 11.38 -13.34 -1.33
CA LEU A 708 12.69 -14.03 -1.33
C LEU A 708 13.38 -13.96 -2.70
N PRO A 709 12.69 -14.15 -3.85
CA PRO A 709 13.29 -13.92 -5.16
C PRO A 709 13.80 -12.49 -5.33
N GLU A 710 13.01 -11.49 -4.95
CA GLU A 710 13.38 -10.08 -5.04
C GLU A 710 14.53 -9.74 -4.07
N ALA A 711 14.56 -10.34 -2.88
CA ALA A 711 15.65 -10.22 -1.92
C ALA A 711 16.94 -10.79 -2.49
N ILE A 712 16.87 -11.98 -3.10
CA ILE A 712 17.99 -12.62 -3.81
C ILE A 712 18.50 -11.71 -4.93
N ASP A 713 17.60 -11.14 -5.76
CA ASP A 713 17.98 -10.24 -6.86
C ASP A 713 18.65 -8.96 -6.34
N HIS A 714 18.10 -8.34 -5.30
CA HIS A 714 18.64 -7.14 -4.68
C HIS A 714 19.98 -7.39 -4.00
N TYR A 715 20.12 -8.44 -3.19
CA TYR A 715 21.40 -8.81 -2.57
C TYR A 715 22.45 -9.14 -3.62
N THR A 716 22.08 -9.86 -4.70
CA THR A 716 22.98 -10.15 -5.81
C THR A 716 23.48 -8.86 -6.47
N ALA A 717 22.59 -7.92 -6.77
CA ALA A 717 22.96 -6.62 -7.36
C ALA A 717 23.85 -5.77 -6.43
N GLY A 718 23.57 -5.74 -5.13
CA GLY A 718 24.39 -5.05 -4.14
C GLY A 718 25.79 -5.66 -4.02
N LEU A 719 25.85 -7.00 -3.96
CA LEU A 719 27.08 -7.77 -3.86
C LEU A 719 28.01 -7.57 -5.04
N GLU A 720 27.48 -7.57 -6.27
CA GLU A 720 28.25 -7.29 -7.48
C GLU A 720 28.97 -5.93 -7.41
N ILE A 721 28.25 -4.90 -6.94
CA ILE A 721 28.79 -3.53 -6.82
C ILE A 721 29.86 -3.47 -5.72
N GLN A 722 29.59 -4.03 -4.54
CA GLN A 722 30.56 -4.03 -3.44
C GLN A 722 31.84 -4.77 -3.81
N ARG A 723 31.75 -5.91 -4.54
CA ARG A 723 32.91 -6.63 -5.07
C ARG A 723 33.70 -5.78 -6.06
N ALA A 724 33.03 -5.12 -7.00
CA ALA A 724 33.68 -4.23 -7.97
C ALA A 724 34.43 -3.06 -7.29
N LEU A 725 33.95 -2.61 -6.12
CA LEU A 725 34.56 -1.56 -5.31
C LEU A 725 35.59 -2.07 -4.28
N ASN A 726 35.86 -3.38 -4.24
CA ASN A 726 36.71 -4.03 -3.23
C ASN A 726 36.27 -3.76 -1.78
N GLN A 727 34.95 -3.61 -1.55
CA GLN A 727 34.35 -3.45 -0.23
C GLN A 727 34.15 -4.82 0.43
N HIS A 728 35.26 -5.51 0.72
CA HIS A 728 35.25 -6.93 1.12
C HIS A 728 34.36 -7.22 2.34
N GLU A 729 34.33 -6.33 3.34
CA GLU A 729 33.52 -6.52 4.55
C GLU A 729 32.02 -6.45 4.25
N GLN A 730 31.58 -5.42 3.52
CA GLN A 730 30.19 -5.24 3.13
C GLN A 730 29.75 -6.35 2.16
N ALA A 731 30.60 -6.68 1.19
CA ALA A 731 30.36 -7.79 0.25
C ALA A 731 30.21 -9.12 0.98
N ALA A 732 31.04 -9.41 2.00
CA ALA A 732 30.92 -10.63 2.77
C ALA A 732 29.58 -10.68 3.54
N GLN A 733 29.16 -9.57 4.16
CA GLN A 733 27.86 -9.48 4.84
C GLN A 733 26.70 -9.70 3.86
N THR A 734 26.71 -9.02 2.71
CA THR A 734 25.67 -9.17 1.69
C THR A 734 25.63 -10.59 1.10
N ALA A 735 26.79 -11.23 0.88
CA ALA A 735 26.85 -12.63 0.48
C ALA A 735 26.28 -13.57 1.56
N MET A 736 26.48 -13.26 2.83
CA MET A 736 25.92 -14.01 3.94
C MET A 736 24.39 -13.88 4.03
N HIS A 737 23.84 -12.67 3.85
CA HIS A 737 22.39 -12.47 3.72
C HIS A 737 21.80 -13.22 2.53
N LEU A 738 22.51 -13.24 1.39
CA LEU A 738 22.14 -14.01 0.23
C LEU A 738 22.10 -15.52 0.52
N GLY A 739 23.08 -16.05 1.26
CA GLY A 739 23.09 -17.45 1.69
C GLY A 739 21.96 -17.81 2.65
N LEU A 740 21.60 -16.89 3.56
CA LEU A 740 20.40 -17.03 4.40
C LEU A 740 19.12 -17.02 3.57
N ALA A 741 19.00 -16.14 2.56
CA ALA A 741 17.86 -16.10 1.65
C ALA A 741 17.71 -17.39 0.86
N TYR A 742 18.80 -17.96 0.34
CA TYR A 742 18.77 -19.27 -0.31
C TYR A 742 18.42 -20.41 0.66
N SER A 743 18.93 -20.39 1.89
CA SER A 743 18.59 -21.41 2.90
C SER A 743 17.11 -21.36 3.29
N ALA A 744 16.57 -20.15 3.46
CA ALA A 744 15.15 -19.93 3.73
C ALA A 744 14.25 -20.39 2.56
N ASP A 745 14.77 -20.34 1.33
CA ASP A 745 14.11 -20.87 0.13
C ASP A 745 14.45 -22.34 -0.17
N PHE A 746 15.11 -23.04 0.77
CA PHE A 746 15.55 -24.46 0.65
C PHE A 746 16.45 -24.74 -0.58
N GLN A 747 17.15 -23.72 -1.09
CA GLN A 747 18.16 -23.84 -2.15
C GLN A 747 19.56 -24.03 -1.55
N PHE A 748 19.78 -25.12 -0.79
CA PHE A 748 20.99 -25.30 0.03
C PHE A 748 22.30 -25.33 -0.77
N GLU A 749 22.31 -25.86 -1.99
CA GLU A 749 23.49 -25.82 -2.87
C GLU A 749 23.92 -24.36 -3.16
N LYS A 750 22.95 -23.48 -3.46
CA LYS A 750 23.23 -22.05 -3.68
C LYS A 750 23.55 -21.32 -2.39
N ALA A 751 22.93 -21.73 -1.28
CA ALA A 751 23.28 -21.21 0.04
C ALA A 751 24.74 -21.48 0.37
N GLN A 752 25.22 -22.71 0.16
CA GLN A 752 26.62 -23.08 0.34
C GLN A 752 27.55 -22.22 -0.51
N GLN A 753 27.24 -22.03 -1.79
CA GLN A 753 28.05 -21.18 -2.68
C GLN A 753 28.12 -19.72 -2.19
N ALA A 754 27.00 -19.17 -1.72
CA ALA A 754 26.97 -17.82 -1.16
C ALA A 754 27.75 -17.71 0.16
N TYR A 755 27.67 -18.73 1.03
CA TYR A 755 28.46 -18.80 2.26
C TYR A 755 29.96 -18.88 1.99
N GLU A 756 30.40 -19.76 1.09
CA GLU A 756 31.81 -19.87 0.65
C GLU A 756 32.33 -18.52 0.14
N GLN A 757 31.54 -17.85 -0.71
CA GLN A 757 31.87 -16.53 -1.20
C GLN A 757 32.01 -15.50 -0.07
N ALA A 758 31.14 -15.53 0.94
CA ALA A 758 31.22 -14.65 2.10
C ALA A 758 32.51 -14.90 2.91
N PHE A 759 32.85 -16.16 3.17
CA PHE A 759 34.07 -16.53 3.90
C PHE A 759 35.33 -16.10 3.16
N ASP A 760 35.41 -16.34 1.85
CA ASP A 760 36.53 -15.91 1.03
C ASP A 760 36.72 -14.38 1.09
N LEU A 761 35.63 -13.62 1.01
CA LEU A 761 35.67 -12.16 1.10
C LEU A 761 36.17 -11.68 2.48
N TRP A 762 35.76 -12.33 3.58
CA TRP A 762 36.28 -12.01 4.91
C TRP A 762 37.77 -12.35 5.09
N GLU A 763 38.29 -13.38 4.42
CA GLU A 763 39.71 -13.72 4.48
C GLU A 763 40.60 -12.71 3.76
N HIS A 764 40.07 -12.10 2.68
CA HIS A 764 40.80 -11.12 1.87
C HIS A 764 40.60 -9.67 2.36
N ARG A 765 39.88 -9.44 3.47
CA ARG A 765 39.68 -8.10 4.00
C ARG A 765 40.97 -7.55 4.64
N PRO A 766 41.26 -6.24 4.52
CA PRO A 766 42.32 -5.62 5.31
C PRO A 766 42.04 -5.84 6.80
N PRO A 767 43.06 -6.07 7.64
CA PRO A 767 42.86 -6.09 9.09
C PRO A 767 42.22 -4.75 9.51
N PRO A 768 41.22 -4.77 10.42
CA PRO A 768 40.53 -3.56 10.83
C PRO A 768 41.55 -2.51 11.30
N SER A 769 41.48 -1.29 10.75
CA SER A 769 42.34 -0.17 11.16
C SER A 769 41.86 0.39 12.49
N LEU A 770 41.97 -0.41 13.55
CA LEU A 770 41.75 0.09 14.88
C LEU A 770 43.09 0.55 15.44
N ASP A 771 43.19 1.84 15.69
CA ASP A 771 44.28 2.37 16.50
C ASP A 771 44.18 1.69 17.89
N PRO A 772 45.21 0.95 18.32
CA PRO A 772 45.24 0.40 19.67
C PRO A 772 45.12 1.50 20.75
N ALA A 773 45.47 2.75 20.43
CA ALA A 773 45.28 3.91 21.30
C ALA A 773 43.82 4.40 21.37
N ALA A 774 42.94 4.00 20.45
CA ALA A 774 41.51 4.27 20.52
C ALA A 774 40.79 3.36 21.53
N HIS A 775 41.40 2.21 21.89
CA HIS A 775 40.87 1.31 22.90
C HIS A 775 41.30 1.79 24.29
N GLY A 776 40.32 2.15 25.13
CA GLY A 776 40.61 2.65 26.48
C GLY A 776 39.44 3.33 27.17
N VAL A 777 38.30 3.49 26.49
CA VAL A 777 37.13 4.15 27.06
C VAL A 777 36.38 3.19 27.98
N THR A 778 35.92 3.73 29.11
CA THR A 778 35.00 3.05 30.01
C THR A 778 33.57 3.45 29.67
N LEU A 779 32.76 2.46 29.28
CA LEU A 779 31.32 2.62 29.10
C LEU A 779 30.61 2.37 30.44
N ARG A 780 29.78 3.32 30.88
CA ARG A 780 29.00 3.26 32.12
C ARG A 780 27.55 2.99 31.78
N TYR A 781 27.16 1.72 31.81
CA TYR A 781 25.85 1.27 31.34
C TYR A 781 25.08 0.55 32.44
N ALA A 782 24.01 1.17 32.96
CA ALA A 782 23.24 0.59 34.05
C ALA A 782 22.38 -0.59 33.55
N VAL A 783 22.41 -1.69 34.30
CA VAL A 783 21.78 -2.98 33.99
C VAL A 783 21.02 -3.51 35.20
N ASP A 784 20.07 -4.42 35.01
CA ASP A 784 19.50 -5.18 36.12
C ASP A 784 20.40 -6.37 36.51
N GLU A 785 20.25 -6.88 37.74
CA GLU A 785 21.01 -8.04 38.24
C GLU A 785 20.68 -9.31 37.43
N PRO A 786 21.68 -10.06 36.92
CA PRO A 786 21.45 -11.30 36.20
C PRO A 786 21.11 -12.45 37.16
N PHE A 787 20.24 -13.37 36.72
CA PHE A 787 19.83 -14.52 37.55
C PHE A 787 20.92 -15.60 37.64
N THR A 788 21.63 -15.83 36.54
CA THR A 788 22.70 -16.83 36.41
C THR A 788 23.76 -16.33 35.43
N LEU A 789 24.97 -16.89 35.50
CA LEU A 789 25.99 -16.71 34.45
C LEU A 789 26.25 -18.00 33.66
N ASP A 790 25.45 -19.06 33.88
CA ASP A 790 25.49 -20.30 33.08
C ASP A 790 24.65 -20.11 31.80
N PRO A 791 25.26 -20.05 30.60
CA PRO A 791 24.53 -19.91 29.34
C PRO A 791 23.43 -20.96 29.12
N GLY A 792 23.62 -22.17 29.65
CA GLY A 792 22.65 -23.27 29.55
C GLY A 792 21.39 -23.08 30.40
N MET A 793 21.41 -22.19 31.39
CA MET A 793 20.33 -21.94 32.36
C MET A 793 19.65 -20.58 32.18
N VAL A 794 20.05 -19.81 31.15
CA VAL A 794 19.47 -18.50 30.85
C VAL A 794 18.05 -18.67 30.28
N VAL A 795 17.12 -17.84 30.76
CA VAL A 795 15.69 -17.88 30.37
C VAL A 795 15.08 -16.48 30.17
N ASP A 796 15.90 -15.43 30.16
CA ASP A 796 15.45 -14.04 30.04
C ASP A 796 16.45 -13.16 29.28
N ASP A 797 15.93 -12.13 28.60
CA ASP A 797 16.70 -11.23 27.72
C ASP A 797 17.81 -10.44 28.44
N LEU A 798 17.61 -10.14 29.73
CA LEU A 798 18.57 -9.39 30.53
C LEU A 798 19.79 -10.25 30.84
N THR A 799 19.57 -11.45 31.37
CA THR A 799 20.66 -12.38 31.68
C THR A 799 21.40 -12.74 30.40
N ALA A 800 20.68 -12.92 29.27
CA ALA A 800 21.26 -13.14 27.96
C ALA A 800 22.20 -12.00 27.52
N PHE A 801 21.82 -10.72 27.77
CA PHE A 801 22.68 -9.57 27.50
C PHE A 801 24.02 -9.66 28.25
N ILE A 802 23.99 -9.98 29.56
CA ILE A 802 25.20 -10.10 30.39
C ILE A 802 26.07 -11.27 29.93
N VAL A 803 25.46 -12.44 29.74
CA VAL A 803 26.16 -13.65 29.27
C VAL A 803 26.81 -13.44 27.90
N GLY A 804 26.16 -12.71 27.00
CA GLY A 804 26.72 -12.35 25.68
C GLY A 804 27.97 -11.47 25.73
N GLN A 805 28.31 -10.87 26.89
CA GLN A 805 29.58 -10.14 27.05
C GLN A 805 30.73 -11.07 27.48
N LEU A 806 30.40 -12.22 28.10
CA LEU A 806 31.32 -13.17 28.71
C LEU A 806 31.58 -14.40 27.84
N PHE A 807 30.63 -14.74 26.97
CA PHE A 807 30.67 -15.91 26.09
C PHE A 807 30.33 -15.53 24.65
N GLU A 808 30.85 -16.31 23.70
CA GLU A 808 30.64 -16.13 22.26
C GLU A 808 30.33 -17.48 21.60
N GLY A 809 29.32 -17.52 20.73
CA GLY A 809 28.86 -18.72 20.03
C GLY A 809 29.58 -18.98 18.71
N LEU A 810 29.13 -20.00 17.96
CA LEU A 810 29.67 -20.32 16.63
C LEU A 810 29.48 -19.14 15.65
N VAL A 811 28.35 -18.45 15.76
CA VAL A 811 27.97 -17.29 14.95
C VAL A 811 27.51 -16.13 15.84
N GLU A 812 27.45 -14.94 15.27
CA GLU A 812 26.95 -13.72 15.89
C GLU A 812 25.96 -13.02 14.96
N VAL A 813 25.04 -12.23 15.51
CA VAL A 813 24.05 -11.47 14.73
C VAL A 813 24.63 -10.12 14.29
N ASP A 814 24.45 -9.76 13.02
CA ASP A 814 24.81 -8.42 12.53
C ASP A 814 23.67 -7.41 12.72
N GLU A 815 23.94 -6.11 12.52
CA GLU A 815 22.92 -5.06 12.72
C GLU A 815 21.72 -5.15 11.77
N ALA A 816 21.82 -5.89 10.66
CA ALA A 816 20.75 -6.13 9.72
C ALA A 816 19.89 -7.36 10.09
N GLY A 817 20.22 -8.05 11.19
CA GLY A 817 19.50 -9.25 11.64
C GLY A 817 19.91 -10.53 10.91
N GLY A 818 21.03 -10.50 10.16
CA GLY A 818 21.70 -11.68 9.62
C GLY A 818 22.66 -12.31 10.63
N ILE A 819 23.51 -13.22 10.16
CA ILE A 819 24.57 -13.83 10.98
C ILE A 819 25.94 -13.61 10.38
N VAL A 820 26.98 -13.63 11.19
CA VAL A 820 28.39 -13.60 10.77
C VAL A 820 29.23 -14.62 11.56
N PRO A 821 30.37 -15.09 11.03
CA PRO A 821 31.25 -16.04 11.72
C PRO A 821 31.88 -15.48 12.99
N ALA A 822 31.67 -16.16 14.12
CA ALA A 822 32.24 -15.83 15.43
C ALA A 822 33.29 -16.86 15.84
N VAL A 823 32.98 -17.83 16.72
CA VAL A 823 33.89 -18.94 17.05
C VAL A 823 34.17 -19.84 15.84
N ALA A 824 33.17 -20.06 14.99
CA ALA A 824 33.39 -20.66 13.68
C ALA A 824 34.09 -19.65 12.76
N ARG A 825 35.10 -20.11 12.02
CA ARG A 825 35.71 -19.38 10.90
C ARG A 825 34.80 -19.44 9.67
N ARG A 826 34.23 -20.62 9.41
CA ARG A 826 33.36 -20.93 8.27
C ARG A 826 32.52 -22.17 8.58
N TRP A 827 31.52 -22.45 7.75
CA TRP A 827 30.77 -23.70 7.81
C TRP A 827 30.36 -24.18 6.43
N ASP A 828 30.11 -25.48 6.32
CA ASP A 828 29.58 -26.12 5.12
C ASP A 828 28.19 -26.68 5.41
N VAL A 829 27.28 -26.60 4.44
CA VAL A 829 25.96 -27.25 4.45
C VAL A 829 25.84 -28.24 3.27
N SER A 830 25.26 -29.41 3.53
CA SER A 830 24.97 -30.41 2.49
C SER A 830 23.82 -30.01 1.57
N ASP A 831 23.79 -30.57 0.36
CA ASP A 831 22.74 -30.31 -0.64
C ASP A 831 21.31 -30.59 -0.14
N ASP A 832 21.18 -31.53 0.80
CA ASP A 832 19.91 -31.89 1.43
C ASP A 832 19.57 -31.07 2.68
N GLY A 833 20.44 -30.13 3.08
CA GLY A 833 20.27 -29.25 4.23
C GLY A 833 20.30 -29.95 5.61
N ARG A 834 20.72 -31.23 5.69
CA ARG A 834 20.69 -32.00 6.94
C ARG A 834 22.04 -32.08 7.66
N HIS A 835 23.15 -31.81 6.99
CA HIS A 835 24.48 -31.89 7.55
C HIS A 835 25.16 -30.53 7.53
N TYR A 836 25.66 -30.11 8.68
CA TYR A 836 26.46 -28.91 8.84
C TYR A 836 27.84 -29.27 9.42
N PHE A 837 28.88 -28.68 8.85
CA PHE A 837 30.26 -28.80 9.35
C PHE A 837 30.77 -27.42 9.72
N PHE A 838 30.97 -27.15 11.01
CA PHE A 838 31.53 -25.89 11.49
C PHE A 838 33.04 -26.03 11.71
N HIS A 839 33.80 -25.16 11.06
CA HIS A 839 35.26 -25.12 11.18
C HIS A 839 35.65 -23.97 12.09
N LEU A 840 36.19 -24.27 13.27
CA LEU A 840 36.57 -23.31 14.29
C LEU A 840 37.83 -22.52 13.90
N ARG A 841 37.95 -21.30 14.43
CA ARG A 841 39.14 -20.46 14.25
C ARG A 841 40.38 -21.07 14.92
N ASP A 842 41.54 -20.69 14.41
CA ASP A 842 42.83 -21.08 14.97
C ASP A 842 43.15 -20.29 16.25
N GLY A 843 43.73 -20.98 17.24
CA GLY A 843 44.24 -20.33 18.45
C GLY A 843 43.16 -19.77 19.38
N LEU A 844 41.93 -20.29 19.30
CA LEU A 844 40.85 -19.97 20.22
C LEU A 844 41.22 -20.40 21.64
N ARG A 845 40.91 -19.53 22.60
CA ARG A 845 41.26 -19.71 24.01
C ARG A 845 40.16 -19.21 24.91
N TRP A 846 40.06 -19.87 26.05
CA TRP A 846 39.31 -19.45 27.22
C TRP A 846 40.03 -18.30 27.94
N SER A 847 39.33 -17.61 28.84
CA SER A 847 39.86 -16.47 29.60
C SER A 847 40.97 -16.85 30.60
N ASP A 848 41.21 -18.14 30.81
CA ASP A 848 42.30 -18.72 31.61
C ASP A 848 43.46 -19.25 30.74
N ASP A 849 43.50 -18.90 29.45
CA ASP A 849 44.48 -19.33 28.44
C ASP A 849 44.35 -20.80 27.99
N ALA A 850 43.40 -21.58 28.52
CA ALA A 850 43.16 -22.94 28.04
C ALA A 850 42.65 -22.94 26.58
N PRO A 851 43.03 -23.94 25.76
CA PRO A 851 42.53 -24.03 24.38
C PRO A 851 41.02 -24.29 24.36
N LEU A 852 40.30 -23.60 23.46
CA LEU A 852 38.90 -23.88 23.16
C LEU A 852 38.82 -24.74 21.90
N THR A 853 38.07 -25.85 21.98
CA THR A 853 37.97 -26.85 20.90
C THR A 853 36.53 -27.17 20.54
N ALA A 854 36.31 -27.89 19.42
CA ALA A 854 34.99 -28.38 19.04
C ALA A 854 34.38 -29.33 20.10
N ALA A 855 35.22 -30.01 20.89
CA ALA A 855 34.76 -30.85 21.99
C ALA A 855 34.07 -30.05 23.11
N ASP A 856 34.43 -28.77 23.30
CA ASP A 856 33.75 -27.89 24.26
C ASP A 856 32.35 -27.49 23.78
N VAL A 857 32.16 -27.35 22.46
CA VAL A 857 30.85 -27.09 21.86
C VAL A 857 29.98 -28.34 21.95
N GLU A 858 30.51 -29.50 21.57
CA GLU A 858 29.82 -30.79 21.71
C GLU A 858 29.39 -31.03 23.17
N TYR A 859 30.32 -30.81 24.13
CA TYR A 859 30.05 -30.94 25.54
C TYR A 859 28.92 -30.01 25.98
N ALA A 860 28.99 -28.72 25.62
CA ALA A 860 27.99 -27.73 26.02
C ALA A 860 26.59 -28.11 25.53
N TRP A 861 26.44 -28.48 24.26
CA TRP A 861 25.13 -28.78 23.69
C TRP A 861 24.52 -30.05 24.30
N LYS A 862 25.35 -31.09 24.48
CA LYS A 862 24.92 -32.34 25.15
C LYS A 862 24.56 -32.12 26.61
N ARG A 863 25.37 -31.34 27.35
CA ARG A 863 25.08 -30.94 28.73
C ARG A 863 23.76 -30.17 28.79
N ASN A 864 23.60 -29.14 27.95
CA ASN A 864 22.44 -28.26 27.99
C ASN A 864 21.15 -29.01 27.63
N LEU A 865 21.19 -29.96 26.68
CA LEU A 865 20.08 -30.89 26.45
C LEU A 865 19.78 -31.78 27.67
N SER A 866 20.82 -32.23 28.38
CA SER A 866 20.68 -33.06 29.59
C SER A 866 20.09 -32.30 30.80
N LEU A 867 20.10 -30.96 30.79
CA LEU A 867 19.38 -30.14 31.78
C LEU A 867 17.85 -30.26 31.63
N GLY A 868 17.37 -30.82 30.52
CA GLY A 868 15.96 -31.14 30.31
C GLY A 868 15.07 -29.90 30.37
N LYS A 869 14.11 -29.90 31.31
CA LYS A 869 13.11 -28.83 31.44
C LYS A 869 13.65 -27.53 32.05
N ASP A 870 14.85 -27.56 32.62
CA ASP A 870 15.47 -26.41 33.26
C ASP A 870 16.23 -25.53 32.25
N SER A 871 16.34 -25.95 30.99
CA SER A 871 17.05 -25.24 29.93
C SER A 871 16.18 -25.01 28.69
N ILE A 872 16.35 -23.85 28.06
CA ILE A 872 15.77 -23.57 26.73
C ILE A 872 16.42 -24.39 25.61
N ALA A 873 17.46 -25.18 25.90
CA ALA A 873 18.09 -26.09 24.94
C ALA A 873 17.08 -27.05 24.31
N ARG A 874 16.01 -27.41 25.04
CA ARG A 874 14.91 -28.21 24.51
C ARG A 874 14.25 -27.54 23.28
N LEU A 875 14.10 -26.21 23.31
CA LEU A 875 13.49 -25.43 22.23
C LEU A 875 14.45 -25.28 21.04
N VAL A 876 15.70 -24.98 21.34
CA VAL A 876 16.71 -24.57 20.36
C VAL A 876 17.37 -25.79 19.70
N LEU A 877 17.69 -26.84 20.44
CA LEU A 877 18.50 -27.96 19.95
C LEU A 877 17.70 -29.22 19.62
N SER A 878 16.37 -29.21 19.73
CA SER A 878 15.53 -30.41 19.49
C SER A 878 15.50 -30.89 18.04
N GLY A 879 15.78 -30.02 17.07
CA GLY A 879 15.88 -30.36 15.64
C GLY A 879 17.12 -31.18 15.28
N ILE A 880 18.10 -31.27 16.18
CA ILE A 880 19.30 -32.09 16.00
C ILE A 880 18.92 -33.57 16.08
N ALA A 881 19.46 -34.38 15.17
CA ALA A 881 19.18 -35.81 15.08
C ALA A 881 19.37 -36.49 16.44
N GLY A 882 18.35 -37.20 16.92
CA GLY A 882 18.37 -37.88 18.22
C GLY A 882 18.16 -37.01 19.47
N ALA A 883 18.18 -35.67 19.38
CA ALA A 883 18.00 -34.78 20.53
C ALA A 883 16.63 -34.94 21.19
N SER A 884 15.55 -34.95 20.40
CA SER A 884 14.19 -35.14 20.92
C SER A 884 14.03 -36.49 21.65
N ARG A 885 14.60 -37.57 21.10
CA ARG A 885 14.60 -38.89 21.77
C ARG A 885 15.35 -38.88 23.09
N HIS A 886 16.46 -38.15 23.17
CA HIS A 886 17.21 -38.00 24.42
C HIS A 886 16.40 -37.23 25.47
N LEU A 887 15.78 -36.11 25.07
CA LEU A 887 14.94 -35.27 25.92
C LEU A 887 13.71 -36.00 26.48
N ASP A 888 13.22 -37.02 25.75
CA ASP A 888 12.13 -37.89 26.19
C ASP A 888 12.61 -39.13 26.98
N GLY A 889 13.91 -39.24 27.23
CA GLY A 889 14.51 -40.36 27.97
C GLY A 889 14.58 -41.68 27.18
N LEU A 890 14.39 -41.62 25.86
CA LEU A 890 14.35 -42.78 24.95
C LEU A 890 15.70 -43.09 24.30
N ALA A 891 16.71 -42.24 24.49
CA ALA A 891 18.06 -42.42 24.00
C ALA A 891 19.10 -41.74 24.93
N PRO A 892 20.34 -42.25 25.02
CA PRO A 892 21.42 -41.58 25.73
C PRO A 892 21.86 -40.31 24.97
N VAL A 893 22.46 -39.35 25.69
CA VAL A 893 22.95 -38.09 25.11
C VAL A 893 24.06 -38.30 24.05
N SER A 894 24.72 -39.47 24.08
CA SER A 894 25.72 -39.87 23.09
C SER A 894 25.16 -40.03 21.68
N ASP A 895 23.86 -40.29 21.54
CA ASP A 895 23.19 -40.52 20.26
C ASP A 895 22.78 -39.22 19.58
N VAL A 896 22.88 -38.09 20.29
CA VAL A 896 22.63 -36.74 19.74
C VAL A 896 23.66 -36.43 18.66
N GLY A 897 23.17 -36.01 17.49
CA GLY A 897 23.92 -35.77 16.25
C GLY A 897 24.83 -34.54 16.27
N VAL A 898 25.59 -34.34 17.34
CA VAL A 898 26.63 -33.30 17.47
C VAL A 898 27.92 -33.98 17.86
N ARG A 899 28.97 -33.76 17.08
CA ARG A 899 30.23 -34.47 17.24
C ARG A 899 31.43 -33.60 16.86
N ALA A 900 32.41 -33.53 17.75
CA ALA A 900 33.74 -33.05 17.40
C ALA A 900 34.46 -34.14 16.58
N LEU A 901 34.74 -33.87 15.31
CA LEU A 901 35.52 -34.75 14.46
C LEU A 901 37.02 -34.65 14.78
N ASP A 902 37.45 -33.45 15.13
CA ASP A 902 38.76 -33.12 15.67
C ASP A 902 38.65 -31.85 16.54
N ASP A 903 39.77 -31.27 16.98
CA ASP A 903 39.79 -30.08 17.84
C ASP A 903 39.11 -28.85 17.22
N ARG A 904 38.93 -28.82 15.88
CA ARG A 904 38.47 -27.64 15.13
C ARG A 904 37.27 -27.90 14.23
N THR A 905 36.84 -29.13 14.02
CA THR A 905 35.68 -29.42 13.18
C THR A 905 34.55 -30.04 14.00
N LEU A 906 33.40 -29.35 14.01
CA LEU A 906 32.16 -29.80 14.63
C LEU A 906 31.18 -30.24 13.53
N GLU A 907 30.76 -31.50 13.55
CA GLU A 907 29.66 -32.01 12.75
C GLU A 907 28.34 -31.85 13.51
N VAL A 908 27.32 -31.34 12.83
CA VAL A 908 25.93 -31.31 13.29
C VAL A 908 25.03 -31.95 12.25
N ARG A 909 24.28 -32.96 12.67
CA ARG A 909 23.27 -33.64 11.85
C ARG A 909 21.88 -33.28 12.34
N LEU A 910 21.06 -32.75 11.46
CA LEU A 910 19.65 -32.47 11.71
C LEU A 910 18.79 -33.69 11.40
N GLU A 911 17.66 -33.81 12.10
CA GLU A 911 16.67 -34.85 11.77
C GLU A 911 16.08 -34.60 10.37
N GLU A 912 15.79 -33.33 10.06
CA GLU A 912 15.20 -32.83 8.81
C GLU A 912 15.82 -31.46 8.45
N PRO A 913 15.79 -31.02 7.18
CA PRO A 913 16.34 -29.73 6.79
C PRO A 913 15.58 -28.56 7.40
N GLN A 914 16.31 -27.58 7.95
CA GLN A 914 15.75 -26.38 8.57
C GLN A 914 16.45 -25.13 8.01
N GLY A 915 15.77 -24.38 7.13
CA GLY A 915 16.34 -23.20 6.46
C GLY A 915 16.81 -22.09 7.40
N PHE A 916 16.28 -22.04 8.63
CA PHE A 916 16.65 -21.08 9.67
C PHE A 916 17.71 -21.60 10.66
N PHE A 917 18.21 -22.83 10.51
CA PHE A 917 19.14 -23.45 11.49
C PHE A 917 20.39 -22.58 11.79
N PRO A 918 21.05 -21.95 10.80
CA PRO A 918 22.19 -21.07 11.11
C PRO A 918 21.83 -19.86 11.99
N LEU A 919 20.62 -19.29 11.85
CA LEU A 919 20.15 -18.18 12.68
C LEU A 919 19.96 -18.59 14.14
N LEU A 920 19.48 -19.81 14.36
CA LEU A 920 19.25 -20.39 15.68
C LEU A 920 20.55 -20.51 16.50
N LEU A 921 21.69 -20.69 15.84
CA LEU A 921 23.01 -20.77 16.49
C LEU A 921 23.51 -19.43 17.06
N SER A 922 22.78 -18.34 16.88
CA SER A 922 23.05 -17.08 17.57
C SER A 922 22.62 -17.10 19.05
N MET A 923 21.82 -18.11 19.45
CA MET A 923 21.29 -18.20 20.81
C MET A 923 22.34 -18.61 21.83
N PHE A 924 22.35 -17.92 22.97
CA PHE A 924 23.30 -18.11 24.08
C PHE A 924 23.37 -19.55 24.63
N VAL A 925 22.28 -20.33 24.50
CA VAL A 925 22.25 -21.73 24.91
C VAL A 925 23.17 -22.63 24.06
N THR A 926 23.59 -22.13 22.89
CA THR A 926 24.51 -22.81 21.96
C THR A 926 25.98 -22.43 22.19
N TYR A 927 26.27 -21.60 23.20
CA TYR A 927 27.64 -21.19 23.49
C TYR A 927 28.48 -22.37 24.01
N PRO A 928 29.78 -22.45 23.64
CA PRO A 928 30.68 -23.46 24.19
C PRO A 928 30.85 -23.28 25.70
N LEU A 929 31.18 -24.37 26.39
CA LEU A 929 31.43 -24.38 27.83
C LEU A 929 32.74 -25.10 28.16
N PRO A 930 33.57 -24.56 29.07
CA PRO A 930 34.84 -25.18 29.45
C PRO A 930 34.58 -26.38 30.37
N ARG A 931 34.58 -27.59 29.82
CA ARG A 931 34.24 -28.81 30.57
C ARG A 931 35.02 -28.97 31.87
N THR A 932 36.32 -28.69 31.85
CA THR A 932 37.21 -28.81 33.02
C THR A 932 36.87 -27.86 34.17
N VAL A 933 36.17 -26.76 33.86
CA VAL A 933 35.72 -25.77 34.84
C VAL A 933 34.31 -26.11 35.31
N VAL A 934 33.40 -26.41 34.37
CA VAL A 934 32.00 -26.75 34.68
C VAL A 934 31.90 -28.04 35.52
N ASP A 935 32.64 -29.09 35.16
CA ASP A 935 32.71 -30.36 35.92
C ASP A 935 33.83 -30.34 36.97
N GLY A 936 34.52 -29.21 37.11
CA GLY A 936 35.70 -29.05 37.93
C GLY A 936 35.41 -28.97 39.43
N PRO A 937 36.46 -29.01 40.27
CA PRO A 937 36.34 -28.97 41.73
C PRO A 937 35.98 -27.58 42.29
N ARG A 938 36.10 -26.51 41.49
CA ARG A 938 35.79 -25.13 41.92
C ARG A 938 34.34 -24.82 41.57
N GLN A 939 33.46 -25.00 42.55
CA GLN A 939 32.01 -24.78 42.43
C GLN A 939 31.53 -23.70 43.42
N PRO A 940 30.50 -22.90 43.09
CA PRO A 940 29.82 -22.86 41.80
C PRO A 940 30.73 -22.27 40.71
N TRP A 941 30.80 -22.93 39.55
CA TRP A 941 31.68 -22.50 38.45
C TRP A 941 31.30 -21.11 37.88
N THR A 942 30.08 -20.65 38.15
CA THR A 942 29.54 -19.35 37.73
C THR A 942 29.93 -18.18 38.64
N GLU A 943 30.61 -18.42 39.77
CA GLU A 943 31.12 -17.35 40.62
C GLU A 943 32.42 -16.76 40.05
N ILE A 944 32.68 -15.48 40.34
CA ILE A 944 33.76 -14.72 39.72
C ILE A 944 35.15 -15.37 39.85
N GLU A 945 35.44 -16.06 40.96
CA GLU A 945 36.72 -16.73 41.20
C GLU A 945 36.93 -17.98 40.33
N SER A 946 35.85 -18.51 39.76
CA SER A 946 35.84 -19.77 39.00
C SER A 946 35.39 -19.58 37.55
N LEU A 947 34.70 -18.49 37.24
CA LEU A 947 34.09 -18.23 35.94
C LEU A 947 35.16 -18.11 34.85
N VAL A 948 35.02 -18.94 33.82
CA VAL A 948 35.85 -18.93 32.62
C VAL A 948 34.95 -18.83 31.40
N GLY A 949 35.21 -17.84 30.55
CA GLY A 949 34.45 -17.56 29.34
C GLY A 949 35.36 -17.36 28.13
N ASN A 950 34.79 -17.37 26.93
CA ASN A 950 35.51 -17.16 25.67
C ASN A 950 35.15 -15.83 24.99
N GLY A 951 34.25 -15.04 25.59
CA GLY A 951 33.77 -13.80 25.02
C GLY A 951 34.77 -12.65 25.06
N PRO A 952 34.36 -11.48 24.55
CA PRO A 952 35.22 -10.30 24.45
C PRO A 952 35.67 -9.79 25.82
N PHE A 953 34.85 -9.90 26.85
CA PHE A 953 35.17 -9.42 28.20
C PHE A 953 35.21 -10.57 29.21
N ARG A 954 35.88 -10.30 30.33
CA ARG A 954 35.81 -11.14 31.53
C ARG A 954 35.32 -10.31 32.71
N LEU A 955 34.70 -10.98 33.67
CA LEU A 955 34.17 -10.35 34.87
C LEU A 955 35.32 -10.04 35.84
N ALA A 956 35.56 -8.76 36.12
CA ALA A 956 36.63 -8.28 37.01
C ALA A 956 36.14 -8.03 38.44
N GLU A 957 34.87 -7.64 38.60
CA GLU A 957 34.24 -7.43 39.91
C GLU A 957 32.73 -7.70 39.79
N TRP A 958 32.15 -8.36 40.80
CA TRP A 958 30.70 -8.48 40.95
C TRP A 958 30.32 -8.29 42.41
N ARG A 959 29.70 -7.14 42.70
CA ARG A 959 29.07 -6.86 43.99
C ARG A 959 27.56 -6.97 43.81
N ARG A 960 27.00 -8.07 44.31
CA ARG A 960 25.57 -8.40 44.17
C ARG A 960 24.68 -7.23 44.59
N GLY A 961 23.74 -6.86 43.73
CA GLY A 961 22.81 -5.74 43.97
C GLY A 961 23.43 -4.34 43.85
N GLU A 962 24.73 -4.22 43.60
CA GLU A 962 25.42 -2.92 43.51
C GLU A 962 25.98 -2.66 42.10
N LYS A 963 26.90 -3.51 41.62
CA LYS A 963 27.60 -3.30 40.34
C LYS A 963 28.33 -4.53 39.83
N MET A 964 28.53 -4.56 38.52
CA MET A 964 29.44 -5.45 37.80
C MET A 964 30.50 -4.62 37.07
N THR A 965 31.72 -5.12 36.99
CA THR A 965 32.80 -4.53 36.18
C THR A 965 33.33 -5.57 35.21
N PHE A 966 33.38 -5.22 33.93
CA PHE A 966 33.93 -6.06 32.89
C PHE A 966 35.21 -5.44 32.33
N GLU A 967 36.23 -6.26 32.14
CA GLU A 967 37.51 -5.87 31.53
C GLU A 967 37.80 -6.69 30.28
N PRO A 968 38.71 -6.25 29.40
CA PRO A 968 39.03 -6.99 28.19
C PRO A 968 39.53 -8.40 28.53
N ASN A 969 39.01 -9.41 27.85
CA ASN A 969 39.61 -10.74 27.87
C ASN A 969 40.90 -10.71 27.00
N PRO A 970 42.10 -10.85 27.58
CA PRO A 970 43.36 -10.76 26.83
C PRO A 970 43.55 -11.93 25.85
N PHE A 971 42.79 -13.01 26.03
CA PHE A 971 42.85 -14.21 25.19
C PHE A 971 41.78 -14.24 24.10
N TYR A 972 40.86 -13.27 24.08
CA TYR A 972 39.88 -13.14 23.02
C TYR A 972 40.56 -12.87 21.67
N ARG A 973 40.10 -13.54 20.61
CA ARG A 973 40.65 -13.47 19.24
C ARG A 973 39.59 -13.09 18.20
N GLY A 974 38.34 -12.91 18.62
CA GLY A 974 37.27 -12.47 17.72
C GLY A 974 37.42 -11.00 17.33
N LEU A 975 36.55 -10.55 16.42
CA LEU A 975 36.53 -9.16 15.99
C LEU A 975 36.03 -8.27 17.14
N ARG A 976 36.65 -7.09 17.30
CA ARG A 976 36.13 -5.97 18.09
C ARG A 976 35.98 -4.81 17.13
N ARG A 977 34.79 -4.24 16.97
CA ARG A 977 34.62 -3.05 16.13
C ARG A 977 34.68 -1.77 16.94
N GLY A 978 34.26 -1.82 18.21
CA GLY A 978 34.12 -0.68 19.11
C GLY A 978 35.42 -0.25 19.79
N ASN A 979 35.33 0.83 20.58
CA ASN A 979 36.46 1.42 21.32
C ASN A 979 36.38 1.21 22.85
N VAL A 980 35.36 0.48 23.31
CA VAL A 980 35.11 0.19 24.72
C VAL A 980 36.09 -0.87 25.22
N ALA A 981 36.91 -0.49 26.21
CA ALA A 981 37.84 -1.40 26.88
C ALA A 981 37.25 -1.94 28.18
N ARG A 982 36.54 -1.10 28.94
CA ARG A 982 35.98 -1.44 30.24
C ARG A 982 34.50 -1.11 30.26
N ILE A 983 33.71 -1.97 30.91
CA ILE A 983 32.29 -1.71 31.15
C ILE A 983 32.10 -1.65 32.66
N ASP A 984 31.70 -0.47 33.15
CA ASP A 984 31.17 -0.34 34.50
C ASP A 984 29.65 -0.45 34.38
N ALA A 985 29.08 -1.50 34.97
CA ALA A 985 27.66 -1.80 34.90
C ALA A 985 27.02 -1.75 36.29
N PRO A 986 26.60 -0.56 36.76
CA PRO A 986 25.83 -0.43 37.99
C PRO A 986 24.54 -1.25 37.91
N VAL A 987 24.21 -1.93 38.99
CA VAL A 987 22.94 -2.67 39.11
C VAL A 987 21.84 -1.67 39.45
N ILE A 988 20.76 -1.69 38.68
CA ILE A 988 19.61 -0.80 38.86
C ILE A 988 18.84 -1.25 40.12
N GLY A 989 18.96 -0.49 41.21
CA GLY A 989 18.11 -0.64 42.40
C GLY A 989 16.78 0.11 42.26
N ASP A 990 16.83 1.35 41.79
CA ASP A 990 15.67 2.16 41.45
C ASP A 990 15.96 3.06 40.24
N TYR A 991 14.93 3.26 39.41
CA TYR A 991 15.07 4.01 38.17
C TYR A 991 15.24 5.52 38.38
N GLU A 992 14.77 6.09 39.51
CA GLU A 992 14.90 7.52 39.78
C GLU A 992 16.37 7.90 40.01
N THR A 993 17.08 7.11 40.81
CA THR A 993 18.50 7.30 41.12
C THR A 993 19.36 7.21 39.86
N VAL A 994 19.15 6.18 39.01
CA VAL A 994 19.96 6.04 37.78
C VAL A 994 19.63 7.11 36.74
N LEU A 995 18.38 7.59 36.65
CA LEU A 995 18.03 8.72 35.79
C LEU A 995 18.77 10.01 36.21
N VAL A 996 18.82 10.30 37.51
CA VAL A 996 19.62 11.44 38.02
C VAL A 996 21.10 11.28 37.68
N GLN A 997 21.66 10.08 37.87
CA GLN A 997 23.06 9.83 37.49
C GLN A 997 23.29 9.98 35.98
N PHE A 998 22.32 9.59 35.15
CA PHE A 998 22.39 9.80 33.71
C PHE A 998 22.35 11.28 33.36
N ASP A 999 21.49 12.08 33.98
CA ASP A 999 21.43 13.54 33.78
C ASP A 999 22.74 14.23 34.18
N GLU A 1000 23.33 13.82 35.30
CA GLU A 1000 24.62 14.31 35.79
C GLU A 1000 25.83 13.83 34.94
N GLY A 1001 25.61 13.01 33.91
CA GLY A 1001 26.68 12.46 33.06
C GLY A 1001 27.53 11.39 33.75
N LYS A 1002 27.06 10.83 34.87
CA LYS A 1002 27.69 9.69 35.55
C LYS A 1002 27.38 8.37 34.84
N LEU A 1003 26.29 8.28 34.09
CA LEU A 1003 25.95 7.14 33.23
C LEU A 1003 25.93 7.54 31.75
N ASP A 1004 26.42 6.64 30.92
CA ASP A 1004 26.44 6.75 29.45
C ASP A 1004 25.18 6.11 28.83
N GLY A 1005 24.55 5.15 29.51
CA GLY A 1005 23.29 4.53 29.09
C GLY A 1005 22.58 3.75 30.19
N ILE A 1006 21.30 3.46 29.98
CA ILE A 1006 20.41 2.75 30.92
C ILE A 1006 19.56 1.73 30.16
N SER A 1007 19.52 0.49 30.63
CA SER A 1007 18.51 -0.50 30.23
C SER A 1007 17.13 -0.13 30.80
N LEU A 1008 16.12 0.01 29.95
CA LEU A 1008 14.75 0.33 30.38
C LEU A 1008 13.83 -0.89 30.46
N LEU A 1009 14.38 -2.11 30.41
CA LEU A 1009 13.61 -3.35 30.32
C LEU A 1009 12.62 -3.54 31.49
N LYS A 1010 13.03 -3.27 32.73
CA LYS A 1010 12.18 -3.38 33.94
C LYS A 1010 11.54 -2.06 34.37
N MET A 1011 11.70 -0.99 33.60
CA MET A 1011 11.15 0.32 33.95
C MET A 1011 9.62 0.28 33.93
N ASP A 1012 9.00 0.86 34.96
CA ASP A 1012 7.55 0.93 35.03
C ASP A 1012 6.97 1.88 33.95
N PRO A 1013 5.77 1.58 33.44
CA PRO A 1013 5.22 2.35 32.34
C PRO A 1013 4.77 3.76 32.71
N SER A 1014 4.36 3.98 33.95
CA SER A 1014 3.85 5.28 34.39
C SER A 1014 4.97 6.33 34.47
N THR A 1015 6.14 5.94 35.00
CA THR A 1015 7.34 6.80 34.99
C THR A 1015 7.83 7.05 33.57
N PHE A 1016 7.79 6.03 32.70
CA PHE A 1016 8.17 6.19 31.28
C PHE A 1016 7.29 7.23 30.56
N GLN A 1017 5.97 7.17 30.73
CA GLN A 1017 5.06 8.08 30.04
C GLN A 1017 5.12 9.50 30.60
N GLN A 1018 5.11 9.66 31.93
CA GLN A 1018 5.01 10.98 32.57
C GLN A 1018 6.31 11.78 32.53
N ARG A 1019 7.47 11.12 32.59
CA ARG A 1019 8.77 11.80 32.71
C ARG A 1019 9.68 11.65 31.50
N LEU A 1020 9.65 10.52 30.79
CA LEU A 1020 10.67 10.20 29.79
C LEU A 1020 10.32 10.61 28.36
N HIS A 1021 9.11 10.29 27.90
CA HIS A 1021 8.72 10.44 26.49
C HIS A 1021 8.97 11.86 25.91
N PRO A 1022 8.77 12.97 26.65
CA PRO A 1022 9.13 14.30 26.18
C PRO A 1022 10.59 14.69 26.47
N ALA A 1023 11.11 14.39 27.67
CA ALA A 1023 12.36 14.95 28.16
C ALA A 1023 13.61 14.33 27.52
N TYR A 1024 13.54 13.06 27.12
CA TYR A 1024 14.69 12.29 26.61
C TYR A 1024 14.50 11.83 25.17
N ARG A 1025 13.71 12.55 24.38
CA ARG A 1025 13.36 12.14 23.01
C ARG A 1025 14.59 11.92 22.11
N ARG A 1026 15.73 12.58 22.39
CA ARG A 1026 16.98 12.44 21.62
C ARG A 1026 17.85 11.28 22.10
N GLU A 1027 17.76 10.94 23.39
CA GLU A 1027 18.52 9.88 24.05
C GLU A 1027 17.77 8.53 24.06
N LEU A 1028 16.44 8.55 23.87
CA LEU A 1028 15.60 7.37 23.81
C LEU A 1028 15.79 6.64 22.50
N SER A 1029 16.29 5.41 22.59
CA SER A 1029 16.39 4.47 21.48
C SER A 1029 15.34 3.38 21.65
N MET A 1030 14.41 3.32 20.70
CA MET A 1030 13.48 2.22 20.52
C MET A 1030 14.10 1.19 19.57
N THR A 1031 14.01 -0.09 19.92
CA THR A 1031 14.46 -1.21 19.09
C THR A 1031 13.27 -2.09 18.74
N PRO A 1032 13.21 -2.65 17.51
CA PRO A 1032 12.23 -3.69 17.19
C PRO A 1032 12.31 -4.82 18.22
N ALA A 1033 11.15 -5.35 18.62
CA ALA A 1033 11.07 -6.56 19.43
C ALA A 1033 9.91 -7.41 18.93
N LEU A 1034 10.18 -8.69 18.69
CA LEU A 1034 9.18 -9.69 18.32
C LEU A 1034 8.64 -10.30 19.61
N SER A 1035 7.88 -9.51 20.38
CA SER A 1035 7.51 -9.87 21.75
C SER A 1035 6.02 -9.73 22.01
N THR A 1036 5.45 -10.75 22.65
CA THR A 1036 4.03 -10.80 23.07
C THR A 1036 3.93 -10.91 24.58
N LEU A 1037 3.25 -9.95 25.21
CA LEU A 1037 2.76 -10.02 26.59
C LEU A 1037 1.45 -10.81 26.60
N TYR A 1038 1.33 -11.80 27.47
CA TYR A 1038 0.18 -12.69 27.52
C TYR A 1038 -0.22 -13.09 28.96
N LEU A 1039 -1.47 -13.49 29.10
CA LEU A 1039 -1.99 -14.20 30.26
C LEU A 1039 -2.04 -15.69 29.93
N ALA A 1040 -1.57 -16.54 30.84
CA ALA A 1040 -1.55 -17.97 30.67
C ALA A 1040 -2.51 -18.68 31.64
N PHE A 1041 -3.18 -19.73 31.18
CA PHE A 1041 -4.13 -20.51 31.97
C PHE A 1041 -3.57 -21.89 32.31
N ARG A 1042 -3.70 -22.30 33.58
CA ARG A 1042 -3.43 -23.68 33.99
C ARG A 1042 -4.54 -24.61 33.50
N SER A 1043 -4.24 -25.45 32.53
CA SER A 1043 -5.25 -26.27 31.84
C SER A 1043 -5.38 -27.72 32.35
N ASP A 1044 -4.65 -28.11 33.39
CA ASP A 1044 -4.66 -29.48 33.93
C ASP A 1044 -5.56 -29.67 35.16
N ARG A 1045 -6.28 -28.62 35.61
CA ARG A 1045 -7.15 -28.65 36.79
C ARG A 1045 -8.41 -27.78 36.66
N PRO A 1046 -9.54 -28.16 37.28
CA PRO A 1046 -10.72 -27.30 37.37
C PRO A 1046 -10.45 -25.96 38.06
N PRO A 1047 -11.09 -24.86 37.62
CA PRO A 1047 -12.10 -24.78 36.56
C PRO A 1047 -11.52 -24.54 35.15
N PHE A 1048 -10.20 -24.31 35.04
CA PHE A 1048 -9.53 -23.91 33.79
C PHE A 1048 -9.13 -25.10 32.90
N ASP A 1049 -9.36 -26.34 33.33
CA ASP A 1049 -9.31 -27.53 32.48
C ASP A 1049 -10.32 -27.47 31.32
N ARG A 1050 -11.44 -26.77 31.52
CA ARG A 1050 -12.45 -26.50 30.50
C ARG A 1050 -12.06 -25.31 29.63
N ALA A 1051 -11.87 -25.55 28.33
CA ALA A 1051 -11.64 -24.50 27.34
C ALA A 1051 -12.72 -23.41 27.36
N LEU A 1052 -13.97 -23.79 27.65
CA LEU A 1052 -15.09 -22.85 27.75
C LEU A 1052 -14.90 -21.79 28.85
N VAL A 1053 -14.30 -22.16 29.99
CA VAL A 1053 -13.98 -21.22 31.08
C VAL A 1053 -12.84 -20.30 30.67
N ARG A 1054 -11.78 -20.85 30.05
CA ARG A 1054 -10.65 -20.04 29.57
C ARG A 1054 -11.07 -19.03 28.51
N ARG A 1055 -11.91 -19.45 27.57
CA ARG A 1055 -12.50 -18.57 26.54
C ARG A 1055 -13.39 -17.50 27.14
N ALA A 1056 -14.23 -17.81 28.14
CA ALA A 1056 -15.01 -16.80 28.86
C ALA A 1056 -14.10 -15.75 29.53
N PHE A 1057 -13.01 -16.17 30.16
CA PHE A 1057 -12.03 -15.24 30.73
C PHE A 1057 -11.35 -14.39 29.64
N ALA A 1058 -10.96 -15.00 28.52
CA ALA A 1058 -10.30 -14.31 27.41
C ALA A 1058 -11.21 -13.29 26.71
N GLU A 1059 -12.43 -13.68 26.33
CA GLU A 1059 -13.37 -12.85 25.57
C GLU A 1059 -14.00 -11.73 26.44
N SER A 1060 -13.84 -11.80 27.77
CA SER A 1060 -14.26 -10.72 28.70
C SER A 1060 -13.26 -9.56 28.82
N ILE A 1061 -12.09 -9.65 28.18
CA ILE A 1061 -11.02 -8.66 28.31
C ILE A 1061 -10.96 -7.74 27.09
N ASP A 1062 -11.26 -6.46 27.31
CA ASP A 1062 -11.02 -5.40 26.33
C ASP A 1062 -9.54 -4.99 26.33
N ARG A 1063 -8.84 -5.37 25.26
CA ARG A 1063 -7.40 -5.11 25.10
C ARG A 1063 -7.09 -3.66 24.77
N GLU A 1064 -8.03 -2.92 24.17
CA GLU A 1064 -7.90 -1.48 23.98
C GLU A 1064 -7.96 -0.77 25.32
N ALA A 1065 -8.99 -1.09 26.11
CA ALA A 1065 -9.11 -0.56 27.46
C ALA A 1065 -7.90 -0.95 28.32
N PHE A 1066 -7.33 -2.14 28.14
CA PHE A 1066 -6.09 -2.56 28.82
C PHE A 1066 -4.90 -1.65 28.49
N VAL A 1067 -4.60 -1.42 27.21
CA VAL A 1067 -3.47 -0.58 26.79
C VAL A 1067 -3.70 0.88 27.20
N GLN A 1068 -4.93 1.37 27.10
CA GLN A 1068 -5.30 2.71 27.57
C GLN A 1068 -5.17 2.85 29.10
N HIS A 1069 -5.65 1.86 29.86
CA HIS A 1069 -5.59 1.84 31.33
C HIS A 1069 -4.15 1.80 31.83
N THR A 1070 -3.29 1.04 31.15
CA THR A 1070 -1.86 0.98 31.49
C THR A 1070 -1.09 2.21 31.02
N GLY A 1071 -1.60 2.97 30.04
CA GLY A 1071 -1.03 4.24 29.57
C GLY A 1071 0.26 4.09 28.76
N VAL A 1072 0.60 2.88 28.31
CA VAL A 1072 1.97 2.59 27.88
C VAL A 1072 2.18 2.88 26.39
N ALA A 1073 2.92 3.94 26.07
CA ALA A 1073 3.15 4.37 24.68
C ALA A 1073 3.85 3.30 23.79
N TYR A 1074 4.57 2.35 24.38
CA TYR A 1074 5.30 1.28 23.68
C TYR A 1074 4.59 -0.08 23.67
N LEU A 1075 3.39 -0.19 24.27
CA LEU A 1075 2.53 -1.37 24.13
C LEU A 1075 1.51 -1.13 23.03
N ARG A 1076 1.16 -2.20 22.32
CA ARG A 1076 0.09 -2.22 21.32
C ARG A 1076 -0.91 -3.32 21.66
N PRO A 1077 -2.22 -3.07 21.54
CA PRO A 1077 -3.24 -4.05 21.93
C PRO A 1077 -3.13 -5.29 21.04
N ALA A 1078 -3.10 -6.48 21.67
CA ALA A 1078 -2.93 -7.73 20.93
C ALA A 1078 -4.28 -8.26 20.40
N ARG A 1079 -4.78 -7.66 19.31
CA ARG A 1079 -6.03 -8.09 18.64
C ARG A 1079 -5.89 -9.43 17.89
N GLY A 1080 -4.66 -9.79 17.56
CA GLY A 1080 -4.31 -11.01 16.83
C GLY A 1080 -3.96 -12.21 17.73
N GLY A 1081 -3.18 -13.13 17.15
CA GLY A 1081 -2.69 -14.33 17.84
C GLY A 1081 -1.48 -14.10 18.75
N PHE A 1082 -0.83 -15.19 19.15
CA PHE A 1082 0.37 -15.19 19.98
C PHE A 1082 1.60 -14.69 19.21
N LEU A 1083 1.62 -14.95 17.90
CA LEU A 1083 2.62 -14.41 17.00
C LEU A 1083 2.49 -12.87 16.97
N PRO A 1084 3.57 -12.09 17.18
CA PRO A 1084 3.51 -10.64 17.17
C PRO A 1084 3.44 -10.09 15.74
N PRO A 1085 2.95 -8.85 15.55
CA PRO A 1085 2.98 -8.18 14.26
C PRO A 1085 4.41 -8.17 13.74
N GLY A 1086 4.56 -8.69 12.54
CA GLY A 1086 5.86 -8.88 11.94
C GLY A 1086 6.52 -10.17 12.33
N MET A 1087 5.79 -11.26 12.48
CA MET A 1087 6.40 -12.58 12.52
C MET A 1087 5.62 -13.54 11.63
N ALA A 1088 6.35 -14.32 10.82
CA ALA A 1088 5.82 -15.39 9.98
C ALA A 1088 4.56 -16.07 10.58
N GLY A 1089 3.42 -16.07 9.88
CA GLY A 1089 2.18 -16.67 10.36
C GLY A 1089 1.30 -15.84 11.32
N HIS A 1090 1.64 -14.59 11.68
CA HIS A 1090 0.78 -13.73 12.51
C HIS A 1090 -0.66 -13.66 11.95
N SER A 1091 -1.65 -13.25 12.72
CA SER A 1091 -2.96 -12.91 12.16
C SER A 1091 -3.67 -11.94 13.07
N ALA A 1092 -4.03 -10.77 12.53
CA ALA A 1092 -4.71 -9.71 13.28
C ALA A 1092 -6.14 -10.10 13.73
N THR A 1093 -6.68 -11.19 13.21
CA THR A 1093 -8.03 -11.71 13.54
C THR A 1093 -7.99 -13.08 14.23
N ALA A 1094 -6.81 -13.65 14.47
CA ALA A 1094 -6.70 -14.95 15.15
C ALA A 1094 -7.01 -14.88 16.64
N GLY A 1095 -6.94 -13.70 17.26
CA GLY A 1095 -7.21 -13.52 18.68
C GLY A 1095 -8.68 -13.67 19.05
N PRO A 1096 -9.01 -14.10 20.28
CA PRO A 1096 -10.39 -14.14 20.74
C PRO A 1096 -10.98 -12.72 20.79
N PRO A 1097 -12.21 -12.50 20.29
CA PRO A 1097 -12.84 -11.18 20.27
C PRO A 1097 -13.17 -10.70 21.69
N PHE A 1098 -13.40 -9.40 21.87
CA PHE A 1098 -14.02 -8.88 23.10
C PHE A 1098 -15.54 -8.97 22.97
N ASP A 1099 -16.15 -9.95 23.65
CA ASP A 1099 -17.59 -10.16 23.70
C ASP A 1099 -18.03 -10.51 25.15
N PRO A 1100 -18.38 -9.51 25.96
CA PRO A 1100 -18.73 -9.73 27.37
C PRO A 1100 -20.05 -10.51 27.55
N GLU A 1101 -20.95 -10.49 26.57
CA GLU A 1101 -22.21 -11.25 26.65
C GLU A 1101 -21.96 -12.73 26.39
N GLU A 1102 -21.21 -13.03 25.33
CA GLU A 1102 -20.81 -14.40 25.01
C GLU A 1102 -19.92 -14.99 26.12
N ALA A 1103 -19.02 -14.19 26.69
CA ALA A 1103 -18.22 -14.58 27.85
C ALA A 1103 -19.09 -14.98 29.06
N ARG A 1104 -20.13 -14.21 29.38
CA ARG A 1104 -21.11 -14.57 30.43
C ARG A 1104 -21.86 -15.85 30.10
N ARG A 1105 -22.26 -16.03 28.84
CA ARG A 1105 -22.97 -17.23 28.36
C ARG A 1105 -22.10 -18.48 28.51
N MET A 1106 -20.86 -18.41 28.04
CA MET A 1106 -19.87 -19.50 28.14
C MET A 1106 -19.59 -19.87 29.60
N LEU A 1107 -19.43 -18.89 30.49
CA LEU A 1107 -19.20 -19.14 31.91
C LEU A 1107 -20.42 -19.77 32.60
N ALA A 1108 -21.63 -19.34 32.25
CA ALA A 1108 -22.87 -19.94 32.74
C ALA A 1108 -23.03 -21.39 32.26
N GLU A 1109 -22.75 -21.65 30.98
CA GLU A 1109 -22.75 -23.00 30.39
C GLU A 1109 -21.69 -23.91 31.03
N ALA A 1110 -20.55 -23.34 31.45
CA ALA A 1110 -19.54 -24.05 32.22
C ALA A 1110 -19.96 -24.39 33.67
N GLY A 1111 -21.10 -23.87 34.14
CA GLY A 1111 -21.68 -24.15 35.45
C GLY A 1111 -21.57 -23.01 36.46
N TYR A 1112 -21.16 -21.80 36.04
CA TYR A 1112 -20.91 -20.67 36.93
C TYR A 1112 -21.70 -19.41 36.51
N PRO A 1113 -23.05 -19.44 36.52
CA PRO A 1113 -23.86 -18.31 36.10
C PRO A 1113 -23.61 -17.09 36.96
N GLY A 1114 -23.18 -15.98 36.35
CA GLY A 1114 -22.81 -14.75 37.05
C GLY A 1114 -21.67 -14.94 38.07
N GLY A 1115 -20.79 -15.93 37.85
CA GLY A 1115 -19.68 -16.25 38.75
C GLY A 1115 -20.08 -17.01 40.01
N ALA A 1116 -21.37 -17.34 40.18
CA ALA A 1116 -21.85 -18.05 41.36
C ALA A 1116 -21.23 -19.46 41.44
N GLY A 1117 -20.62 -19.78 42.59
CA GLY A 1117 -19.96 -21.08 42.81
C GLY A 1117 -18.58 -21.22 42.17
N PHE A 1118 -18.02 -20.16 41.57
CA PHE A 1118 -16.67 -20.20 41.00
C PHE A 1118 -15.62 -20.28 42.12
N PRO A 1119 -14.65 -21.21 42.04
CA PRO A 1119 -13.61 -21.35 43.07
C PRO A 1119 -12.65 -20.15 43.07
N THR A 1120 -12.00 -19.87 44.20
CA THR A 1120 -10.99 -18.80 44.26
C THR A 1120 -9.77 -19.17 43.41
N ALA A 1121 -9.57 -18.47 42.30
CA ALA A 1121 -8.41 -18.62 41.42
C ALA A 1121 -7.27 -17.67 41.81
N GLU A 1122 -6.03 -18.16 41.74
CA GLU A 1122 -4.82 -17.36 41.93
C GLU A 1122 -4.32 -16.76 40.60
N LEU A 1123 -4.18 -15.43 40.55
CA LEU A 1123 -3.43 -14.72 39.50
C LEU A 1123 -2.06 -14.32 40.02
N ALA A 1124 -1.03 -15.02 39.56
CA ALA A 1124 0.35 -14.75 39.94
C ALA A 1124 1.07 -13.92 38.88
N PHE A 1125 1.95 -13.04 39.34
CA PHE A 1125 2.76 -12.20 38.46
C PHE A 1125 4.09 -11.82 39.11
N GLY A 1126 5.08 -11.56 38.25
CA GLY A 1126 6.43 -11.21 38.67
C GLY A 1126 6.51 -9.78 39.17
N GLY A 1127 7.11 -9.57 40.34
CA GLY A 1127 7.49 -8.26 40.84
C GLY A 1127 8.31 -8.36 42.11
N ASP A 1128 9.35 -7.54 42.20
CA ASP A 1128 10.25 -7.48 43.36
C ASP A 1128 9.53 -6.79 44.54
N ALA A 1129 9.52 -7.44 45.71
CA ALA A 1129 8.94 -6.88 46.93
C ALA A 1129 9.71 -5.64 47.45
N SER A 1130 10.98 -5.50 47.06
CA SER A 1130 11.89 -4.45 47.52
C SER A 1130 12.04 -3.27 46.56
N SER A 1131 11.64 -3.42 45.28
CA SER A 1131 11.73 -2.34 44.29
C SER A 1131 10.37 -1.89 43.77
N LYS A 1132 10.24 -0.58 43.54
CA LYS A 1132 9.13 0.00 42.76
C LYS A 1132 9.22 -0.40 41.27
N ALA A 1133 10.29 -1.05 40.84
CA ALA A 1133 10.52 -1.49 39.47
C ALA A 1133 9.79 -2.82 39.17
N ASN A 1134 8.46 -2.77 39.06
CA ASN A 1134 7.62 -3.68 38.26
C ASN A 1134 6.11 -3.40 38.40
N GLU A 1135 5.72 -2.12 38.45
CA GLU A 1135 4.30 -1.73 38.57
C GLU A 1135 3.46 -2.16 37.35
N SER A 1136 4.08 -2.42 36.18
CA SER A 1136 3.38 -2.89 34.96
C SER A 1136 2.57 -4.17 35.16
N ASN A 1137 3.17 -5.19 35.77
CA ASN A 1137 2.50 -6.48 35.99
C ASN A 1137 1.39 -6.35 37.04
N TYR A 1138 1.60 -5.49 38.03
CA TYR A 1138 0.58 -5.17 39.02
C TYR A 1138 -0.63 -4.47 38.38
N LEU A 1139 -0.41 -3.42 37.56
CA LEU A 1139 -1.46 -2.72 36.81
C LEU A 1139 -2.21 -3.67 35.88
N THR A 1140 -1.49 -4.57 35.22
CA THR A 1140 -2.09 -5.63 34.39
C THR A 1140 -2.97 -6.55 35.22
N ALA A 1141 -2.46 -7.04 36.36
CA ALA A 1141 -3.20 -7.93 37.24
C ALA A 1141 -4.46 -7.27 37.84
N THR A 1142 -4.36 -6.00 38.24
CA THR A 1142 -5.52 -5.25 38.77
C THR A 1142 -6.56 -4.98 37.70
N PHE A 1143 -6.15 -4.63 36.48
CA PHE A 1143 -7.07 -4.46 35.36
C PHE A 1143 -7.83 -5.75 35.06
N LEU A 1144 -7.12 -6.87 34.93
CA LEU A 1144 -7.73 -8.18 34.69
C LEU A 1144 -8.71 -8.59 35.81
N ALA A 1145 -8.31 -8.42 37.07
CA ALA A 1145 -9.16 -8.73 38.21
C ALA A 1145 -10.45 -7.89 38.21
N GLN A 1146 -10.35 -6.59 37.93
CA GLN A 1146 -11.51 -5.69 37.86
C GLN A 1146 -12.43 -6.04 36.67
N ALA A 1147 -11.86 -6.35 35.51
CA ALA A 1147 -12.61 -6.75 34.32
C ALA A 1147 -13.41 -8.05 34.57
N TRP A 1148 -12.81 -9.06 35.22
CA TRP A 1148 -13.52 -10.31 35.55
C TRP A 1148 -14.55 -10.13 36.67
N GLU A 1149 -14.29 -9.30 37.68
CA GLU A 1149 -15.29 -9.03 38.73
C GLU A 1149 -16.52 -8.32 38.15
N SER A 1150 -16.30 -7.30 37.30
CA SER A 1150 -17.38 -6.52 36.69
C SER A 1150 -18.16 -7.27 35.61
N THR A 1151 -17.47 -8.09 34.79
CA THR A 1151 -18.10 -8.74 33.62
C THR A 1151 -18.62 -10.14 33.93
N LEU A 1152 -17.84 -10.92 34.68
CA LEU A 1152 -18.11 -12.34 34.96
C LEU A 1152 -18.60 -12.59 36.39
N GLY A 1153 -18.49 -11.61 37.30
CA GLY A 1153 -18.79 -11.80 38.72
C GLY A 1153 -17.75 -12.64 39.47
N VAL A 1154 -16.56 -12.82 38.90
CA VAL A 1154 -15.51 -13.69 39.45
C VAL A 1154 -14.42 -12.85 40.10
N ARG A 1155 -14.08 -13.16 41.36
CA ARG A 1155 -12.94 -12.58 42.07
C ARG A 1155 -11.74 -13.50 42.01
N VAL A 1156 -10.59 -12.93 41.66
CA VAL A 1156 -9.29 -13.62 41.66
C VAL A 1156 -8.39 -13.08 42.79
N ARG A 1157 -7.56 -13.95 43.34
CA ARG A 1157 -6.55 -13.56 44.34
C ARG A 1157 -5.26 -13.19 43.64
N LEU A 1158 -4.86 -11.92 43.76
CA LEU A 1158 -3.60 -11.43 43.23
C LEU A 1158 -2.43 -11.86 44.11
N THR A 1159 -1.42 -12.50 43.51
CA THR A 1159 -0.20 -12.95 44.20
C THR A 1159 1.04 -12.40 43.50
N ARG A 1160 1.74 -11.49 44.17
CA ARG A 1160 3.03 -10.96 43.69
C ARG A 1160 4.15 -11.89 44.13
N LEU A 1161 4.98 -12.31 43.19
CA LEU A 1161 6.13 -13.19 43.46
C LEU A 1161 7.40 -12.58 42.87
N ASP A 1162 8.53 -12.80 43.54
CA ASP A 1162 9.83 -12.52 42.93
C ASP A 1162 10.00 -13.39 41.67
N TRP A 1163 10.71 -12.87 40.66
CA TRP A 1163 10.79 -13.51 39.34
C TRP A 1163 11.31 -14.96 39.40
N ALA A 1164 12.34 -15.21 40.22
CA ALA A 1164 12.90 -16.55 40.43
C ALA A 1164 11.87 -17.53 41.01
N GLU A 1165 11.05 -17.07 41.96
CA GLU A 1165 10.01 -17.88 42.58
C GLU A 1165 8.84 -18.13 41.63
N LEU A 1166 8.47 -17.16 40.79
CA LEU A 1166 7.46 -17.34 39.75
C LEU A 1166 7.88 -18.41 38.75
N LEU A 1167 9.13 -18.36 38.26
CA LEU A 1167 9.68 -19.37 37.34
C LEU A 1167 9.72 -20.76 37.99
N ARG A 1168 10.14 -20.85 39.26
CA ARG A 1168 10.18 -22.10 40.01
C ARG A 1168 8.78 -22.71 40.18
N ARG A 1169 7.80 -21.91 40.63
CA ARG A 1169 6.40 -22.35 40.74
C ARG A 1169 5.82 -22.77 39.40
N GLY A 1170 6.10 -22.02 38.33
CA GLY A 1170 5.66 -22.39 36.96
C GLY A 1170 6.06 -23.82 36.58
N ARG A 1171 7.25 -24.28 36.98
CA ARG A 1171 7.72 -25.65 36.72
C ARG A 1171 7.09 -26.68 37.65
N GLU A 1172 7.09 -26.41 38.96
CA GLU A 1172 6.71 -27.38 39.99
C GLU A 1172 5.19 -27.48 40.21
N ASP A 1173 4.56 -26.35 40.55
CA ASP A 1173 3.13 -26.21 40.82
C ASP A 1173 2.63 -24.84 40.31
N PRO A 1174 2.29 -24.76 39.01
CA PRO A 1174 1.97 -23.49 38.38
C PRO A 1174 0.71 -22.86 39.01
N PRO A 1175 0.68 -21.54 39.19
CA PRO A 1175 -0.53 -20.80 39.57
C PRO A 1175 -1.67 -21.02 38.58
N ASP A 1176 -2.92 -20.76 38.98
CA ASP A 1176 -4.08 -20.95 38.09
C ASP A 1176 -4.00 -20.04 36.85
N LEU A 1177 -3.54 -18.80 37.07
CA LEU A 1177 -3.33 -17.79 36.04
C LEU A 1177 -1.95 -17.15 36.24
N THR A 1178 -1.21 -16.93 35.15
CA THR A 1178 0.13 -16.31 35.19
C THR A 1178 0.27 -15.22 34.12
N ILE A 1179 0.78 -14.04 34.49
CA ILE A 1179 1.18 -13.01 33.52
C ILE A 1179 2.61 -13.28 33.05
N GLY A 1180 2.79 -13.42 31.74
CA GLY A 1180 4.08 -13.70 31.11
C GLY A 1180 4.33 -12.87 29.86
N GLY A 1181 5.57 -12.90 29.38
CA GLY A 1181 5.96 -12.34 28.10
C GLY A 1181 6.94 -13.28 27.41
N TRP A 1182 6.88 -13.36 26.09
CA TRP A 1182 7.84 -14.10 25.28
C TRP A 1182 8.37 -13.22 24.16
N SER A 1183 9.68 -13.20 23.99
CA SER A 1183 10.38 -12.56 22.87
C SER A 1183 10.88 -13.66 21.95
N ALA A 1184 10.81 -13.44 20.64
CA ALA A 1184 11.39 -14.38 19.69
C ALA A 1184 12.90 -14.50 19.90
N ASP A 1185 13.36 -15.74 20.02
CA ASP A 1185 14.76 -16.13 20.07
C ASP A 1185 15.44 -15.94 18.70
N TYR A 1186 14.68 -16.20 17.62
CA TYR A 1186 15.10 -15.99 16.23
C TYR A 1186 13.88 -15.58 15.39
N PRO A 1187 14.07 -14.88 14.24
CA PRO A 1187 12.98 -14.24 13.50
C PRO A 1187 12.18 -15.23 12.64
N ASP A 1188 11.54 -16.23 13.26
CA ASP A 1188 10.67 -17.20 12.63
C ASP A 1188 9.48 -17.58 13.55
N ALA A 1189 8.33 -17.90 12.96
CA ALA A 1189 7.10 -18.33 13.66
C ALA A 1189 7.34 -19.45 14.69
N ASP A 1190 8.23 -20.37 14.33
CA ASP A 1190 8.59 -21.51 15.13
C ASP A 1190 9.11 -21.08 16.51
N SER A 1191 9.88 -19.98 16.58
CA SER A 1191 10.45 -19.46 17.83
C SER A 1191 9.38 -19.08 18.86
N MET A 1192 8.21 -18.61 18.41
CA MET A 1192 7.10 -18.26 19.30
C MET A 1192 6.20 -19.47 19.57
N LEU A 1193 5.84 -20.26 18.55
CA LEU A 1193 4.85 -21.33 18.73
C LEU A 1193 5.45 -22.60 19.35
N ARG A 1194 6.72 -22.91 19.11
CA ARG A 1194 7.40 -24.10 19.64
C ARG A 1194 7.43 -24.11 21.16
N VAL A 1195 7.48 -22.95 21.81
CA VAL A 1195 7.42 -22.86 23.28
C VAL A 1195 6.12 -23.42 23.86
N MET A 1196 5.06 -23.50 23.05
CA MET A 1196 3.75 -24.01 23.46
C MET A 1196 3.57 -25.51 23.15
N VAL A 1197 4.48 -26.13 22.40
CA VAL A 1197 4.43 -27.56 22.07
C VAL A 1197 4.60 -28.42 23.33
N GLN A 1198 3.92 -29.57 23.37
CA GLN A 1198 3.99 -30.50 24.51
C GLN A 1198 5.43 -30.81 24.93
N GLY A 1199 5.67 -30.75 26.25
CA GLY A 1199 6.98 -31.01 26.86
C GLY A 1199 7.91 -29.79 26.90
N HIS A 1200 7.60 -28.74 26.15
CA HIS A 1200 8.32 -27.47 26.15
C HIS A 1200 7.63 -26.38 26.99
N SER A 1201 6.29 -26.39 27.04
CA SER A 1201 5.53 -25.35 27.72
C SER A 1201 5.46 -25.52 29.25
N PRO A 1202 5.71 -24.45 30.04
CA PRO A 1202 5.47 -24.45 31.48
C PRO A 1202 3.97 -24.47 31.85
N LEU A 1203 3.07 -24.27 30.89
CA LEU A 1203 1.63 -24.09 31.11
C LEU A 1203 0.84 -25.39 31.33
N ARG A 1204 1.51 -26.55 31.16
CA ARG A 1204 0.91 -27.89 31.22
C ARG A 1204 -0.25 -28.12 30.24
N TRP A 1205 -0.43 -27.21 29.28
CA TRP A 1205 -1.36 -27.38 28.17
C TRP A 1205 -0.86 -28.42 27.19
N ARG A 1206 -1.81 -29.18 26.62
CA ARG A 1206 -1.54 -30.27 25.69
C ARG A 1206 -2.58 -30.25 24.59
N ASN A 1207 -2.12 -30.25 23.34
CA ASN A 1207 -2.98 -30.36 22.19
C ASN A 1207 -2.22 -31.04 21.05
N ALA A 1208 -2.55 -32.29 20.76
CA ALA A 1208 -1.83 -33.10 19.78
C ALA A 1208 -1.95 -32.55 18.34
N GLU A 1209 -3.04 -31.84 18.03
CA GLU A 1209 -3.22 -31.18 16.73
C GLU A 1209 -2.29 -29.97 16.60
N PHE A 1210 -2.23 -29.12 17.63
CA PHE A 1210 -1.28 -28.01 17.69
C PHE A 1210 0.17 -28.51 17.53
N ASP A 1211 0.57 -29.53 18.29
CA ASP A 1211 1.92 -30.09 18.24
C ASP A 1211 2.25 -30.60 16.83
N ALA A 1212 1.32 -31.31 16.19
CA ALA A 1212 1.51 -31.81 14.83
C ALA A 1212 1.66 -30.69 13.79
N LEU A 1213 0.86 -29.63 13.88
CA LEU A 1213 0.92 -28.49 12.96
C LEU A 1213 2.27 -27.75 13.07
N VAL A 1214 2.75 -27.48 14.28
CA VAL A 1214 4.05 -26.80 14.49
C VAL A 1214 5.20 -27.67 13.98
N GLU A 1215 5.17 -28.98 14.26
CA GLU A 1215 6.18 -29.92 13.78
C GLU A 1215 6.19 -30.10 12.26
N GLU A 1216 5.03 -30.15 11.62
CA GLU A 1216 4.91 -30.24 10.16
C GLU A 1216 5.38 -28.96 9.47
N ALA A 1217 4.98 -27.79 9.99
CA ALA A 1217 5.37 -26.49 9.45
C ALA A 1217 6.89 -26.26 9.51
N ALA A 1218 7.57 -26.81 10.51
CA ALA A 1218 9.02 -26.71 10.62
C ALA A 1218 9.79 -27.49 9.53
N ARG A 1219 9.12 -28.40 8.80
CA ARG A 1219 9.77 -29.35 7.85
C ARG A 1219 9.38 -29.13 6.39
N ILE A 1220 8.33 -28.36 6.13
CA ILE A 1220 7.78 -28.22 4.79
C ILE A 1220 8.49 -27.12 3.99
N SER A 1221 8.86 -27.43 2.75
CA SER A 1221 9.48 -26.47 1.84
C SER A 1221 8.46 -25.61 1.10
N ASP A 1222 7.20 -26.06 0.98
CA ASP A 1222 6.14 -25.23 0.41
C ASP A 1222 5.77 -24.11 1.38
N ARG A 1223 6.18 -22.90 1.00
CA ARG A 1223 6.04 -21.70 1.79
C ARG A 1223 4.60 -21.37 2.17
N LYS A 1224 3.65 -21.56 1.25
CA LYS A 1224 2.26 -21.18 1.50
C LYS A 1224 1.66 -22.13 2.53
N GLN A 1225 1.88 -23.42 2.34
CA GLN A 1225 1.41 -24.44 3.25
C GLN A 1225 2.05 -24.29 4.64
N ARG A 1226 3.34 -23.96 4.73
CA ARG A 1226 4.03 -23.69 6.00
C ARG A 1226 3.31 -22.63 6.85
N ILE A 1227 2.97 -21.50 6.24
CA ILE A 1227 2.31 -20.39 6.95
C ILE A 1227 0.89 -20.73 7.36
N GLU A 1228 0.13 -21.43 6.51
CA GLU A 1228 -1.24 -21.86 6.84
C GLU A 1228 -1.25 -22.78 8.07
N LEU A 1229 -0.26 -23.66 8.21
CA LEU A 1229 -0.09 -24.52 9.38
C LEU A 1229 0.19 -23.72 10.66
N TYR A 1230 1.12 -22.75 10.63
CA TYR A 1230 1.39 -21.90 11.80
C TYR A 1230 0.20 -21.01 12.18
N GLN A 1231 -0.54 -20.48 11.21
CA GLN A 1231 -1.74 -19.69 11.48
C GLN A 1231 -2.82 -20.52 12.16
N GLU A 1232 -3.02 -21.77 11.74
CA GLU A 1232 -3.98 -22.65 12.41
C GLU A 1232 -3.48 -23.01 13.82
N ALA A 1233 -2.19 -23.34 14.00
CA ALA A 1233 -1.63 -23.59 15.32
C ALA A 1233 -1.85 -22.38 16.26
N ASP A 1234 -1.60 -21.16 15.78
CA ASP A 1234 -1.82 -19.94 16.57
C ASP A 1234 -3.31 -19.74 16.93
N ARG A 1235 -4.24 -19.96 15.99
CA ARG A 1235 -5.69 -19.92 16.27
C ARG A 1235 -6.11 -20.96 17.31
N ILE A 1236 -5.56 -22.17 17.26
CA ILE A 1236 -5.83 -23.21 18.26
C ILE A 1236 -5.41 -22.70 19.64
N LEU A 1237 -4.19 -22.20 19.74
CA LEU A 1237 -3.57 -21.74 20.97
C LEU A 1237 -4.37 -20.62 21.64
N VAL A 1238 -4.75 -19.58 20.89
CA VAL A 1238 -5.30 -18.35 21.48
C VAL A 1238 -6.82 -18.26 21.48
N ALA A 1239 -7.51 -18.80 20.47
CA ALA A 1239 -8.95 -18.61 20.30
C ALA A 1239 -9.75 -19.90 20.53
N ARG A 1240 -9.34 -21.03 19.93
CA ARG A 1240 -10.09 -22.29 20.04
C ARG A 1240 -9.99 -22.90 21.43
N GLU A 1241 -8.79 -22.95 21.98
CA GLU A 1241 -8.50 -23.51 23.31
C GLU A 1241 -8.24 -22.42 24.36
N ALA A 1242 -7.90 -21.20 23.96
CA ALA A 1242 -7.51 -20.10 24.86
C ALA A 1242 -6.52 -20.56 25.94
N ALA A 1243 -5.48 -21.29 25.55
CA ALA A 1243 -4.43 -21.72 26.47
C ALA A 1243 -3.61 -20.53 26.99
N VAL A 1244 -3.46 -19.51 26.13
CA VAL A 1244 -2.98 -18.18 26.47
C VAL A 1244 -3.90 -17.12 25.87
N LEU A 1245 -3.92 -15.96 26.49
CA LEU A 1245 -4.55 -14.74 26.01
C LEU A 1245 -3.45 -13.71 25.72
N PRO A 1246 -3.14 -13.40 24.45
CA PRO A 1246 -2.32 -12.25 24.10
C PRO A 1246 -2.98 -10.96 24.61
N LEU A 1247 -2.21 -10.14 25.34
CA LEU A 1247 -2.67 -8.87 25.92
C LEU A 1247 -2.13 -7.68 25.12
N ALA A 1248 -0.82 -7.67 24.86
CA ALA A 1248 -0.17 -6.61 24.10
C ALA A 1248 1.11 -7.08 23.40
N TYR A 1249 1.50 -6.40 22.33
CA TYR A 1249 2.82 -6.52 21.71
C TYR A 1249 3.76 -5.43 22.24
N ALA A 1250 5.01 -5.78 22.51
CA ALA A 1250 5.99 -4.89 23.17
C ALA A 1250 7.17 -4.53 22.25
N GLN A 1251 7.82 -3.39 22.53
CA GLN A 1251 9.04 -2.94 21.87
C GLN A 1251 10.21 -2.82 22.87
N GLY A 1252 11.44 -3.02 22.38
CA GLY A 1252 12.65 -2.82 23.17
C GLY A 1252 12.97 -1.33 23.34
N ARG A 1253 13.56 -0.97 24.49
CA ARG A 1253 13.75 0.42 24.92
C ARG A 1253 15.02 0.59 25.76
N ARG A 1254 15.74 1.69 25.51
CA ARG A 1254 16.95 2.08 26.25
C ARG A 1254 17.20 3.58 26.18
N LEU A 1255 17.89 4.13 27.18
CA LEU A 1255 18.47 5.48 27.11
C LEU A 1255 19.96 5.38 26.80
N VAL A 1256 20.42 6.24 25.90
CA VAL A 1256 21.82 6.29 25.47
C VAL A 1256 22.21 7.74 25.22
N LYS A 1257 23.36 8.18 25.74
CA LYS A 1257 23.87 9.53 25.48
C LYS A 1257 24.21 9.70 23.98
N PRO A 1258 24.06 10.90 23.39
CA PRO A 1258 24.29 11.11 21.96
C PRO A 1258 25.71 10.78 21.48
N TYR A 1259 26.70 10.84 22.38
CA TYR A 1259 28.10 10.47 22.11
C TYR A 1259 28.37 8.96 22.21
N VAL A 1260 27.35 8.16 22.53
CA VAL A 1260 27.46 6.70 22.59
C VAL A 1260 26.68 6.13 21.41
N ARG A 1261 27.35 5.28 20.62
CA ARG A 1261 26.72 4.48 19.58
C ARG A 1261 26.72 3.03 20.02
N LEU A 1262 25.52 2.49 20.24
CA LEU A 1262 25.30 1.08 20.50
C LEU A 1262 24.77 0.38 19.25
N PRO A 1263 25.02 -0.93 19.09
CA PRO A 1263 24.41 -1.73 18.02
C PRO A 1263 22.88 -1.63 18.05
N ARG A 1264 22.24 -1.57 16.87
CA ARG A 1264 20.77 -1.49 16.73
C ARG A 1264 20.06 -2.85 16.88
N LEU A 1265 20.50 -3.64 17.85
CA LEU A 1265 19.96 -4.96 18.14
C LEU A 1265 19.11 -4.96 19.42
N PRO A 1266 18.18 -5.93 19.57
CA PRO A 1266 17.56 -6.25 20.86
C PRO A 1266 18.63 -6.48 21.93
N SER A 1267 18.30 -6.20 23.19
CA SER A 1267 19.28 -6.25 24.30
C SER A 1267 19.98 -7.61 24.42
N SER A 1268 19.27 -8.72 24.25
CA SER A 1268 19.83 -10.08 24.33
C SER A 1268 20.89 -10.39 23.25
N LEU A 1269 20.79 -9.75 22.09
CA LEU A 1269 21.72 -9.92 20.97
C LEU A 1269 22.80 -8.83 20.89
N MET A 1270 22.69 -7.77 21.70
CA MET A 1270 23.66 -6.68 21.72
C MET A 1270 25.02 -7.11 22.31
N ARG A 1271 26.11 -6.72 21.63
CA ARG A 1271 27.48 -6.95 22.09
C ARG A 1271 28.21 -5.62 22.27
N LEU A 1272 28.68 -5.34 23.49
CA LEU A 1272 29.33 -4.07 23.82
C LEU A 1272 30.77 -3.96 23.28
N LYS A 1273 31.32 -5.04 22.75
CA LYS A 1273 32.59 -5.03 22.00
C LYS A 1273 32.53 -4.18 20.73
N ASP A 1274 31.32 -3.89 20.24
CA ASP A 1274 31.05 -3.09 19.05
C ASP A 1274 30.49 -1.70 19.39
N ALA A 1275 30.36 -1.38 20.68
CA ALA A 1275 29.95 -0.07 21.12
C ALA A 1275 31.06 0.97 20.90
N PHE A 1276 30.66 2.17 20.49
CA PHE A 1276 31.53 3.33 20.38
C PHE A 1276 31.13 4.40 21.37
N VAL A 1277 32.12 4.99 22.03
CA VAL A 1277 31.96 6.11 22.95
C VAL A 1277 32.90 7.23 22.52
N ASP A 1278 32.34 8.36 22.10
CA ASP A 1278 33.06 9.52 21.57
C ASP A 1278 32.82 10.75 22.47
N ARG A 1279 33.36 10.70 23.70
CA ARG A 1279 33.12 11.75 24.70
C ARG A 1279 33.67 13.09 24.21
N PRO A 1280 32.88 14.18 24.27
CA PRO A 1280 33.31 15.52 23.89
C PRO A 1280 34.38 16.10 24.83
#